data_AF-A0A955E791-F1
#
_entry.id   AF-A0A955E791-F1
#
_cell.length_a   1.000
_cell.length_b   1.000
_cell.length_c   1.000
_cell.angle_alpha   90.00
_cell.angle_beta   90.00
_cell.angle_gamma   90.00
#
_symmetry.space_group_name_H-M   'P 1'
#
loop_
_entity.id
_entity.type
_entity.pdbx_description
1 polymer ?
#
loop_
_entity_poly.entity_id
_entity_poly.type
_entity_poly.pdbx_seq_one_letter_code
_entity_poly.pdbx_strand_id
1 'polypeptide(L)'
;MSGAESPVPDPKRALEAMDAACRAVVEGESAIRSLDENERAAAERTYESATRSARKRLEETTQRIKEEYAERSASFEARSKSEREALERDYRSKRESLREKSASAIQKVRDRVKEELWLIDTVADADERQSKAAFDRIAEVVGSLTKRLQSAKEEADQHWKFYEHEPATAPEPTEPDGSVTVGDAESSVDHAEVAVSALGSLRSPQFAQRWALATFAIVLGVGGLVGGLALSDWEMRALPYVGAVVGALGGIGLWFLVRNIASKSIAARSVAASEALAQAGRTLARVQQDAARQRSETEARVHEKREQESAKIRATGSEREGALAASRDAQAAALTSEFESARSALDQRLAKEREKFESVHRHSLAESTRVFESATREFTEAHDSAISALDAESDRIRRETGQREHENKDRAERTKGALIALSDSAAPAWSSLESEVRGSDQRWIRLGVLSTSGGAGQDASRFEVPFGVDLRAGRGGLVLEHSGEGRTRAMETLRAAAVRVLTTIPPGKARLTIIDPVGLGQSFAGFMHLADFDDKLVNGRIWTDERHIEQRLTDLTEHMENVIQKYLRNEYATIDEYNARAGEIAEPYRFIVIADLPVGLNESAARRLASIISSGQRCGVYTMIATDVRESLPKGLDRSDLRGSGVTVFCGAETCEVRDDVLARYPLALDAPPGETSLTRIVQSVGKAASDASRVEVPFRVIAPEDGREWSMNSAGELRVPLGRTGATRQQLLTLGRGTAQHVLIAGKTGSGKSNLLHAIVTSAALWYGPDQVEMYLVDFKKGVEFKIYAAGRLPHARAIAIESDREFALSVLQKIDSELKRRGEKFREAGVQDLAGFRGARPGDAMPRTLLLIDEFQEFFVSDDALAQDASLLLDRLVRQGRAFGIHVLLGSQTLAGAYSLARSTMGQMAVRIALQCGEADSYLILGEENGAARLLSRPGEAIYNDAGGAIEANSPFQIVFLPDSVRDGAVHRVRHIAESRKTDQPAPIVFEGNESADLSLNKDLAEVVRGLPRVGERMAWLGDPVAIRSPTAAVMRRQGGSNLLIVGQREEAARGLFASSLISLAAQDRPGSKDNGALLFVLDSTPPEAPGADDLRRVSAAIGARARVGDWSQVDSFVSLIGKELDRRRDKRMTDSPPVYLFVFGLHRLRSLKVREDDFSFSVSEEASDKADRVFKSILTEGPSWGIHVIAWCDTLTMLERMMERSTVREFGSRVLFQMSVTDSTSLIDTPAASGLGPNRAIFFAEDEGRIEKFRPYGMPSADFLDEVSRQLGAG
;
A
#
# COMPACT_ATOMS: atom_id res chain seq x y z
N MET A 1 30.11 26.84 14.98
CA MET A 1 31.41 26.80 15.70
C MET A 1 32.24 25.72 15.02
N SER A 2 33.30 26.11 14.30
CA SER A 2 34.19 25.17 13.59
C SER A 2 35.16 24.54 14.60
N GLY A 3 34.82 23.37 15.11
CA GLY A 3 35.76 22.52 15.82
C GLY A 3 36.75 21.93 14.82
N ALA A 4 37.84 22.64 14.55
CA ALA A 4 39.01 22.04 13.93
C ALA A 4 39.63 21.10 14.98
N GLU A 5 39.27 19.83 14.92
CA GLU A 5 39.80 18.79 15.80
C GLU A 5 41.32 18.64 15.57
N SER A 6 42.10 18.60 16.66
CA SER A 6 43.56 18.48 16.62
C SER A 6 44.02 17.23 15.86
N PRO A 7 45.10 17.30 15.08
CA PRO A 7 45.70 16.12 14.45
C PRO A 7 46.13 15.10 15.51
N VAL A 8 45.91 13.81 15.24
CA VAL A 8 46.37 12.71 16.10
C VAL A 8 47.88 12.83 16.31
N PRO A 9 48.39 12.78 17.56
CA PRO A 9 49.82 12.87 17.80
C PRO A 9 50.58 11.73 17.10
N ASP A 10 51.76 12.01 16.53
CA ASP A 10 52.53 11.03 15.78
C ASP A 10 53.47 10.23 16.71
N PRO A 11 53.27 8.92 16.91
CA PRO A 11 54.13 8.07 17.75
C PRO A 11 55.58 8.02 17.25
N LYS A 12 55.81 8.22 15.93
CA LYS A 12 57.15 8.28 15.34
C LYS A 12 57.96 9.44 15.91
N ARG A 13 57.34 10.61 16.06
CA ARG A 13 57.99 11.80 16.63
C ARG A 13 58.33 11.65 18.11
N ALA A 14 57.52 10.90 18.87
CA ALA A 14 57.79 10.63 20.29
C ALA A 14 59.02 9.74 20.47
N LEU A 15 59.11 8.68 19.67
CA LEU A 15 60.21 7.71 19.71
C LEU A 15 61.51 8.30 19.13
N GLU A 16 61.45 9.06 18.03
CA GLU A 16 62.60 9.77 17.47
C GLU A 16 63.17 10.82 18.43
N ALA A 17 62.31 11.53 19.18
CA ALA A 17 62.73 12.51 20.18
C ALA A 17 63.41 11.85 21.39
N MET A 18 62.93 10.67 21.80
CA MET A 18 63.57 9.89 22.88
C MET A 18 64.93 9.32 22.42
N ASP A 19 65.01 8.79 21.19
CA ASP A 19 66.28 8.35 20.59
C ASP A 19 67.25 9.52 20.35
N ALA A 20 66.75 10.73 20.07
CA ALA A 20 67.56 11.94 19.96
C ALA A 20 68.09 12.40 21.32
N ALA A 21 67.33 12.24 22.41
CA ALA A 21 67.80 12.51 23.77
C ALA A 21 68.93 11.55 24.18
N CYS A 22 68.77 10.25 23.88
CA CYS A 22 69.81 9.25 24.13
C CYS A 22 71.06 9.49 23.26
N ARG A 23 70.89 9.90 21.99
CA ARG A 23 72.01 10.28 21.10
C ARG A 23 72.73 11.56 21.54
N ALA A 24 72.03 12.56 22.05
CA ALA A 24 72.65 13.80 22.52
C ALA A 24 73.64 13.58 23.69
N VAL A 25 73.35 12.61 24.57
CA VAL A 25 74.27 12.20 25.64
C VAL A 25 75.52 11.52 25.06
N VAL A 26 75.34 10.61 24.10
CA VAL A 26 76.43 9.95 23.37
C VAL A 26 77.27 10.93 22.54
N GLU A 27 76.64 11.92 21.91
CA GLU A 27 77.27 12.97 21.10
C GLU A 27 78.00 14.02 21.95
N GLY A 28 77.57 14.28 23.19
CA GLY A 28 78.31 15.16 24.09
C GLY A 28 79.59 14.55 24.63
N GLU A 29 79.55 13.24 24.92
CA GLU A 29 80.75 12.46 25.19
C GLU A 29 81.64 12.35 23.93
N SER A 30 81.06 12.32 22.73
CA SER A 30 81.82 12.38 21.47
C SER A 30 82.31 13.80 21.12
N ALA A 31 81.71 14.86 21.64
CA ALA A 31 82.08 16.22 21.31
C ALA A 31 83.29 16.70 22.13
N ILE A 32 83.47 16.20 23.36
CA ILE A 32 84.75 16.30 24.08
C ILE A 32 85.85 15.56 23.30
N ARG A 33 85.49 14.52 22.53
CA ARG A 33 86.34 13.90 21.50
C ARG A 33 86.54 14.80 20.27
N SER A 34 85.52 15.52 19.82
CA SER A 34 85.58 16.50 18.69
C SER A 34 86.31 17.80 19.01
N LEU A 35 86.74 17.92 20.24
CA LEU A 35 87.59 18.99 20.67
C LEU A 35 89.08 18.70 20.50
N ASP A 36 89.38 17.46 20.16
CA ASP A 36 90.52 17.06 19.36
C ASP A 36 90.30 17.39 17.84
N GLU A 37 89.11 17.88 17.43
CA GLU A 37 88.70 18.08 16.02
C GLU A 37 88.34 19.53 15.63
N ASN A 38 88.35 20.55 16.50
CA ASN A 38 87.81 21.89 16.16
C ASN A 38 88.74 23.12 15.94
N GLU A 39 89.97 23.24 16.46
CA GLU A 39 90.99 24.07 15.77
C GLU A 39 91.56 23.33 14.53
N ARG A 40 91.36 22.00 14.45
CA ARG A 40 91.34 21.20 13.21
C ARG A 40 90.24 21.76 12.31
N ALA A 41 89.05 21.99 12.87
CA ALA A 41 87.92 22.57 12.13
C ALA A 41 88.13 24.02 11.65
N ALA A 42 89.16 24.75 12.07
CA ALA A 42 89.50 26.05 11.50
C ALA A 42 90.25 25.91 10.15
N ALA A 43 91.11 24.89 10.03
CA ALA A 43 91.65 24.42 8.76
C ALA A 43 90.54 23.89 7.84
N GLU A 44 89.56 23.22 8.44
CA GLU A 44 88.40 22.61 7.78
C GLU A 44 87.42 23.67 7.24
N ARG A 45 87.20 24.79 7.94
CA ARG A 45 86.32 25.89 7.49
C ARG A 45 86.77 26.54 6.17
N THR A 46 88.08 26.54 5.89
CA THR A 46 88.66 27.08 4.65
C THR A 46 88.44 26.13 3.47
N TYR A 47 88.55 24.82 3.71
CA TYR A 47 88.17 23.75 2.80
C TYR A 47 86.65 23.72 2.53
N GLU A 48 85.84 23.91 3.57
CA GLU A 48 84.37 23.93 3.50
C GLU A 48 83.81 25.11 2.69
N SER A 49 84.49 26.26 2.68
CA SER A 49 84.08 27.46 1.93
C SER A 49 84.29 27.31 0.41
N ALA A 50 85.46 26.78 0.00
CA ALA A 50 85.78 26.49 -1.40
C ALA A 50 84.87 25.37 -1.96
N THR A 51 84.60 24.35 -1.15
CA THR A 51 83.70 23.25 -1.49
C THR A 51 82.23 23.69 -1.56
N ARG A 52 81.80 24.62 -0.69
CA ARG A 52 80.45 25.24 -0.76
C ARG A 52 80.21 26.01 -2.05
N SER A 53 81.19 26.77 -2.54
CA SER A 53 81.05 27.55 -3.77
C SER A 53 80.99 26.67 -5.03
N ALA A 54 81.74 25.56 -5.07
CA ALA A 54 81.65 24.58 -6.15
C ALA A 54 80.31 23.83 -6.14
N ARG A 55 79.79 23.50 -4.94
CA ARG A 55 78.49 22.85 -4.75
C ARG A 55 77.32 23.73 -5.17
N LYS A 56 77.38 25.03 -4.88
CA LYS A 56 76.34 25.98 -5.30
C LYS A 56 76.20 26.08 -6.83
N ARG A 57 77.31 26.09 -7.57
CA ARG A 57 77.27 26.10 -9.06
C ARG A 57 76.71 24.80 -9.65
N LEU A 58 76.96 23.66 -9.01
CA LEU A 58 76.37 22.37 -9.38
C LEU A 58 74.86 22.37 -9.16
N GLU A 59 74.39 22.91 -8.03
CA GLU A 59 72.97 23.03 -7.70
C GLU A 59 72.22 23.93 -8.70
N GLU A 60 72.78 25.10 -9.04
CA GLU A 60 72.20 26.02 -10.04
C GLU A 60 72.12 25.40 -11.45
N THR A 61 73.18 24.69 -11.89
CA THR A 61 73.21 24.04 -13.21
C THR A 61 72.27 22.83 -13.27
N THR A 62 72.19 22.05 -12.19
CA THR A 62 71.28 20.90 -12.06
C THR A 62 69.83 21.34 -12.04
N GLN A 63 69.52 22.47 -11.40
CA GLN A 63 68.17 23.02 -11.35
C GLN A 63 67.67 23.44 -12.73
N ARG A 64 68.49 24.14 -13.51
CA ARG A 64 68.15 24.53 -14.90
C ARG A 64 67.87 23.32 -15.79
N ILE A 65 68.67 22.25 -15.68
CA ILE A 65 68.49 21.00 -16.45
C ILE A 65 67.19 20.27 -16.05
N LYS A 66 66.75 20.37 -14.78
CA LYS A 66 65.49 19.80 -14.29
C LYS A 66 64.27 20.57 -14.80
N GLU A 67 64.35 21.90 -14.85
CA GLU A 67 63.26 22.76 -15.35
C GLU A 67 62.99 22.52 -16.84
N GLU A 68 64.04 22.47 -17.68
CA GLU A 68 63.90 22.14 -19.10
C GLU A 68 63.32 20.74 -19.35
N TYR A 69 63.64 19.76 -18.50
CA TYR A 69 63.07 18.41 -18.57
C TYR A 69 61.58 18.40 -18.19
N ALA A 70 61.19 19.14 -17.14
CA ALA A 70 59.81 19.21 -16.68
C ALA A 70 58.87 19.78 -17.76
N GLU A 71 59.30 20.85 -18.43
CA GLU A 71 58.52 21.48 -19.51
C GLU A 71 58.33 20.53 -20.71
N ARG A 72 59.40 19.84 -21.12
CA ARG A 72 59.36 18.88 -22.24
C ARG A 72 58.51 17.65 -21.90
N SER A 73 58.59 17.15 -20.66
CA SER A 73 57.79 16.03 -20.17
C SER A 73 56.29 16.37 -20.15
N ALA A 74 55.93 17.55 -19.65
CA ALA A 74 54.53 18.00 -19.61
C ALA A 74 53.91 18.10 -21.01
N SER A 75 54.67 18.64 -21.99
CA SER A 75 54.21 18.73 -23.38
C SER A 75 53.98 17.35 -24.04
N PHE A 76 54.83 16.37 -23.73
CA PHE A 76 54.72 15.00 -24.24
C PHE A 76 53.51 14.26 -23.64
N GLU A 77 53.24 14.43 -22.35
CA GLU A 77 52.08 13.83 -21.66
C GLU A 77 50.75 14.34 -22.22
N ALA A 78 50.64 15.66 -22.46
CA ALA A 78 49.45 16.26 -23.04
C ALA A 78 49.13 15.69 -24.44
N ARG A 79 50.15 15.57 -25.31
CA ARG A 79 49.99 14.97 -26.65
C ARG A 79 49.63 13.49 -26.59
N SER A 80 50.30 12.72 -25.75
CA SER A 80 50.07 11.28 -25.57
C SER A 80 48.64 10.98 -25.11
N LYS A 81 48.10 11.82 -24.23
CA LYS A 81 46.72 11.71 -23.77
C LYS A 81 45.71 11.95 -24.91
N SER A 82 45.92 13.00 -25.71
CA SER A 82 45.03 13.35 -26.82
C SER A 82 44.95 12.24 -27.89
N GLU A 83 46.07 11.58 -28.21
CA GLU A 83 46.09 10.51 -29.23
C GLU A 83 45.37 9.23 -28.75
N ARG A 84 45.49 8.88 -27.46
CA ARG A 84 44.76 7.76 -26.86
C ARG A 84 43.25 8.00 -26.82
N GLU A 85 42.83 9.21 -26.45
CA GLU A 85 41.42 9.61 -26.41
C GLU A 85 40.77 9.64 -27.81
N ALA A 86 41.54 9.89 -28.88
CA ALA A 86 41.04 9.82 -30.25
C ALA A 86 40.74 8.36 -30.68
N LEU A 87 41.63 7.42 -30.35
CA LEU A 87 41.46 6.00 -30.66
C LEU A 87 40.26 5.38 -29.91
N GLU A 88 40.09 5.74 -28.63
CA GLU A 88 38.95 5.26 -27.83
C GLU A 88 37.60 5.77 -28.36
N ARG A 89 37.55 7.01 -28.87
CA ARG A 89 36.33 7.56 -29.46
C ARG A 89 35.91 6.83 -30.74
N ASP A 90 36.86 6.48 -31.62
CA ASP A 90 36.57 5.73 -32.85
C ASP A 90 35.99 4.33 -32.54
N TYR A 91 36.59 3.62 -31.57
CA TYR A 91 36.09 2.31 -31.13
C TYR A 91 34.66 2.38 -30.56
N ARG A 92 34.38 3.37 -29.70
CA ARG A 92 33.04 3.56 -29.13
C ARG A 92 32.00 3.81 -30.22
N SER A 93 32.29 4.68 -31.18
CA SER A 93 31.38 5.01 -32.28
C SER A 93 31.03 3.79 -33.15
N LYS A 94 32.03 2.98 -33.53
CA LYS A 94 31.80 1.76 -34.34
C LYS A 94 30.97 0.71 -33.59
N ARG A 95 31.20 0.55 -32.28
CA ARG A 95 30.46 -0.41 -31.44
C ARG A 95 29.01 0.00 -31.23
N GLU A 96 28.75 1.30 -31.08
CA GLU A 96 27.40 1.85 -30.95
C GLU A 96 26.59 1.66 -32.25
N SER A 97 27.19 1.93 -33.41
CA SER A 97 26.54 1.70 -34.72
C SER A 97 26.17 0.22 -34.96
N LEU A 98 27.02 -0.72 -34.53
CA LEU A 98 26.71 -2.17 -34.63
C LEU A 98 25.52 -2.55 -33.73
N ARG A 99 25.45 -1.99 -32.53
CA ARG A 99 24.36 -2.23 -31.57
C ARG A 99 23.03 -1.74 -32.11
N GLU A 100 22.99 -0.53 -32.67
CA GLU A 100 21.77 0.04 -33.25
C GLU A 100 21.24 -0.78 -34.43
N LYS A 101 22.11 -1.19 -35.36
CA LYS A 101 21.73 -2.02 -36.51
C LYS A 101 21.15 -3.37 -36.10
N SER A 102 21.74 -4.02 -35.10
CA SER A 102 21.28 -5.31 -34.58
C SER A 102 19.94 -5.18 -33.82
N ALA A 103 19.79 -4.14 -33.00
CA ALA A 103 18.54 -3.86 -32.30
C ALA A 103 17.37 -3.62 -33.27
N SER A 104 17.61 -2.86 -34.35
CA SER A 104 16.60 -2.63 -35.40
C SER A 104 16.20 -3.93 -36.13
N ALA A 105 17.14 -4.83 -36.41
CA ALA A 105 16.86 -6.10 -37.06
C ALA A 105 16.03 -7.05 -36.17
N ILE A 106 16.35 -7.14 -34.88
CA ILE A 106 15.60 -7.95 -33.91
C ILE A 106 14.17 -7.40 -33.73
N GLN A 107 14.04 -6.07 -33.68
CA GLN A 107 12.72 -5.43 -33.57
C GLN A 107 11.82 -5.78 -34.76
N LYS A 108 12.35 -5.78 -35.99
CA LYS A 108 11.59 -6.19 -37.19
C LYS A 108 11.09 -7.64 -37.14
N VAL A 109 11.84 -8.55 -36.52
CA VAL A 109 11.41 -9.95 -36.33
C VAL A 109 10.25 -10.01 -35.33
N ARG A 110 10.35 -9.28 -34.22
CA ARG A 110 9.29 -9.19 -33.20
C ARG A 110 7.99 -8.62 -33.75
N ASP A 111 8.08 -7.56 -34.53
CA ASP A 111 6.91 -6.92 -35.12
C ASP A 111 6.18 -7.87 -36.06
N ARG A 112 6.94 -8.65 -36.87
CA ARG A 112 6.36 -9.66 -37.77
C ARG A 112 5.71 -10.84 -37.03
N VAL A 113 6.29 -11.29 -35.92
CA VAL A 113 5.69 -12.32 -35.05
C VAL A 113 4.39 -11.82 -34.43
N LYS A 114 4.33 -10.54 -34.03
CA LYS A 114 3.10 -9.93 -33.51
C LYS A 114 2.01 -9.84 -34.58
N GLU A 115 2.34 -9.46 -35.81
CA GLU A 115 1.40 -9.43 -36.92
C GLU A 115 0.80 -10.81 -37.24
N GLU A 116 1.64 -11.85 -37.30
CA GLU A 116 1.18 -13.22 -37.61
C GLU A 116 0.30 -13.80 -36.48
N LEU A 117 0.63 -13.53 -35.20
CA LEU A 117 -0.20 -13.93 -34.06
C LEU A 117 -1.54 -13.19 -34.04
N TRP A 118 -1.54 -11.90 -34.37
CA TRP A 118 -2.76 -11.10 -34.45
C TRP A 118 -3.71 -11.62 -35.55
N LEU A 119 -3.17 -12.04 -36.70
CA LEU A 119 -3.96 -12.59 -37.80
C LEU A 119 -4.71 -13.87 -37.39
N ILE A 120 -4.06 -14.77 -36.65
CA ILE A 120 -4.67 -16.01 -36.14
C ILE A 120 -5.80 -15.70 -35.16
N ASP A 121 -5.57 -14.74 -34.25
CA ASP A 121 -6.58 -14.32 -33.29
C ASP A 121 -7.83 -13.78 -33.99
N THR A 122 -7.65 -12.95 -35.03
CA THR A 122 -8.77 -12.41 -35.79
C THR A 122 -9.57 -13.47 -36.58
N VAL A 123 -8.91 -14.52 -37.07
CA VAL A 123 -9.60 -15.62 -37.80
C VAL A 123 -10.36 -16.51 -36.81
N ALA A 124 -9.78 -16.83 -35.66
CA ALA A 124 -10.43 -17.62 -34.61
C ALA A 124 -11.68 -16.90 -34.05
N ASP A 125 -11.57 -15.60 -33.80
CA ASP A 125 -12.70 -14.76 -33.36
C ASP A 125 -13.84 -14.71 -34.40
N ALA A 126 -13.52 -14.77 -35.70
CA ALA A 126 -14.51 -14.77 -36.76
C ALA A 126 -15.30 -16.09 -36.81
N ASP A 127 -14.62 -17.23 -36.69
CA ASP A 127 -15.22 -18.56 -36.68
C ASP A 127 -16.12 -18.76 -35.42
N GLU A 128 -15.69 -18.26 -34.26
CA GLU A 128 -16.47 -18.31 -33.02
C GLU A 128 -17.76 -17.48 -33.12
N ARG A 129 -17.67 -16.27 -33.70
CA ARG A 129 -18.86 -15.41 -33.96
C ARG A 129 -19.84 -16.06 -34.93
N GLN A 130 -19.35 -16.76 -35.96
CA GLN A 130 -20.20 -17.46 -36.92
C GLN A 130 -20.97 -18.62 -36.28
N SER A 131 -20.30 -19.39 -35.41
CA SER A 131 -20.92 -20.49 -34.63
C SER A 131 -22.01 -19.96 -33.69
N LYS A 132 -21.71 -18.89 -32.94
CA LYS A 132 -22.67 -18.22 -32.04
C LYS A 132 -23.91 -17.72 -32.80
N ALA A 133 -23.71 -17.05 -33.94
CA ALA A 133 -24.81 -16.55 -34.75
C ALA A 133 -25.71 -17.66 -35.34
N ALA A 134 -25.16 -18.86 -35.59
CA ALA A 134 -25.95 -20.00 -36.05
C ALA A 134 -26.82 -20.60 -34.92
N PHE A 135 -26.28 -20.69 -33.70
CA PHE A 135 -27.03 -21.13 -32.52
C PHE A 135 -28.15 -20.15 -32.15
N ASP A 136 -27.85 -18.84 -32.15
CA ASP A 136 -28.81 -17.80 -31.79
C ASP A 136 -30.04 -17.82 -32.73
N ARG A 137 -29.85 -18.09 -34.02
CA ARG A 137 -30.96 -18.26 -34.98
C ARG A 137 -31.84 -19.48 -34.66
N ILE A 138 -31.24 -20.60 -34.28
CA ILE A 138 -32.00 -21.81 -33.91
C ILE A 138 -32.76 -21.56 -32.59
N ALA A 139 -32.12 -20.91 -31.61
CA ALA A 139 -32.74 -20.57 -30.34
C ALA A 139 -33.93 -19.61 -30.50
N GLU A 140 -33.86 -18.66 -31.44
CA GLU A 140 -34.96 -17.73 -31.75
C GLU A 140 -36.18 -18.46 -32.34
N VAL A 141 -35.95 -19.37 -33.30
CA VAL A 141 -37.03 -20.19 -33.89
C VAL A 141 -37.65 -21.13 -32.86
N VAL A 142 -36.83 -21.84 -32.08
CA VAL A 142 -37.28 -22.69 -30.96
C VAL A 142 -38.11 -21.90 -29.96
N GLY A 143 -37.66 -20.69 -29.58
CA GLY A 143 -38.41 -19.82 -28.67
C GLY A 143 -39.76 -19.36 -29.23
N SER A 144 -39.87 -19.17 -30.54
CA SER A 144 -41.15 -18.86 -31.19
C SER A 144 -42.13 -20.05 -31.16
N LEU A 145 -41.62 -21.27 -31.42
CA LEU A 145 -42.39 -22.50 -31.38
C LEU A 145 -42.82 -22.86 -29.95
N THR A 146 -41.99 -22.57 -28.94
CA THR A 146 -42.38 -22.74 -27.52
C THR A 146 -43.56 -21.84 -27.15
N LYS A 147 -43.60 -20.58 -27.62
CA LYS A 147 -44.72 -19.67 -27.36
C LYS A 147 -46.01 -20.14 -28.03
N ARG A 148 -45.92 -20.66 -29.25
CA ARG A 148 -47.03 -21.27 -29.98
C ARG A 148 -47.58 -22.49 -29.25
N LEU A 149 -46.72 -23.40 -28.82
CA LEU A 149 -47.09 -24.58 -28.04
C LEU A 149 -47.74 -24.20 -26.69
N GLN A 150 -47.22 -23.18 -26.02
CA GLN A 150 -47.80 -22.67 -24.77
C GLN A 150 -49.20 -22.09 -25.00
N SER A 151 -49.40 -21.35 -26.09
CA SER A 151 -50.71 -20.82 -26.47
C SER A 151 -51.72 -21.92 -26.78
N ALA A 152 -51.29 -22.97 -27.51
CA ALA A 152 -52.12 -24.15 -27.78
C ALA A 152 -52.49 -24.91 -26.49
N LYS A 153 -51.56 -25.00 -25.52
CA LYS A 153 -51.82 -25.60 -24.22
C LYS A 153 -52.85 -24.81 -23.40
N GLU A 154 -52.74 -23.48 -23.41
CA GLU A 154 -53.71 -22.59 -22.75
C GLU A 154 -55.11 -22.69 -23.40
N GLU A 155 -55.18 -22.78 -24.72
CA GLU A 155 -56.43 -22.99 -25.46
C GLU A 155 -57.06 -24.37 -25.15
N ALA A 156 -56.24 -25.42 -25.07
CA ALA A 156 -56.68 -26.75 -24.65
C ALA A 156 -57.24 -26.76 -23.21
N ASP A 157 -56.55 -26.09 -22.27
CA ASP A 157 -56.98 -25.97 -20.87
C ASP A 157 -58.33 -25.23 -20.75
N GLN A 158 -58.55 -24.21 -21.58
CA GLN A 158 -59.84 -23.52 -21.65
C GLN A 158 -60.95 -24.43 -22.17
N HIS A 159 -60.67 -25.23 -23.21
CA HIS A 159 -61.63 -26.20 -23.74
C HIS A 159 -61.94 -27.32 -22.73
N TRP A 160 -60.95 -27.87 -22.03
CA TRP A 160 -61.16 -28.88 -20.99
C TRP A 160 -61.99 -28.37 -19.82
N LYS A 161 -61.73 -27.14 -19.36
CA LYS A 161 -62.56 -26.44 -18.37
C LYS A 161 -63.99 -26.23 -18.87
N PHE A 162 -64.15 -25.86 -20.15
CA PHE A 162 -65.47 -25.64 -20.76
C PHE A 162 -66.31 -26.92 -20.85
N TYR A 163 -65.69 -28.09 -21.04
CA TYR A 163 -66.38 -29.38 -21.14
C TYR A 163 -66.52 -30.14 -19.80
N GLU A 164 -66.10 -29.57 -18.66
CA GLU A 164 -66.01 -30.25 -17.35
C GLU A 164 -65.34 -31.64 -17.46
N HIS A 165 -64.27 -31.71 -18.25
CA HIS A 165 -63.55 -32.95 -18.52
C HIS A 165 -62.08 -32.74 -18.21
N GLU A 166 -61.59 -33.37 -17.15
CA GLU A 166 -60.15 -33.48 -16.91
C GLU A 166 -59.54 -34.43 -17.95
N PRO A 167 -58.46 -34.04 -18.64
CA PRO A 167 -57.78 -34.94 -19.54
C PRO A 167 -57.23 -36.15 -18.76
N ALA A 168 -57.42 -37.35 -19.28
CA ALA A 168 -56.72 -38.51 -18.76
C ALA A 168 -55.20 -38.29 -18.88
N THR A 169 -54.43 -38.80 -17.91
CA THR A 169 -52.97 -38.78 -17.94
C THR A 169 -52.48 -39.32 -19.28
N ALA A 170 -51.80 -38.48 -20.06
CA ALA A 170 -51.26 -38.89 -21.35
C ALA A 170 -50.32 -40.11 -21.14
N PRO A 171 -50.36 -41.14 -22.01
CA PRO A 171 -49.34 -42.19 -22.01
C PRO A 171 -47.96 -41.55 -22.16
N GLU A 172 -46.87 -42.16 -21.69
CA GLU A 172 -45.52 -41.60 -21.86
C GLU A 172 -45.19 -41.42 -23.37
N PRO A 173 -44.94 -40.18 -23.85
CA PRO A 173 -44.51 -40.00 -25.22
C PRO A 173 -43.26 -40.81 -25.56
N THR A 174 -43.28 -41.43 -26.74
CA THR A 174 -42.19 -42.21 -27.30
C THR A 174 -41.00 -41.31 -27.64
N GLU A 175 -39.79 -41.74 -27.26
CA GLU A 175 -38.57 -41.01 -27.66
C GLU A 175 -38.46 -40.97 -29.18
N PRO A 176 -38.27 -39.79 -29.80
CA PRO A 176 -37.98 -39.71 -31.22
C PRO A 176 -36.60 -40.35 -31.49
N ASP A 177 -36.57 -41.31 -32.42
CA ASP A 177 -35.36 -42.06 -32.78
C ASP A 177 -34.54 -41.26 -33.81
N GLY A 178 -33.28 -40.93 -33.49
CA GLY A 178 -32.36 -40.18 -34.37
C GLY A 178 -32.25 -38.67 -34.09
N SER A 179 -31.57 -37.94 -34.99
CA SER A 179 -31.37 -36.48 -34.88
C SER A 179 -32.66 -35.74 -35.28
N VAL A 180 -33.16 -34.89 -34.38
CA VAL A 180 -34.39 -34.14 -34.58
C VAL A 180 -34.08 -32.76 -35.16
N THR A 181 -34.78 -32.35 -36.21
CA THR A 181 -34.57 -31.04 -36.86
C THR A 181 -35.58 -29.99 -36.38
N VAL A 182 -35.29 -28.72 -36.66
CA VAL A 182 -36.23 -27.61 -36.40
C VAL A 182 -37.56 -27.82 -37.14
N GLY A 183 -37.54 -28.41 -38.35
CA GLY A 183 -38.75 -28.74 -39.11
C GLY A 183 -39.59 -29.84 -38.45
N ASP A 184 -38.96 -30.79 -37.76
CA ASP A 184 -39.68 -31.84 -37.01
C ASP A 184 -40.36 -31.25 -35.77
N ALA A 185 -39.72 -30.28 -35.11
CA ALA A 185 -40.31 -29.53 -34.00
C ALA A 185 -41.48 -28.65 -34.46
N GLU A 186 -41.36 -27.97 -35.60
CA GLU A 186 -42.44 -27.18 -36.19
C GLU A 186 -43.65 -28.04 -36.56
N SER A 187 -43.42 -29.15 -37.27
CA SER A 187 -44.46 -30.13 -37.62
C SER A 187 -45.15 -30.72 -36.39
N SER A 188 -44.40 -30.98 -35.31
CA SER A 188 -44.98 -31.49 -34.06
C SER A 188 -45.87 -30.45 -33.35
N VAL A 189 -45.46 -29.17 -33.36
CA VAL A 189 -46.25 -28.06 -32.80
C VAL A 189 -47.50 -27.81 -33.64
N ASP A 190 -47.40 -27.83 -34.97
CA ASP A 190 -48.55 -27.73 -35.87
C ASP A 190 -49.55 -28.86 -35.62
N HIS A 191 -49.07 -30.10 -35.41
CA HIS A 191 -49.93 -31.23 -35.08
C HIS A 191 -50.66 -31.05 -33.75
N ALA A 192 -50.00 -30.46 -32.76
CA ALA A 192 -50.59 -30.14 -31.47
C ALA A 192 -51.67 -29.05 -31.59
N GLU A 193 -51.40 -27.97 -32.34
CA GLU A 193 -52.38 -26.90 -32.62
C GLU A 193 -53.62 -27.46 -33.34
N VAL A 194 -53.43 -28.35 -34.33
CA VAL A 194 -54.54 -29.00 -35.04
C VAL A 194 -55.36 -29.90 -34.11
N ALA A 195 -54.72 -30.67 -33.23
CA ALA A 195 -55.40 -31.53 -32.27
C ALA A 195 -56.21 -30.71 -31.24
N VAL A 196 -55.67 -29.59 -30.78
CA VAL A 196 -56.37 -28.63 -29.88
C VAL A 196 -57.51 -27.93 -30.61
N SER A 197 -57.33 -27.51 -31.86
CA SER A 197 -58.41 -26.91 -32.66
C SER A 197 -59.55 -27.89 -32.94
N ALA A 198 -59.21 -29.17 -33.20
CA ALA A 198 -60.19 -30.24 -33.36
C ALA A 198 -61.00 -30.50 -32.07
N LEU A 199 -60.40 -30.29 -30.88
CA LEU A 199 -61.08 -30.28 -29.59
C LEU A 199 -62.06 -29.07 -29.48
N GLY A 200 -61.63 -27.87 -29.89
CA GLY A 200 -62.46 -26.66 -29.88
C GLY A 200 -63.60 -26.64 -30.92
N SER A 201 -63.47 -27.40 -32.01
CA SER A 201 -64.50 -27.53 -33.06
C SER A 201 -65.79 -28.22 -32.61
N LEU A 202 -65.79 -28.84 -31.42
CA LEU A 202 -66.96 -29.46 -30.78
C LEU A 202 -67.93 -28.39 -30.23
N ARG A 203 -68.47 -27.52 -31.09
CA ARG A 203 -69.32 -26.36 -30.70
C ARG A 203 -70.77 -26.68 -30.29
N SER A 204 -71.09 -27.91 -29.88
CA SER A 204 -72.48 -28.26 -29.52
C SER A 204 -72.60 -29.17 -28.29
N PRO A 205 -72.56 -28.58 -27.08
CA PRO A 205 -73.46 -29.05 -26.02
C PRO A 205 -74.48 -27.99 -25.58
N GLN A 206 -74.23 -26.69 -25.76
CA GLN A 206 -75.23 -25.66 -25.43
C GLN A 206 -76.47 -25.75 -26.34
N PHE A 207 -76.32 -26.23 -27.59
CA PHE A 207 -77.47 -26.45 -28.49
C PHE A 207 -78.36 -27.61 -27.99
N ALA A 208 -77.79 -28.65 -27.39
CA ALA A 208 -78.52 -29.78 -26.83
C ALA A 208 -79.06 -29.51 -25.41
N GLN A 209 -78.41 -28.67 -24.61
CA GLN A 209 -78.85 -28.30 -23.25
C GLN A 209 -79.88 -27.17 -23.23
N ARG A 210 -79.76 -26.14 -24.08
CA ARG A 210 -80.65 -24.96 -24.04
C ARG A 210 -81.95 -25.17 -24.81
N TRP A 211 -81.96 -26.03 -25.83
CA TRP A 211 -83.18 -26.39 -26.57
C TRP A 211 -83.86 -27.65 -26.05
N ALA A 212 -83.34 -28.39 -25.07
CA ALA A 212 -84.03 -29.59 -24.55
C ALA A 212 -85.50 -29.32 -24.16
N LEU A 213 -85.79 -28.15 -23.59
CA LEU A 213 -87.16 -27.67 -23.31
C LEU A 213 -87.97 -27.37 -24.58
N ALA A 214 -87.33 -26.81 -25.62
CA ALA A 214 -87.96 -26.48 -26.90
C ALA A 214 -88.16 -27.72 -27.79
N THR A 215 -87.24 -28.69 -27.80
CA THR A 215 -87.41 -30.00 -28.45
C THR A 215 -88.47 -30.83 -27.71
N PHE A 216 -88.55 -30.74 -26.37
CA PHE A 216 -89.63 -31.33 -25.58
C PHE A 216 -90.99 -30.69 -25.89
N ALA A 217 -91.05 -29.36 -26.07
CA ALA A 217 -92.25 -28.63 -26.47
C ALA A 217 -92.67 -28.90 -27.93
N ILE A 218 -91.73 -29.03 -28.86
CA ILE A 218 -91.99 -29.36 -30.27
C ILE A 218 -92.46 -30.81 -30.41
N VAL A 219 -91.90 -31.76 -29.65
CA VAL A 219 -92.36 -33.17 -29.65
C VAL A 219 -93.74 -33.32 -29.00
N LEU A 220 -94.05 -32.54 -27.94
CA LEU A 220 -95.42 -32.44 -27.39
C LEU A 220 -96.40 -31.77 -28.36
N GLY A 221 -95.97 -30.71 -29.06
CA GLY A 221 -96.79 -29.97 -30.02
C GLY A 221 -97.08 -30.76 -31.31
N VAL A 222 -96.09 -31.46 -31.86
CA VAL A 222 -96.24 -32.32 -33.05
C VAL A 222 -96.97 -33.62 -32.69
N GLY A 223 -96.75 -34.17 -31.49
CA GLY A 223 -97.53 -35.30 -30.97
C GLY A 223 -99.02 -34.98 -30.79
N GLY A 224 -99.35 -33.74 -30.37
CA GLY A 224 -100.73 -33.26 -30.31
C GLY A 224 -101.38 -33.01 -31.68
N LEU A 225 -100.60 -32.55 -32.66
CA LEU A 225 -101.10 -32.22 -34.01
C LEU A 225 -101.26 -33.46 -34.91
N VAL A 226 -100.40 -34.48 -34.74
CA VAL A 226 -100.51 -35.78 -35.44
C VAL A 226 -101.59 -36.67 -34.77
N GLY A 227 -101.79 -36.56 -33.45
CA GLY A 227 -102.89 -37.25 -32.75
C GLY A 227 -104.28 -36.72 -33.08
N GLY A 228 -104.41 -35.44 -33.45
CA GLY A 228 -105.69 -34.80 -33.79
C GLY A 228 -106.19 -35.01 -35.22
N LEU A 229 -105.31 -35.38 -36.17
CA LEU A 229 -105.68 -35.58 -37.59
C LEU A 229 -105.91 -37.05 -37.99
N ALA A 230 -105.68 -38.01 -37.08
CA ALA A 230 -105.67 -39.43 -37.43
C ALA A 230 -106.72 -40.31 -36.73
N LEU A 231 -107.68 -39.76 -35.98
CA LEU A 231 -108.69 -40.57 -35.27
C LEU A 231 -110.09 -39.95 -35.35
N SER A 232 -110.74 -40.10 -36.51
CA SER A 232 -112.20 -40.17 -36.60
C SER A 232 -112.63 -41.63 -36.41
N ASP A 233 -113.60 -41.85 -35.54
CA ASP A 233 -114.27 -43.12 -35.22
C ASP A 233 -113.57 -44.09 -34.27
N TRP A 234 -113.67 -43.80 -32.96
CA TRP A 234 -113.79 -44.81 -31.90
C TRP A 234 -113.95 -44.19 -30.51
N GLU A 235 -115.08 -44.46 -29.86
CA GLU A 235 -115.34 -44.12 -28.46
C GLU A 235 -114.62 -45.10 -27.52
N MET A 236 -113.49 -44.68 -26.92
CA MET A 236 -113.04 -45.13 -25.59
C MET A 236 -112.03 -44.14 -24.97
N ARG A 237 -112.37 -43.62 -23.78
CA ARG A 237 -111.64 -42.58 -23.05
C ARG A 237 -110.45 -43.14 -22.26
N ALA A 238 -109.29 -43.38 -22.89
CA ALA A 238 -108.01 -43.57 -22.17
C ALA A 238 -106.71 -43.33 -22.98
N LEU A 239 -106.75 -42.85 -24.24
CA LEU A 239 -105.57 -42.87 -25.11
C LEU A 239 -104.65 -41.63 -25.20
N PRO A 240 -104.99 -40.39 -24.78
CA PRO A 240 -104.08 -39.25 -24.95
C PRO A 240 -102.89 -39.24 -23.95
N TYR A 241 -102.94 -40.02 -22.86
CA TYR A 241 -101.86 -40.10 -21.87
C TYR A 241 -100.73 -41.06 -22.28
N VAL A 242 -101.02 -42.11 -23.06
CA VAL A 242 -100.01 -43.09 -23.49
C VAL A 242 -99.08 -42.49 -24.56
N GLY A 243 -99.61 -41.68 -25.49
CA GLY A 243 -98.80 -40.99 -26.50
C GLY A 243 -97.84 -39.95 -25.92
N ALA A 244 -98.26 -39.21 -24.88
CA ALA A 244 -97.41 -38.23 -24.20
C ALA A 244 -96.28 -38.88 -23.38
N VAL A 245 -96.56 -40.03 -22.73
CA VAL A 245 -95.56 -40.78 -21.96
C VAL A 245 -94.55 -41.48 -22.88
N VAL A 246 -94.99 -42.06 -24.01
CA VAL A 246 -94.09 -42.67 -25.00
C VAL A 246 -93.22 -41.61 -25.70
N GLY A 247 -93.77 -40.43 -25.99
CA GLY A 247 -93.00 -39.29 -26.52
C GLY A 247 -91.98 -38.73 -25.53
N ALA A 248 -92.33 -38.63 -24.24
CA ALA A 248 -91.43 -38.16 -23.19
C ALA A 248 -90.29 -39.17 -22.92
N LEU A 249 -90.61 -40.47 -22.85
CA LEU A 249 -89.61 -41.54 -22.69
C LEU A 249 -88.68 -41.65 -23.91
N GLY A 250 -89.23 -41.51 -25.12
CA GLY A 250 -88.44 -41.46 -26.36
C GLY A 250 -87.50 -40.24 -26.43
N GLY A 251 -87.96 -39.07 -25.96
CA GLY A 251 -87.14 -37.86 -25.85
C GLY A 251 -86.01 -37.97 -24.82
N ILE A 252 -86.27 -38.58 -23.67
CA ILE A 252 -85.25 -38.84 -22.63
C ILE A 252 -84.22 -39.87 -23.13
N GLY A 253 -84.66 -40.92 -23.83
CA GLY A 253 -83.78 -41.90 -24.45
C GLY A 253 -82.87 -41.30 -25.53
N LEU A 254 -83.42 -40.44 -26.40
CA LEU A 254 -82.66 -39.73 -27.42
C LEU A 254 -81.66 -38.74 -26.80
N TRP A 255 -82.04 -38.06 -25.72
CA TRP A 255 -81.14 -37.17 -24.96
C TRP A 255 -79.96 -37.92 -24.34
N PHE A 256 -80.20 -39.07 -23.69
CA PHE A 256 -79.13 -39.91 -23.14
C PHE A 256 -78.21 -40.46 -24.24
N LEU A 257 -78.76 -40.84 -25.39
CA LEU A 257 -77.97 -41.31 -26.54
C LEU A 257 -77.04 -40.20 -27.08
N VAL A 258 -77.59 -39.00 -27.30
CA VAL A 258 -76.82 -37.82 -27.77
C VAL A 258 -75.77 -37.41 -26.73
N ARG A 259 -76.11 -37.41 -25.43
CA ARG A 259 -75.17 -37.11 -24.34
C ARG A 259 -74.03 -38.12 -24.27
N ASN A 260 -74.31 -39.42 -24.43
CA ASN A 260 -73.30 -40.48 -24.34
C ASN A 260 -72.38 -40.54 -25.57
N ILE A 261 -72.89 -40.20 -26.76
CA ILE A 261 -72.06 -40.06 -27.97
C ILE A 261 -71.19 -38.80 -27.86
N ALA A 262 -71.74 -37.68 -27.37
CA ALA A 262 -70.99 -36.45 -27.16
C ALA A 262 -69.86 -36.62 -26.14
N SER A 263 -70.12 -37.24 -24.97
CA SER A 263 -69.10 -37.46 -23.94
C SER A 263 -67.96 -38.37 -24.42
N LYS A 264 -68.26 -39.44 -25.16
CA LYS A 264 -67.23 -40.31 -25.76
C LYS A 264 -66.39 -39.59 -26.81
N SER A 265 -67.00 -38.71 -27.61
CA SER A 265 -66.27 -37.93 -28.62
C SER A 265 -65.34 -36.89 -28.00
N ILE A 266 -65.76 -36.25 -26.89
CA ILE A 266 -64.96 -35.29 -26.12
C ILE A 266 -63.77 -36.00 -25.48
N ALA A 267 -63.98 -37.16 -24.86
CA ALA A 267 -62.92 -37.95 -24.23
C ALA A 267 -61.87 -38.46 -25.23
N ALA A 268 -62.27 -38.90 -26.42
CA ALA A 268 -61.32 -39.35 -27.45
C ALA A 268 -60.45 -38.20 -27.98
N ARG A 269 -61.03 -37.01 -28.17
CA ARG A 269 -60.30 -35.83 -28.67
C ARG A 269 -59.46 -35.14 -27.60
N SER A 270 -59.85 -35.22 -26.32
CA SER A 270 -59.04 -34.68 -25.22
C SER A 270 -57.75 -35.46 -25.02
N VAL A 271 -57.80 -36.79 -25.14
CA VAL A 271 -56.59 -37.65 -25.09
C VAL A 271 -55.66 -37.34 -26.26
N ALA A 272 -56.18 -37.26 -27.49
CA ALA A 272 -55.37 -36.94 -28.68
C ALA A 272 -54.70 -35.56 -28.59
N ALA A 273 -55.38 -34.55 -28.05
CA ALA A 273 -54.79 -33.21 -27.84
C ALA A 273 -53.71 -33.23 -26.74
N SER A 274 -53.93 -33.94 -25.64
CA SER A 274 -52.95 -34.08 -24.55
C SER A 274 -51.67 -34.80 -25.01
N GLU A 275 -51.82 -35.86 -25.81
CA GLU A 275 -50.69 -36.61 -26.38
C GLU A 275 -49.89 -35.77 -27.39
N ALA A 276 -50.56 -35.04 -28.28
CA ALA A 276 -49.89 -34.16 -29.25
C ALA A 276 -49.12 -33.01 -28.57
N LEU A 277 -49.70 -32.38 -27.53
CA LEU A 277 -49.02 -31.34 -26.75
C LEU A 277 -47.79 -31.88 -26.01
N ALA A 278 -47.88 -33.09 -25.45
CA ALA A 278 -46.77 -33.72 -24.74
C ALA A 278 -45.63 -34.15 -25.68
N GLN A 279 -45.95 -34.65 -26.88
CA GLN A 279 -44.96 -34.99 -27.90
C GLN A 279 -44.24 -33.73 -28.43
N ALA A 280 -44.97 -32.67 -28.75
CA ALA A 280 -44.40 -31.42 -29.24
C ALA A 280 -43.42 -30.78 -28.23
N GLY A 281 -43.74 -30.83 -26.93
CA GLY A 281 -42.85 -30.32 -25.87
C GLY A 281 -41.50 -31.05 -25.78
N ARG A 282 -41.47 -32.36 -26.03
CA ARG A 282 -40.22 -33.14 -26.02
C ARG A 282 -39.38 -32.92 -27.27
N THR A 283 -40.01 -32.89 -28.45
CA THR A 283 -39.32 -32.62 -29.72
C THR A 283 -38.60 -31.26 -29.65
N LEU A 284 -39.24 -30.25 -29.08
CA LEU A 284 -38.68 -28.92 -28.84
C LEU A 284 -37.46 -28.95 -27.90
N ALA A 285 -37.56 -29.65 -26.77
CA ALA A 285 -36.45 -29.77 -25.81
C ALA A 285 -35.23 -30.48 -26.44
N ARG A 286 -35.45 -31.48 -27.30
CA ARG A 286 -34.38 -32.24 -27.97
C ARG A 286 -33.60 -31.40 -28.98
N VAL A 287 -34.30 -30.63 -29.83
CA VAL A 287 -33.67 -29.71 -30.80
C VAL A 287 -32.79 -28.68 -30.10
N GLN A 288 -33.24 -28.15 -28.96
CA GLN A 288 -32.47 -27.19 -28.17
C GLN A 288 -31.19 -27.81 -27.57
N GLN A 289 -31.29 -29.06 -27.10
CA GLN A 289 -30.16 -29.80 -26.54
C GLN A 289 -29.10 -30.15 -27.61
N ASP A 290 -29.53 -30.58 -28.80
CA ASP A 290 -28.63 -30.92 -29.90
C ASP A 290 -27.91 -29.67 -30.46
N ALA A 291 -28.60 -28.54 -30.55
CA ALA A 291 -28.00 -27.26 -30.93
C ALA A 291 -26.95 -26.78 -29.93
N ALA A 292 -27.20 -26.94 -28.62
CA ALA A 292 -26.24 -26.56 -27.57
C ALA A 292 -24.98 -27.45 -27.60
N ARG A 293 -25.14 -28.75 -27.91
CA ARG A 293 -24.04 -29.69 -28.05
C ARG A 293 -23.14 -29.37 -29.26
N GLN A 294 -23.72 -29.12 -30.44
CA GLN A 294 -22.95 -28.77 -31.64
C GLN A 294 -22.12 -27.48 -31.46
N ARG A 295 -22.65 -26.50 -30.72
CA ARG A 295 -21.93 -25.27 -30.38
C ARG A 295 -20.67 -25.56 -29.56
N SER A 296 -20.80 -26.34 -28.49
CA SER A 296 -19.69 -26.69 -27.60
C SER A 296 -18.59 -27.48 -28.32
N GLU A 297 -18.95 -28.42 -29.20
CA GLU A 297 -17.99 -29.21 -29.98
C GLU A 297 -17.21 -28.34 -31.00
N THR A 298 -17.86 -27.32 -31.56
CA THR A 298 -17.23 -26.38 -32.51
C THR A 298 -16.29 -25.39 -31.81
N GLU A 299 -16.70 -24.84 -30.66
CA GLU A 299 -15.88 -23.93 -29.83
C GLU A 299 -14.59 -24.63 -29.35
N ALA A 300 -14.67 -25.90 -28.94
CA ALA A 300 -13.50 -26.67 -28.52
C ALA A 300 -12.47 -26.89 -29.66
N ARG A 301 -12.94 -27.17 -30.88
CA ARG A 301 -12.07 -27.35 -32.06
C ARG A 301 -11.33 -26.07 -32.48
N VAL A 302 -12.01 -24.92 -32.42
CA VAL A 302 -11.41 -23.61 -32.75
C VAL A 302 -10.32 -23.26 -31.74
N HIS A 303 -10.57 -23.51 -30.45
CA HIS A 303 -9.60 -23.27 -29.38
C HIS A 303 -8.33 -24.13 -29.50
N GLU A 304 -8.48 -25.43 -29.79
CA GLU A 304 -7.33 -26.34 -29.94
C GLU A 304 -6.43 -25.97 -31.13
N LYS A 305 -7.03 -25.59 -32.26
CA LYS A 305 -6.29 -25.16 -33.46
C LYS A 305 -5.51 -23.85 -33.23
N ARG A 306 -6.10 -22.90 -32.49
CA ARG A 306 -5.49 -21.60 -32.11
C ARG A 306 -4.21 -21.79 -31.29
N GLU A 307 -4.24 -22.66 -30.29
CA GLU A 307 -3.10 -22.96 -29.42
C GLU A 307 -1.92 -23.55 -30.22
N GLN A 308 -2.17 -24.50 -31.11
CA GLN A 308 -1.13 -25.17 -31.90
C GLN A 308 -0.42 -24.24 -32.89
N GLU A 309 -1.17 -23.41 -33.63
CA GLU A 309 -0.56 -22.48 -34.60
C GLU A 309 0.21 -21.33 -33.90
N SER A 310 -0.32 -20.83 -32.78
CA SER A 310 0.34 -19.78 -31.98
C SER A 310 1.67 -20.25 -31.39
N ALA A 311 1.73 -21.50 -30.91
CA ALA A 311 2.97 -22.09 -30.40
C ALA A 311 4.05 -22.21 -31.48
N LYS A 312 3.67 -22.57 -32.71
CA LYS A 312 4.60 -22.73 -33.84
C LYS A 312 5.25 -21.40 -34.26
N ILE A 313 4.46 -20.32 -34.34
CA ILE A 313 4.97 -18.98 -34.72
C ILE A 313 5.94 -18.43 -33.67
N ARG A 314 5.64 -18.60 -32.38
CA ARG A 314 6.52 -18.17 -31.29
C ARG A 314 7.87 -18.89 -31.32
N ALA A 315 7.86 -20.19 -31.60
CA ALA A 315 9.09 -20.99 -31.69
C ALA A 315 10.00 -20.51 -32.84
N THR A 316 9.45 -20.29 -34.04
CA THR A 316 10.22 -19.82 -35.21
C THR A 316 10.74 -18.38 -35.02
N GLY A 317 9.97 -17.52 -34.34
CA GLY A 317 10.41 -16.16 -33.98
C GLY A 317 11.62 -16.15 -33.06
N SER A 318 11.58 -16.97 -32.00
CA SER A 318 12.67 -17.09 -31.01
C SER A 318 13.99 -17.56 -31.63
N GLU A 319 13.94 -18.53 -32.54
CA GLU A 319 15.12 -19.07 -33.23
C GLU A 319 15.83 -18.00 -34.08
N ARG A 320 15.07 -17.17 -34.80
CA ARG A 320 15.60 -16.06 -35.61
C ARG A 320 16.20 -14.94 -34.77
N GLU A 321 15.60 -14.61 -33.62
CA GLU A 321 16.18 -13.64 -32.68
C GLU A 321 17.53 -14.12 -32.15
N GLY A 322 17.63 -15.41 -31.78
CA GLY A 322 18.87 -16.02 -31.32
C GLY A 322 20.00 -15.94 -32.35
N ALA A 323 19.70 -16.22 -33.63
CA ALA A 323 20.68 -16.15 -34.72
C ALA A 323 21.23 -14.72 -34.95
N LEU A 324 20.37 -13.70 -34.86
CA LEU A 324 20.77 -12.29 -35.00
C LEU A 324 21.62 -11.80 -33.82
N ALA A 325 21.32 -12.26 -32.60
CA ALA A 325 22.11 -11.95 -31.42
C ALA A 325 23.53 -12.58 -31.50
N ALA A 326 23.63 -13.84 -31.93
CA ALA A 326 24.92 -14.51 -32.11
C ALA A 326 25.81 -13.82 -33.16
N SER A 327 25.23 -13.33 -34.26
CA SER A 327 25.98 -12.60 -35.29
C SER A 327 26.53 -11.25 -34.78
N ARG A 328 25.78 -10.53 -33.95
CA ARG A 328 26.22 -9.28 -33.30
C ARG A 328 27.44 -9.54 -32.41
N ASP A 329 27.39 -10.59 -31.61
CA ASP A 329 28.45 -10.89 -30.64
C ASP A 329 29.77 -11.25 -31.33
N ALA A 330 29.70 -12.00 -32.44
CA ALA A 330 30.87 -12.28 -33.28
C ALA A 330 31.50 -11.01 -33.87
N GLN A 331 30.69 -10.07 -34.38
CA GLN A 331 31.19 -8.81 -34.93
C GLN A 331 31.76 -7.87 -33.87
N ALA A 332 31.18 -7.84 -32.66
CA ALA A 332 31.67 -7.05 -31.53
C ALA A 332 33.03 -7.58 -31.02
N ALA A 333 33.24 -8.90 -31.04
CA ALA A 333 34.51 -9.52 -30.70
C ALA A 333 35.62 -9.12 -31.69
N ALA A 334 35.33 -9.13 -33.00
CA ALA A 334 36.28 -8.72 -34.04
C ALA A 334 36.73 -7.25 -33.89
N LEU A 335 35.79 -6.32 -33.66
CA LEU A 335 36.07 -4.90 -33.43
C LEU A 335 36.93 -4.66 -32.17
N THR A 336 36.75 -5.49 -31.14
CA THR A 336 37.52 -5.39 -29.90
C THR A 336 38.97 -5.81 -30.12
N SER A 337 39.19 -6.89 -30.88
CA SER A 337 40.54 -7.34 -31.24
C SER A 337 41.31 -6.32 -32.09
N GLU A 338 40.64 -5.66 -33.05
CA GLU A 338 41.24 -4.61 -33.87
C GLU A 338 41.69 -3.39 -33.03
N PHE A 339 40.85 -2.97 -32.08
CA PHE A 339 41.17 -1.86 -31.17
C PHE A 339 42.36 -2.17 -30.25
N GLU A 340 42.43 -3.38 -29.69
CA GLU A 340 43.55 -3.80 -28.83
C GLU A 340 44.88 -3.79 -29.60
N SER A 341 44.87 -4.23 -30.86
CA SER A 341 46.04 -4.20 -31.74
C SER A 341 46.52 -2.75 -32.00
N ALA A 342 45.59 -1.86 -32.37
CA ALA A 342 45.89 -0.46 -32.65
C ALA A 342 46.42 0.29 -31.40
N ARG A 343 45.85 0.00 -30.22
CA ARG A 343 46.29 0.58 -28.95
C ARG A 343 47.71 0.14 -28.58
N SER A 344 48.01 -1.14 -28.74
CA SER A 344 49.35 -1.68 -28.47
C SER A 344 50.42 -1.03 -29.36
N ALA A 345 50.13 -0.85 -30.65
CA ALA A 345 51.03 -0.16 -31.59
C ALA A 345 51.29 1.31 -31.20
N LEU A 346 50.25 2.02 -30.74
CA LEU A 346 50.37 3.40 -30.26
C LEU A 346 51.25 3.50 -29.00
N ASP A 347 51.03 2.63 -28.02
CA ASP A 347 51.77 2.62 -26.76
C ASP A 347 53.27 2.32 -26.97
N GLN A 348 53.60 1.40 -27.88
CA GLN A 348 55.01 1.11 -28.22
C GLN A 348 55.73 2.31 -28.86
N ARG A 349 55.04 3.07 -29.72
CA ARG A 349 55.61 4.28 -30.34
C ARG A 349 55.90 5.36 -29.29
N LEU A 350 54.94 5.61 -28.39
CA LEU A 350 55.09 6.60 -27.32
C LEU A 350 56.20 6.22 -26.33
N ALA A 351 56.36 4.94 -26.01
CA ALA A 351 57.44 4.46 -25.15
C ALA A 351 58.84 4.77 -25.72
N LYS A 352 59.05 4.54 -27.02
CA LYS A 352 60.34 4.84 -27.69
C LYS A 352 60.67 6.34 -27.72
N GLU A 353 59.67 7.20 -27.92
CA GLU A 353 59.89 8.64 -27.91
C GLU A 353 60.28 9.14 -26.51
N ARG A 354 59.66 8.58 -25.46
CA ARG A 354 59.96 8.88 -24.06
C ARG A 354 61.39 8.54 -23.67
N GLU A 355 61.81 7.32 -24.00
CA GLU A 355 63.17 6.85 -23.70
C GLU A 355 64.25 7.74 -24.35
N LYS A 356 63.99 8.23 -25.57
CA LYS A 356 64.93 9.06 -26.31
C LYS A 356 65.24 10.38 -25.58
N PHE A 357 64.25 11.11 -25.06
CA PHE A 357 64.53 12.37 -24.38
C PHE A 357 64.99 12.19 -22.91
N GLU A 358 64.55 11.13 -22.23
CA GLU A 358 65.04 10.78 -20.88
C GLU A 358 66.54 10.43 -20.88
N SER A 359 67.03 9.81 -21.96
CA SER A 359 68.47 9.49 -22.10
C SER A 359 69.35 10.75 -22.18
N VAL A 360 68.89 11.79 -22.90
CA VAL A 360 69.58 13.07 -23.05
C VAL A 360 69.68 13.82 -21.71
N HIS A 361 68.62 13.76 -20.90
CA HIS A 361 68.61 14.33 -19.55
C HIS A 361 69.62 13.64 -18.62
N ARG A 362 69.65 12.29 -18.64
CA ARG A 362 70.61 11.51 -17.85
C ARG A 362 72.07 11.84 -18.19
N HIS A 363 72.38 11.99 -19.47
CA HIS A 363 73.74 12.30 -19.90
C HIS A 363 74.21 13.68 -19.42
N SER A 364 73.34 14.69 -19.50
CA SER A 364 73.64 16.07 -19.10
C SER A 364 73.88 16.22 -17.59
N LEU A 365 73.17 15.44 -16.77
CA LEU A 365 73.38 15.36 -15.31
C LEU A 365 74.73 14.72 -14.93
N ALA A 366 75.13 13.67 -15.65
CA ALA A 366 76.39 12.98 -15.39
C ALA A 366 77.61 13.85 -15.71
N GLU A 367 77.56 14.63 -16.80
CA GLU A 367 78.64 15.52 -17.21
C GLU A 367 78.88 16.65 -16.18
N SER A 368 77.81 17.24 -15.64
CA SER A 368 77.90 18.28 -14.61
C SER A 368 78.52 17.77 -13.30
N THR A 369 78.35 16.49 -12.99
CA THR A 369 78.87 15.86 -11.76
C THR A 369 80.37 15.61 -11.87
N ARG A 370 80.86 15.19 -13.05
CA ARG A 370 82.28 14.91 -13.30
C ARG A 370 83.18 16.15 -13.18
N VAL A 371 82.67 17.32 -13.58
CA VAL A 371 83.38 18.60 -13.46
C VAL A 371 83.55 19.02 -11.99
N PHE A 372 82.58 18.69 -11.12
CA PHE A 372 82.63 18.96 -9.69
C PHE A 372 83.68 18.12 -8.96
N GLU A 373 83.81 16.84 -9.32
CA GLU A 373 84.78 15.90 -8.72
C GLU A 373 86.25 16.27 -8.97
N SER A 374 86.55 16.92 -10.10
CA SER A 374 87.92 17.34 -10.42
C SER A 374 88.38 18.54 -9.57
N ALA A 375 87.48 19.43 -9.16
CA ALA A 375 87.79 20.64 -8.41
C ALA A 375 87.99 20.38 -6.90
N THR A 376 87.30 19.39 -6.35
CA THR A 376 87.39 19.02 -4.93
C THR A 376 88.71 18.32 -4.56
N ARG A 377 89.44 17.76 -5.52
CA ARG A 377 90.73 17.09 -5.29
C ARG A 377 91.85 18.07 -4.92
N GLU A 378 91.89 19.28 -5.50
CA GLU A 378 92.90 20.31 -5.22
C GLU A 378 92.74 20.96 -3.83
N PHE A 379 91.55 20.98 -3.25
CA PHE A 379 91.30 21.61 -1.94
C PHE A 379 91.79 20.78 -0.75
N THR A 380 91.98 19.48 -0.92
CA THR A 380 92.30 18.54 0.15
C THR A 380 93.77 18.64 0.62
N GLU A 381 94.72 18.91 -0.29
CA GLU A 381 96.16 18.94 0.02
C GLU A 381 96.58 20.11 0.95
N ALA A 382 95.76 21.16 1.09
CA ALA A 382 96.06 22.35 1.90
C ALA A 382 95.61 22.25 3.39
N HIS A 383 94.77 21.27 3.72
CA HIS A 383 94.11 21.16 5.03
C HIS A 383 95.02 20.55 6.12
N ASP A 384 95.96 19.69 5.74
CA ASP A 384 96.72 18.84 6.68
C ASP A 384 97.72 19.58 7.61
N SER A 385 98.13 20.82 7.31
CA SER A 385 99.15 21.56 8.11
C SER A 385 98.64 22.26 9.39
N ALA A 386 97.33 22.37 9.62
CA ALA A 386 96.76 23.25 10.66
C ALA A 386 96.20 22.52 11.91
N ILE A 387 96.39 21.22 12.01
CA ILE A 387 95.82 20.34 13.05
C ILE A 387 96.54 20.44 14.42
N SER A 388 97.79 20.93 14.52
CA SER A 388 98.62 20.85 15.75
C SER A 388 98.37 21.88 16.87
N ALA A 389 97.40 22.80 16.77
CA ALA A 389 97.19 23.90 17.74
C ALA A 389 96.08 23.67 18.80
N LEU A 390 95.43 22.52 18.75
CA LEU A 390 94.01 22.34 19.06
C LEU A 390 93.64 21.95 20.51
N ASP A 391 94.59 21.43 21.27
CA ASP A 391 94.29 20.61 22.46
C ASP A 391 93.69 21.39 23.68
N ALA A 392 93.48 22.71 23.61
CA ALA A 392 93.06 23.56 24.74
C ALA A 392 91.55 23.84 24.88
N GLU A 393 90.72 23.64 23.84
CA GLU A 393 89.29 24.04 23.85
C GLU A 393 88.39 22.97 24.57
N SER A 394 88.93 21.77 24.85
CA SER A 394 88.25 20.52 25.29
C SER A 394 87.26 20.62 26.47
N ASP A 395 87.44 21.59 27.36
CA ASP A 395 86.69 21.72 28.61
C ASP A 395 85.35 22.48 28.51
N ARG A 396 85.06 23.18 27.39
CA ARG A 396 83.82 23.96 27.24
C ARG A 396 82.59 23.11 26.88
N ILE A 397 82.77 22.05 26.09
CA ILE A 397 81.68 21.24 25.49
C ILE A 397 80.85 20.46 26.53
N ARG A 398 81.44 20.15 27.69
CA ARG A 398 80.82 19.35 28.75
C ARG A 398 79.56 20.01 29.39
N ARG A 399 79.32 21.32 29.21
CA ARG A 399 78.17 22.06 29.77
C ARG A 399 76.96 22.21 28.83
N GLU A 400 77.17 22.23 27.51
CA GLU A 400 76.09 22.44 26.51
C GLU A 400 75.30 21.17 26.21
N THR A 401 75.92 20.00 26.37
CA THR A 401 75.27 18.69 26.20
C THR A 401 74.10 18.48 27.16
N GLY A 402 74.25 18.88 28.43
CA GLY A 402 73.21 18.68 29.45
C GLY A 402 71.90 19.44 29.18
N GLN A 403 71.95 20.53 28.40
CA GLN A 403 70.75 21.32 28.07
C GLN A 403 69.93 20.68 26.92
N ARG A 404 70.60 20.06 25.93
CA ARG A 404 69.95 19.40 24.78
C ARG A 404 69.27 18.09 25.13
N GLU A 405 69.81 17.35 26.12
CA GLU A 405 69.18 16.14 26.65
C GLU A 405 67.81 16.42 27.29
N HIS A 406 67.72 17.52 28.06
CA HIS A 406 66.51 17.90 28.79
C HIS A 406 65.36 18.31 27.84
N GLU A 407 65.64 19.11 26.81
CA GLU A 407 64.63 19.59 25.84
C GLU A 407 64.02 18.46 24.98
N ASN A 408 64.80 17.44 24.64
CA ASN A 408 64.36 16.29 23.85
C ASN A 408 63.55 15.28 24.70
N LYS A 409 63.92 15.04 25.97
CA LYS A 409 63.13 14.23 26.91
C LYS A 409 61.74 14.83 27.17
N ASP A 410 61.67 16.15 27.38
CA ASP A 410 60.41 16.88 27.58
C ASP A 410 59.47 16.80 26.37
N ARG A 411 60.02 16.81 25.15
CA ARG A 411 59.24 16.69 23.90
C ARG A 411 58.68 15.29 23.71
N ALA A 412 59.45 14.25 24.06
CA ALA A 412 59.02 12.87 24.01
C ALA A 412 57.89 12.59 25.02
N GLU A 413 58.03 13.02 26.28
CA GLU A 413 57.01 12.81 27.32
C GLU A 413 55.70 13.56 27.06
N ARG A 414 55.72 14.77 26.49
CA ARG A 414 54.49 15.48 26.08
C ARG A 414 53.70 14.71 25.01
N THR A 415 54.40 14.17 24.01
CA THR A 415 53.76 13.43 22.91
C THR A 415 53.21 12.09 23.39
N LYS A 416 53.94 11.40 24.28
CA LYS A 416 53.48 10.18 24.97
C LYS A 416 52.24 10.44 25.84
N GLY A 417 52.22 11.52 26.62
CA GLY A 417 51.05 11.89 27.43
C GLY A 417 49.79 12.13 26.59
N ALA A 418 49.93 12.79 25.42
CA ALA A 418 48.82 12.99 24.49
C ALA A 418 48.32 11.68 23.86
N LEU A 419 49.23 10.75 23.54
CA LEU A 419 48.88 9.42 23.01
C LEU A 419 48.22 8.51 24.05
N ILE A 420 48.64 8.57 25.31
CA ILE A 420 47.97 7.87 26.42
C ILE A 420 46.57 8.42 26.64
N ALA A 421 46.39 9.75 26.69
CA ALA A 421 45.08 10.36 26.84
C ALA A 421 44.11 10.00 25.70
N LEU A 422 44.60 9.99 24.45
CA LEU A 422 43.83 9.53 23.29
C LEU A 422 43.48 8.04 23.42
N SER A 423 44.43 7.21 23.85
CA SER A 423 44.21 5.79 24.05
C SER A 423 43.20 5.49 25.14
N ASP A 424 43.22 6.22 26.25
CA ASP A 424 42.29 6.00 27.36
C ASP A 424 40.85 6.38 26.97
N SER A 425 40.68 7.40 26.12
CA SER A 425 39.35 7.81 25.61
C SER A 425 38.83 6.94 24.47
N ALA A 426 39.68 6.55 23.52
CA ALA A 426 39.28 5.80 22.33
C ALA A 426 39.29 4.28 22.53
N ALA A 427 40.12 3.78 23.44
CA ALA A 427 40.33 2.34 23.64
C ALA A 427 40.33 1.95 25.13
N PRO A 428 39.22 2.17 25.86
CA PRO A 428 39.12 1.82 27.28
C PRO A 428 39.23 0.31 27.51
N ALA A 429 39.50 -0.11 28.75
CA ALA A 429 39.68 -1.52 29.09
C ALA A 429 38.43 -2.36 28.74
N TRP A 430 38.62 -3.60 28.28
CA TRP A 430 37.52 -4.47 27.82
C TRP A 430 36.38 -4.61 28.85
N SER A 431 36.71 -4.73 30.14
CA SER A 431 35.75 -4.85 31.23
C SER A 431 34.80 -3.65 31.37
N SER A 432 35.25 -2.44 31.00
CA SER A 432 34.42 -1.23 31.06
C SER A 432 33.38 -1.17 29.95
N LEU A 433 33.60 -1.91 28.84
CA LEU A 433 32.73 -1.94 27.67
C LEU A 433 31.65 -3.04 27.76
N GLU A 434 31.73 -3.92 28.76
CA GLU A 434 30.74 -4.99 28.97
C GLU A 434 29.37 -4.46 29.44
N SER A 435 29.33 -3.29 30.10
CA SER A 435 28.10 -2.71 30.66
C SER A 435 27.49 -1.60 29.82
N GLU A 436 28.30 -0.70 29.26
CA GLU A 436 27.82 0.46 28.50
C GLU A 436 28.83 0.86 27.40
N VAL A 437 28.35 0.97 26.15
CA VAL A 437 29.14 1.48 25.03
C VAL A 437 28.55 2.80 24.55
N ARG A 438 29.30 3.89 24.72
CA ARG A 438 28.88 5.24 24.28
C ARG A 438 29.43 5.63 22.90
N GLY A 439 30.52 5.01 22.46
CA GLY A 439 31.29 5.41 21.29
C GLY A 439 32.00 6.77 21.48
N SER A 440 33.03 7.02 20.68
CA SER A 440 33.74 8.29 20.58
C SER A 440 33.87 8.69 19.12
N ASP A 441 33.68 9.95 18.74
CA ASP A 441 33.87 10.33 17.32
C ASP A 441 35.36 10.36 16.93
N GLN A 442 36.28 9.94 17.81
CA GLN A 442 37.74 10.06 17.65
C GLN A 442 38.31 9.20 16.52
N ARG A 443 37.62 8.14 16.06
CA ARG A 443 37.97 7.32 14.88
C ARG A 443 39.45 6.85 14.84
N TRP A 444 40.02 6.55 16.02
CA TRP A 444 41.37 6.00 16.20
C TRP A 444 41.29 4.59 16.79
N ILE A 445 41.89 3.61 16.12
CA ILE A 445 41.82 2.18 16.48
C ILE A 445 43.14 1.74 17.09
N ARG A 446 43.17 1.52 18.40
CA ARG A 446 44.36 1.00 19.11
C ARG A 446 44.69 -0.43 18.68
N LEU A 447 45.98 -0.68 18.43
CA LEU A 447 46.51 -2.00 18.10
C LEU A 447 47.45 -2.56 19.17
N GLY A 448 48.16 -1.70 19.91
CA GLY A 448 49.18 -2.14 20.87
C GLY A 448 50.08 -1.03 21.37
N VAL A 449 51.27 -1.40 21.83
CA VAL A 449 52.27 -0.48 22.42
C VAL A 449 53.64 -0.72 21.78
N LEU A 450 54.29 0.35 21.33
CA LEU A 450 55.68 0.36 20.86
C LEU A 450 56.62 0.64 22.03
N SER A 451 57.76 -0.05 22.09
CA SER A 451 58.75 0.12 23.16
C SER A 451 60.17 0.34 22.64
N THR A 452 60.97 1.17 23.32
CA THR A 452 62.40 1.34 23.03
C THR A 452 63.19 0.12 23.49
N SER A 453 64.11 -0.40 22.66
CA SER A 453 65.06 -1.45 23.07
C SER A 453 66.17 -0.82 23.93
N GLY A 454 66.35 -1.32 25.15
CA GLY A 454 67.37 -0.80 26.07
C GLY A 454 68.77 -0.99 25.49
N GLY A 455 69.43 0.11 25.12
CA GLY A 455 70.86 0.13 24.86
C GLY A 455 71.64 -0.14 26.14
N ALA A 456 72.75 -0.86 26.03
CA ALA A 456 73.58 -1.32 27.14
C ALA A 456 74.06 -0.16 28.05
N GLY A 457 73.36 0.04 29.15
CA GLY A 457 73.68 0.95 30.25
C GLY A 457 72.62 0.75 31.33
N GLN A 458 73.03 0.36 32.54
CA GLN A 458 72.20 -0.26 33.57
C GLN A 458 71.10 0.62 34.22
N ASP A 459 70.67 1.74 33.62
CA ASP A 459 69.63 2.61 34.21
C ASP A 459 68.74 3.37 33.19
N ALA A 460 68.56 2.86 31.97
CA ALA A 460 67.62 3.46 31.02
C ALA A 460 66.20 2.87 31.19
N SER A 461 65.29 3.63 31.80
CA SER A 461 63.86 3.31 31.91
C SER A 461 63.23 3.03 30.53
N ARG A 462 62.53 1.90 30.39
CA ARG A 462 61.81 1.49 29.17
C ARG A 462 60.74 2.54 28.81
N PHE A 463 60.83 3.14 27.61
CA PHE A 463 59.85 4.13 27.13
C PHE A 463 58.83 3.46 26.21
N GLU A 464 57.56 3.50 26.61
CA GLU A 464 56.44 2.83 25.94
C GLU A 464 55.39 3.84 25.44
N VAL A 465 54.92 3.64 24.20
CA VAL A 465 53.99 4.56 23.51
C VAL A 465 52.84 3.79 22.84
N PRO A 466 51.56 4.15 23.08
CA PRO A 466 50.43 3.54 22.38
C PRO A 466 50.49 3.71 20.85
N PHE A 467 50.10 2.66 20.13
CA PHE A 467 50.10 2.60 18.67
C PHE A 467 48.73 2.16 18.14
N GLY A 468 48.29 2.76 17.04
CA GLY A 468 46.98 2.53 16.45
C GLY A 468 46.83 3.11 15.05
N VAL A 469 45.68 2.83 14.42
CA VAL A 469 45.31 3.30 13.08
C VAL A 469 44.37 4.50 13.20
N ASP A 470 44.72 5.62 12.57
CA ASP A 470 43.82 6.76 12.39
C ASP A 470 43.00 6.59 11.10
N LEU A 471 41.68 6.45 11.21
CA LEU A 471 40.79 6.26 10.06
C LEU A 471 40.57 7.55 9.25
N ARG A 472 40.99 8.71 9.78
CA ARG A 472 40.83 10.03 9.16
C ARG A 472 42.06 10.43 8.35
N ALA A 473 43.23 9.90 8.70
CA ALA A 473 44.40 9.97 7.86
C ALA A 473 44.09 9.21 6.55
N GLY A 474 44.46 9.75 5.38
CA GLY A 474 44.16 9.16 4.06
C GLY A 474 44.78 7.78 3.77
N ARG A 475 45.12 7.01 4.81
CA ARG A 475 45.65 5.65 4.87
C ARG A 475 45.01 4.89 6.05
N GLY A 476 43.68 4.87 6.13
CA GLY A 476 42.92 4.31 7.26
C GLY A 476 42.75 2.78 7.27
N GLY A 477 43.44 2.03 6.41
CA GLY A 477 43.40 0.56 6.39
C GLY A 477 44.31 -0.12 7.42
N LEU A 478 44.11 -1.41 7.66
CA LEU A 478 44.99 -2.27 8.46
C LEU A 478 45.38 -3.52 7.64
N VAL A 479 46.67 -3.78 7.52
CA VAL A 479 47.20 -5.01 6.90
C VAL A 479 48.09 -5.75 7.88
N LEU A 480 47.73 -7.00 8.16
CA LEU A 480 48.45 -7.92 9.04
C LEU A 480 49.11 -9.00 8.17
N GLU A 481 50.39 -8.80 7.85
CA GLU A 481 51.20 -9.79 7.16
C GLU A 481 51.71 -10.82 8.19
N HIS A 482 51.60 -12.11 7.90
CA HIS A 482 52.14 -13.13 8.80
C HIS A 482 52.87 -14.24 8.06
N SER A 483 53.85 -14.84 8.73
CA SER A 483 54.32 -16.19 8.41
C SER A 483 53.35 -17.22 9.01
N GLY A 484 53.45 -18.49 8.61
CA GLY A 484 52.56 -19.53 9.15
C GLY A 484 52.54 -19.61 10.68
N GLU A 485 53.67 -19.34 11.33
CA GLU A 485 53.82 -19.35 12.80
C GLU A 485 53.21 -18.10 13.47
N GLY A 486 53.11 -16.97 12.75
CA GLY A 486 52.52 -15.73 13.24
C GLY A 486 51.00 -15.59 13.02
N ARG A 487 50.36 -16.58 12.37
CA ARG A 487 48.95 -16.53 11.97
C ARG A 487 48.01 -16.26 13.16
N THR A 488 48.17 -16.99 14.26
CA THR A 488 47.28 -16.88 15.43
C THR A 488 47.25 -15.44 15.95
N ARG A 489 48.42 -14.81 16.10
CA ARG A 489 48.54 -13.43 16.58
C ARG A 489 47.92 -12.42 15.62
N ALA A 490 48.07 -12.64 14.30
CA ALA A 490 47.41 -11.82 13.29
C ALA A 490 45.87 -11.92 13.38
N MET A 491 45.31 -13.13 13.55
CA MET A 491 43.87 -13.32 13.73
C MET A 491 43.33 -12.66 15.01
N GLU A 492 44.04 -12.85 16.13
CA GLU A 492 43.69 -12.24 17.42
C GLU A 492 43.70 -10.71 17.34
N THR A 493 44.68 -10.13 16.65
CA THR A 493 44.79 -8.68 16.43
C THR A 493 43.68 -8.17 15.52
N LEU A 494 43.38 -8.89 14.43
CA LEU A 494 42.30 -8.54 13.50
C LEU A 494 40.95 -8.53 14.23
N ARG A 495 40.71 -9.54 15.08
CA ARG A 495 39.54 -9.63 15.96
C ARG A 495 39.50 -8.48 16.97
N ALA A 496 40.59 -8.21 17.68
CA ALA A 496 40.66 -7.10 18.64
C ALA A 496 40.36 -5.75 17.98
N ALA A 497 40.93 -5.51 16.80
CA ALA A 497 40.71 -4.29 16.03
C ALA A 497 39.25 -4.17 15.54
N ALA A 498 38.60 -5.27 15.13
CA ALA A 498 37.17 -5.27 14.77
C ALA A 498 36.27 -4.91 15.97
N VAL A 499 36.58 -5.39 17.17
CA VAL A 499 35.88 -4.98 18.40
C VAL A 499 36.13 -3.50 18.70
N ARG A 500 37.37 -3.02 18.52
CA ARG A 500 37.70 -1.59 18.67
C ARG A 500 36.92 -0.72 17.70
N VAL A 501 36.72 -1.13 16.44
CA VAL A 501 35.90 -0.38 15.47
C VAL A 501 34.47 -0.19 16.01
N LEU A 502 33.84 -1.26 16.49
CA LEU A 502 32.47 -1.23 17.00
C LEU A 502 32.29 -0.44 18.29
N THR A 503 33.34 -0.33 19.10
CA THR A 503 33.30 0.34 20.41
C THR A 503 33.84 1.77 20.36
N THR A 504 34.68 2.08 19.37
CA THR A 504 35.20 3.41 19.13
C THR A 504 34.20 4.21 18.32
N ILE A 505 33.63 3.69 17.23
CA ILE A 505 32.67 4.44 16.40
C ILE A 505 31.29 4.45 17.08
N PRO A 506 30.52 5.57 17.03
CA PRO A 506 29.18 5.60 17.60
C PRO A 506 28.30 4.42 17.16
N PRO A 507 27.56 3.77 18.07
CA PRO A 507 26.71 2.62 17.77
C PRO A 507 25.75 2.89 16.59
N GLY A 508 25.61 1.92 15.69
CA GLY A 508 24.79 2.03 14.47
C GLY A 508 25.47 2.74 13.28
N LYS A 509 26.63 3.38 13.47
CA LYS A 509 27.40 4.03 12.40
C LYS A 509 28.56 3.21 11.84
N ALA A 510 28.80 2.00 12.34
CA ALA A 510 29.79 1.06 11.81
C ALA A 510 29.11 -0.23 11.36
N ARG A 511 29.45 -0.72 10.17
CA ARG A 511 29.00 -2.00 9.62
C ARG A 511 30.19 -2.86 9.25
N LEU A 512 30.19 -4.11 9.68
CA LEU A 512 31.25 -5.08 9.40
C LEU A 512 30.81 -6.05 8.29
N THR A 513 31.71 -6.31 7.35
CA THR A 513 31.60 -7.42 6.40
C THR A 513 32.76 -8.37 6.68
N ILE A 514 32.48 -9.52 7.28
CA ILE A 514 33.51 -10.47 7.73
C ILE A 514 33.64 -11.63 6.73
N ILE A 515 34.86 -11.86 6.26
CA ILE A 515 35.22 -12.87 5.27
C ILE A 515 36.27 -13.80 5.92
N ASP A 516 35.94 -15.09 6.08
CA ASP A 516 36.80 -16.09 6.73
C ASP A 516 36.75 -17.44 5.99
N PRO A 517 37.43 -17.56 4.84
CA PRO A 517 37.36 -18.73 3.99
C PRO A 517 38.12 -19.95 4.56
N VAL A 518 39.07 -19.73 5.49
CA VAL A 518 39.90 -20.79 6.09
C VAL A 518 39.36 -21.26 7.43
N GLY A 519 38.98 -20.33 8.33
CA GLY A 519 38.45 -20.66 9.65
C GLY A 519 36.97 -21.07 9.66
N LEU A 520 36.31 -21.09 8.50
CA LEU A 520 34.88 -21.35 8.33
C LEU A 520 33.99 -20.49 9.25
N GLY A 521 34.47 -19.30 9.63
CA GLY A 521 33.80 -18.36 10.53
C GLY A 521 33.99 -18.60 12.02
N GLN A 522 34.75 -19.62 12.44
CA GLN A 522 34.99 -19.88 13.87
C GLN A 522 35.69 -18.70 14.56
N SER A 523 36.63 -18.05 13.87
CA SER A 523 37.44 -16.94 14.42
C SER A 523 36.61 -15.69 14.78
N PHE A 524 35.40 -15.57 14.21
CA PHE A 524 34.53 -14.40 14.35
C PHE A 524 33.10 -14.76 14.79
N ALA A 525 32.85 -15.99 15.24
CA ALA A 525 31.51 -16.45 15.61
C ALA A 525 30.83 -15.55 16.65
N GLY A 526 31.59 -14.99 17.60
CA GLY A 526 31.07 -14.08 18.63
C GLY A 526 30.45 -12.77 18.10
N PHE A 527 30.81 -12.32 16.89
CA PHE A 527 30.21 -11.14 16.27
C PHE A 527 28.80 -11.41 15.71
N MET A 528 28.42 -12.67 15.53
CA MET A 528 27.10 -13.03 14.99
C MET A 528 25.96 -12.67 15.95
N HIS A 529 26.24 -12.50 17.24
CA HIS A 529 25.28 -11.94 18.20
C HIS A 529 24.83 -10.50 17.85
N LEU A 530 25.54 -9.78 16.97
CA LEU A 530 25.07 -8.49 16.45
C LEU A 530 23.85 -8.64 15.54
N ALA A 531 23.74 -9.76 14.81
CA ALA A 531 22.63 -10.00 13.89
C ALA A 531 21.29 -10.18 14.62
N ASP A 532 21.33 -10.60 15.90
CA ASP A 532 20.15 -10.69 16.78
C ASP A 532 19.51 -9.31 17.05
N PHE A 533 20.28 -8.21 16.89
CA PHE A 533 19.83 -6.83 17.14
C PHE A 533 19.58 -6.06 15.82
N ASP A 534 20.54 -6.06 14.91
CA ASP A 534 20.41 -5.51 13.56
C ASP A 534 21.30 -6.28 12.58
N ASP A 535 20.67 -7.02 11.68
CA ASP A 535 21.30 -7.84 10.66
C ASP A 535 22.33 -7.07 9.81
N LYS A 536 22.15 -5.76 9.61
CA LYS A 536 23.02 -4.90 8.81
C LYS A 536 24.35 -4.57 9.49
N LEU A 537 24.50 -4.80 10.79
CA LEU A 537 25.76 -4.56 11.50
C LEU A 537 26.84 -5.55 11.09
N VAL A 538 26.47 -6.79 10.73
CA VAL A 538 27.37 -7.88 10.30
C VAL A 538 26.97 -8.56 8.99
N ASN A 539 25.90 -8.09 8.34
CA ASN A 539 25.31 -8.65 7.12
C ASN A 539 24.90 -10.14 7.26
N GLY A 540 24.39 -10.52 8.43
CA GLY A 540 23.71 -11.79 8.72
C GLY A 540 24.51 -13.09 8.65
N ARG A 541 25.74 -13.06 8.12
CA ARG A 541 26.65 -14.22 8.09
C ARG A 541 28.10 -13.82 7.89
N ILE A 542 28.99 -14.73 8.27
CA ILE A 542 30.40 -14.72 7.89
C ILE A 542 30.52 -15.39 6.52
N TRP A 543 31.22 -14.73 5.58
CA TRP A 543 31.29 -15.17 4.19
C TRP A 543 32.48 -16.10 3.99
N THR A 544 32.21 -17.34 3.58
CA THR A 544 33.21 -18.41 3.43
C THR A 544 33.31 -18.93 1.99
N ASP A 545 32.24 -18.80 1.19
CA ASP A 545 32.14 -19.27 -0.20
C ASP A 545 32.58 -18.19 -1.20
N GLU A 546 33.37 -18.58 -2.19
CA GLU A 546 34.01 -17.71 -3.19
C GLU A 546 33.00 -16.90 -4.01
N ARG A 547 31.87 -17.49 -4.45
CA ARG A 547 30.85 -16.76 -5.24
C ARG A 547 30.16 -15.71 -4.41
N HIS A 548 29.88 -16.05 -3.15
CA HIS A 548 29.24 -15.14 -2.23
C HIS A 548 30.17 -13.98 -1.81
N ILE A 549 31.47 -14.25 -1.68
CA ILE A 549 32.51 -13.22 -1.46
C ILE A 549 32.54 -12.24 -2.63
N GLU A 550 32.57 -12.72 -3.87
CA GLU A 550 32.55 -11.87 -5.07
C GLU A 550 31.29 -10.97 -5.12
N GLN A 551 30.12 -11.54 -4.81
CA GLN A 551 28.88 -10.76 -4.77
C GLN A 551 28.95 -9.65 -3.72
N ARG A 552 29.50 -9.91 -2.52
CA ARG A 552 29.62 -8.87 -1.48
C ARG A 552 30.56 -7.74 -1.88
N LEU A 553 31.67 -8.05 -2.53
CA LEU A 553 32.57 -7.03 -3.06
C LEU A 553 31.91 -6.24 -4.20
N THR A 554 31.02 -6.87 -4.97
CA THR A 554 30.19 -6.20 -5.99
C THR A 554 29.24 -5.19 -5.35
N ASP A 555 28.43 -5.63 -4.37
CA ASP A 555 27.48 -4.78 -3.65
C ASP A 555 28.18 -3.55 -3.02
N LEU A 556 29.39 -3.73 -2.49
CA LEU A 556 30.17 -2.63 -1.91
C LEU A 556 30.70 -1.65 -2.96
N THR A 557 31.08 -2.14 -4.15
CA THR A 557 31.50 -1.28 -5.26
C THR A 557 30.32 -0.43 -5.78
N GLU A 558 29.14 -1.03 -5.94
CA GLU A 558 27.92 -0.30 -6.31
C GLU A 558 27.50 0.73 -5.25
N HIS A 559 27.69 0.41 -3.97
CA HIS A 559 27.48 1.36 -2.90
C HIS A 559 28.45 2.56 -3.00
N MET A 560 29.73 2.32 -3.25
CA MET A 560 30.71 3.39 -3.46
C MET A 560 30.31 4.30 -4.64
N GLU A 561 29.85 3.73 -5.75
CA GLU A 561 29.34 4.50 -6.90
C GLU A 561 28.15 5.38 -6.51
N ASN A 562 27.19 4.84 -5.76
CA ASN A 562 26.06 5.60 -5.24
C ASN A 562 26.50 6.75 -4.33
N VAL A 563 27.47 6.51 -3.42
CA VAL A 563 27.99 7.54 -2.52
C VAL A 563 28.64 8.68 -3.32
N ILE A 564 29.48 8.34 -4.31
CA ILE A 564 30.14 9.32 -5.17
C ILE A 564 29.11 10.15 -5.95
N GLN A 565 28.13 9.50 -6.58
CA GLN A 565 27.16 10.15 -7.47
C GLN A 565 26.04 10.89 -6.73
N LYS A 566 25.61 10.41 -5.56
CA LYS A 566 24.45 10.95 -4.84
C LYS A 566 24.84 11.84 -3.66
N TYR A 567 25.82 11.46 -2.86
CA TYR A 567 26.18 12.18 -1.64
C TYR A 567 27.33 13.16 -1.86
N LEU A 568 28.42 12.74 -2.52
CA LEU A 568 29.61 13.58 -2.67
C LEU A 568 29.45 14.67 -3.74
N ARG A 569 28.87 14.36 -4.92
CA ARG A 569 28.44 15.33 -5.97
C ARG A 569 29.40 16.49 -6.31
N ASN A 570 30.71 16.31 -6.13
CA ASN A 570 31.73 17.38 -6.14
C ASN A 570 31.49 18.52 -5.11
N GLU A 571 30.53 18.37 -4.19
CA GLU A 571 30.28 19.28 -3.07
C GLU A 571 31.12 18.91 -1.83
N TYR A 572 31.46 17.62 -1.67
CA TYR A 572 32.26 17.08 -0.56
C TYR A 572 33.39 16.20 -1.09
N ALA A 573 34.59 16.30 -0.52
CA ALA A 573 35.76 15.54 -0.95
C ALA A 573 35.74 14.09 -0.43
N THR A 574 35.19 13.87 0.77
CA THR A 574 35.03 12.57 1.44
C THR A 574 33.69 12.46 2.14
N ILE A 575 33.28 11.22 2.47
CA ILE A 575 32.06 10.97 3.23
C ILE A 575 32.12 11.57 4.64
N ASP A 576 33.31 11.76 5.21
CA ASP A 576 33.49 12.35 6.53
C ASP A 576 32.98 13.80 6.57
N GLU A 577 33.30 14.58 5.52
CA GLU A 577 32.82 15.96 5.38
C GLU A 577 31.30 16.02 5.21
N TYR A 578 30.72 15.08 4.46
CA TYR A 578 29.27 14.94 4.29
C TYR A 578 28.59 14.60 5.62
N ASN A 579 29.09 13.56 6.31
CA ASN A 579 28.53 13.07 7.57
C ASN A 579 28.56 14.13 8.68
N ALA A 580 29.61 14.95 8.73
CA ALA A 580 29.69 16.09 9.65
C ALA A 580 28.55 17.11 9.46
N ARG A 581 28.02 17.26 8.24
CA ARG A 581 26.87 18.15 7.94
C ARG A 581 25.51 17.45 7.96
N ALA A 582 25.47 16.15 7.68
CA ALA A 582 24.25 15.36 7.63
C ALA A 582 23.63 15.08 9.02
N GLY A 583 24.44 15.16 10.09
CA GLY A 583 23.97 15.01 11.47
C GLY A 583 23.40 13.62 11.72
N GLU A 584 22.10 13.55 12.05
CA GLU A 584 21.38 12.30 12.32
C GLU A 584 21.18 11.44 11.05
N ILE A 585 21.28 12.02 9.85
CA ILE A 585 21.14 11.31 8.57
C ILE A 585 22.51 10.90 7.99
N ALA A 586 23.53 10.75 8.84
CA ALA A 586 24.85 10.30 8.42
C ALA A 586 24.82 8.89 7.79
N GLU A 587 25.64 8.69 6.76
CA GLU A 587 25.87 7.39 6.14
C GLU A 587 26.84 6.55 7.02
N PRO A 588 26.53 5.28 7.34
CA PRO A 588 27.41 4.45 8.16
C PRO A 588 28.72 4.09 7.46
N TYR A 589 29.81 4.05 8.23
CA TYR A 589 31.10 3.55 7.78
C TYR A 589 31.06 2.02 7.64
N ARG A 590 31.73 1.50 6.62
CA ARG A 590 31.77 0.07 6.30
C ARG A 590 33.19 -0.45 6.44
N PHE A 591 33.36 -1.56 7.15
CA PHE A 591 34.65 -2.20 7.37
C PHE A 591 34.62 -3.61 6.81
N ILE A 592 35.55 -3.91 5.92
CA ILE A 592 35.73 -5.25 5.37
C ILE A 592 36.85 -5.91 6.17
N VAL A 593 36.51 -6.99 6.86
CA VAL A 593 37.44 -7.79 7.66
C VAL A 593 37.70 -9.09 6.90
N ILE A 594 38.92 -9.27 6.39
CA ILE A 594 39.30 -10.45 5.60
C ILE A 594 40.37 -11.23 6.36
N ALA A 595 40.06 -12.48 6.72
CA ALA A 595 41.01 -13.43 7.27
C ALA A 595 41.69 -14.25 6.18
N ASP A 596 42.98 -14.53 6.35
CA ASP A 596 43.78 -15.48 5.55
C ASP A 596 43.72 -15.29 4.02
N LEU A 597 43.91 -14.05 3.55
CA LEU A 597 44.11 -13.76 2.13
C LEU A 597 45.41 -14.44 1.63
N PRO A 598 45.45 -15.12 0.46
CA PRO A 598 44.52 -15.06 -0.69
C PRO A 598 43.40 -16.10 -0.79
N VAL A 599 43.24 -16.98 0.19
CA VAL A 599 42.27 -18.09 0.09
C VAL A 599 40.85 -17.54 -0.11
N GLY A 600 40.05 -18.18 -0.99
CA GLY A 600 38.65 -17.80 -1.24
C GLY A 600 38.42 -16.58 -2.15
N LEU A 601 39.47 -16.00 -2.75
CA LEU A 601 39.36 -14.91 -3.72
C LEU A 601 39.64 -15.37 -5.17
N ASN A 602 38.65 -15.20 -6.06
CA ASN A 602 38.85 -15.30 -7.51
C ASN A 602 39.40 -14.00 -8.13
N GLU A 603 39.76 -14.02 -9.42
CA GLU A 603 40.32 -12.86 -10.13
C GLU A 603 39.35 -11.66 -10.26
N SER A 604 38.04 -11.91 -10.25
CA SER A 604 37.02 -10.84 -10.30
C SER A 604 36.91 -10.14 -8.93
N ALA A 605 36.83 -10.93 -7.87
CA ALA A 605 36.85 -10.49 -6.48
C ALA A 605 38.16 -9.72 -6.16
N ALA A 606 39.31 -10.19 -6.63
CA ALA A 606 40.59 -9.52 -6.46
C ALA A 606 40.62 -8.11 -7.07
N ARG A 607 40.15 -7.94 -8.30
CA ARG A 607 40.05 -6.61 -8.95
C ARG A 607 39.09 -5.67 -8.23
N ARG A 608 37.97 -6.18 -7.71
CA ARG A 608 37.02 -5.38 -6.92
C ARG A 608 37.62 -4.97 -5.57
N LEU A 609 38.31 -5.87 -4.90
CA LEU A 609 39.02 -5.57 -3.66
C LEU A 609 40.10 -4.49 -3.89
N ALA A 610 40.84 -4.54 -4.99
CA ALA A 610 41.79 -3.49 -5.37
C ALA A 610 41.11 -2.12 -5.58
N SER A 611 39.94 -2.09 -6.23
CA SER A 611 39.12 -0.87 -6.36
C SER A 611 38.70 -0.31 -5.00
N ILE A 612 38.23 -1.17 -4.10
CA ILE A 612 37.85 -0.79 -2.72
C ILE A 612 39.06 -0.26 -1.94
N ILE A 613 40.22 -0.89 -2.06
CA ILE A 613 41.46 -0.43 -1.42
C ILE A 613 41.86 0.98 -1.90
N SER A 614 41.79 1.22 -3.20
CA SER A 614 42.24 2.51 -3.78
C SER A 614 41.27 3.66 -3.52
N SER A 615 39.96 3.40 -3.54
CA SER A 615 38.92 4.46 -3.57
C SER A 615 37.87 4.36 -2.46
N GLY A 616 37.87 3.27 -1.69
CA GLY A 616 36.87 2.98 -0.66
C GLY A 616 36.88 3.99 0.48
N GLN A 617 38.06 4.46 0.92
CA GLN A 617 38.20 5.36 2.07
C GLN A 617 37.43 6.67 1.86
N ARG A 618 37.47 7.23 0.64
CA ARG A 618 36.70 8.44 0.29
C ARG A 618 35.18 8.25 0.44
N CYS A 619 34.72 7.00 0.33
CA CYS A 619 33.32 6.60 0.45
C CYS A 619 32.98 6.03 1.84
N GLY A 620 33.93 6.04 2.80
CA GLY A 620 33.74 5.46 4.14
C GLY A 620 33.87 3.94 4.21
N VAL A 621 34.50 3.32 3.21
CA VAL A 621 34.77 1.89 3.17
C VAL A 621 36.24 1.63 3.51
N TYR A 622 36.50 0.91 4.60
CA TYR A 622 37.83 0.61 5.12
C TYR A 622 38.12 -0.89 5.08
N THR A 623 39.38 -1.26 4.91
CA THR A 623 39.82 -2.66 4.80
C THR A 623 40.74 -3.04 5.96
N MET A 624 40.46 -4.19 6.57
CA MET A 624 41.26 -4.83 7.61
C MET A 624 41.57 -6.26 7.15
N ILE A 625 42.80 -6.50 6.73
CA ILE A 625 43.18 -7.70 5.99
C ILE A 625 44.30 -8.41 6.71
N ALA A 626 44.14 -9.70 6.98
CA ALA A 626 45.24 -10.58 7.33
C ALA A 626 45.65 -11.41 6.11
N THR A 627 46.95 -11.47 5.81
CA THR A 627 47.47 -12.10 4.60
C THR A 627 48.71 -12.94 4.89
N ASP A 628 48.77 -14.13 4.29
CA ASP A 628 49.94 -15.01 4.36
C ASP A 628 50.98 -14.60 3.33
N VAL A 629 52.16 -14.18 3.78
CA VAL A 629 53.23 -13.72 2.88
C VAL A 629 53.90 -14.85 2.08
N ARG A 630 53.59 -16.11 2.39
CA ARG A 630 54.11 -17.29 1.68
C ARG A 630 53.32 -17.60 0.41
N GLU A 631 52.08 -17.14 0.31
CA GLU A 631 51.20 -17.39 -0.83
C GLU A 631 51.22 -16.24 -1.85
N SER A 632 51.07 -16.57 -3.13
CA SER A 632 50.98 -15.59 -4.22
C SER A 632 49.57 -15.03 -4.32
N LEU A 633 49.42 -13.71 -4.39
CA LEU A 633 48.12 -13.07 -4.60
C LEU A 633 47.55 -13.37 -6.01
N PRO A 634 46.22 -13.41 -6.18
CA PRO A 634 45.58 -13.57 -7.48
C PRO A 634 45.87 -12.41 -8.44
N LYS A 635 45.74 -12.64 -9.75
CA LYS A 635 45.96 -11.60 -10.76
C LYS A 635 44.97 -10.43 -10.57
N GLY A 636 45.49 -9.21 -10.56
CA GLY A 636 44.71 -7.99 -10.39
C GLY A 636 44.70 -7.40 -8.98
N LEU A 637 45.46 -7.99 -8.04
CA LEU A 637 45.73 -7.43 -6.71
C LEU A 637 47.22 -7.56 -6.38
N ASP A 638 47.92 -6.44 -6.25
CA ASP A 638 49.34 -6.43 -5.90
C ASP A 638 49.57 -6.19 -4.41
N ARG A 639 50.68 -6.73 -3.87
CA ARG A 639 51.05 -6.48 -2.45
C ARG A 639 51.31 -5.01 -2.16
N SER A 640 51.73 -4.23 -3.15
CA SER A 640 51.86 -2.77 -3.04
C SER A 640 50.52 -2.08 -2.82
N ASP A 641 49.42 -2.62 -3.38
CA ASP A 641 48.08 -2.07 -3.18
C ASP A 641 47.64 -2.28 -1.73
N LEU A 642 47.86 -3.49 -1.18
CA LEU A 642 47.61 -3.81 0.22
C LEU A 642 48.42 -2.89 1.15
N ARG A 643 49.73 -2.78 0.95
CA ARG A 643 50.60 -1.93 1.78
C ARG A 643 50.30 -0.44 1.63
N GLY A 644 49.83 -0.01 0.47
CA GLY A 644 49.40 1.37 0.20
C GLY A 644 48.07 1.73 0.87
N SER A 645 47.27 0.73 1.25
CA SER A 645 45.94 0.92 1.85
C SER A 645 45.96 1.48 3.27
N GLY A 646 47.05 1.28 4.03
CA GLY A 646 47.06 1.63 5.45
C GLY A 646 48.27 1.15 6.24
N VAL A 647 48.10 1.05 7.56
CA VAL A 647 49.15 0.59 8.48
C VAL A 647 49.41 -0.90 8.24
N THR A 648 50.67 -1.25 7.95
CA THR A 648 51.09 -2.64 7.75
C THR A 648 51.92 -3.13 8.94
N VAL A 649 51.51 -4.23 9.55
CA VAL A 649 52.22 -4.90 10.65
C VAL A 649 52.58 -6.31 10.22
N PHE A 650 53.85 -6.68 10.41
CA PHE A 650 54.33 -8.03 10.17
C PHE A 650 54.40 -8.82 11.48
N CYS A 651 53.73 -9.95 11.53
CA CYS A 651 53.69 -10.87 12.67
C CYS A 651 54.56 -12.10 12.39
N GLY A 652 55.71 -12.17 13.08
CA GLY A 652 56.58 -13.35 13.10
C GLY A 652 56.22 -14.32 14.23
N ALA A 653 57.08 -15.30 14.48
CA ALA A 653 56.88 -16.32 15.52
C ALA A 653 56.83 -15.74 16.94
N GLU A 654 57.73 -14.81 17.25
CA GLU A 654 57.85 -14.23 18.60
C GLU A 654 57.57 -12.73 18.65
N THR A 655 57.86 -11.98 17.59
CA THR A 655 57.78 -10.52 17.56
C THR A 655 56.86 -9.99 16.46
N CYS A 656 56.32 -8.79 16.67
CA CYS A 656 55.60 -8.02 15.66
C CYS A 656 56.32 -6.71 15.40
N GLU A 657 56.39 -6.31 14.14
CA GLU A 657 57.04 -5.08 13.71
C GLU A 657 56.13 -4.29 12.77
N VAL A 658 56.14 -2.97 12.91
CA VAL A 658 55.45 -2.06 11.98
C VAL A 658 56.32 -1.90 10.74
N ARG A 659 55.77 -2.11 9.54
CA ARG A 659 56.48 -1.90 8.27
C ARG A 659 56.54 -0.40 7.93
N ASP A 660 57.38 0.34 8.66
CA ASP A 660 57.73 1.75 8.44
C ASP A 660 59.25 1.93 8.59
N ASP A 661 59.84 2.86 7.82
CA ASP A 661 61.30 3.10 7.78
C ASP A 661 61.91 3.44 9.15
N VAL A 662 61.09 3.92 10.08
CA VAL A 662 61.50 4.30 11.44
C VAL A 662 60.90 3.38 12.49
N LEU A 663 59.58 3.11 12.42
CA LEU A 663 58.91 2.34 13.47
C LEU A 663 59.31 0.86 13.52
N ALA A 664 59.89 0.31 12.43
CA ALA A 664 60.39 -1.07 12.39
C ALA A 664 61.47 -1.37 13.45
N ARG A 665 62.12 -0.34 14.00
CA ARG A 665 63.19 -0.47 15.01
C ARG A 665 62.66 -0.71 16.42
N TYR A 666 61.37 -0.50 16.66
CA TYR A 666 60.77 -0.58 17.98
C TYR A 666 59.83 -1.79 18.04
N PRO A 667 60.05 -2.76 18.95
CA PRO A 667 59.16 -3.89 19.12
C PRO A 667 57.72 -3.45 19.42
N LEU A 668 56.75 -4.00 18.68
CA LEU A 668 55.33 -3.79 18.89
C LEU A 668 54.73 -4.94 19.70
N ALA A 669 54.21 -4.63 20.89
CA ALA A 669 53.38 -5.55 21.67
C ALA A 669 51.91 -5.30 21.30
N LEU A 670 51.27 -6.27 20.64
CA LEU A 670 49.87 -6.17 20.22
C LEU A 670 48.91 -6.42 21.39
N ASP A 671 47.78 -5.72 21.40
CA ASP A 671 46.74 -5.93 22.41
C ASP A 671 46.04 -7.29 22.19
N ALA A 672 45.79 -8.02 23.27
CA ALA A 672 45.02 -9.27 23.22
C ALA A 672 43.51 -8.98 23.06
N PRO A 673 42.78 -9.80 22.28
CA PRO A 673 41.33 -9.68 22.17
C PRO A 673 40.63 -10.00 23.51
N PRO A 674 39.40 -9.51 23.74
CA PRO A 674 38.62 -9.92 24.90
C PRO A 674 38.32 -11.43 24.82
N GLY A 675 38.33 -12.10 25.97
CA GLY A 675 37.90 -13.49 26.07
C GLY A 675 36.46 -13.68 25.59
N GLU A 676 36.08 -14.91 25.18
CA GLU A 676 34.79 -15.16 24.51
C GLU A 676 33.57 -14.61 25.27
N THR A 677 33.50 -14.83 26.59
CA THR A 677 32.38 -14.33 27.40
C THR A 677 32.30 -12.80 27.43
N SER A 678 33.45 -12.11 27.54
CA SER A 678 33.54 -10.66 27.48
C SER A 678 33.21 -10.13 26.08
N LEU A 679 33.65 -10.82 25.01
CA LEU A 679 33.30 -10.45 23.64
C LEU A 679 31.79 -10.46 23.43
N THR A 680 31.10 -11.54 23.82
CA THR A 680 29.65 -11.64 23.69
C THR A 680 28.92 -10.51 24.41
N ARG A 681 29.34 -10.16 25.63
CA ARG A 681 28.73 -9.04 26.38
C ARG A 681 28.98 -7.69 25.72
N ILE A 682 30.20 -7.43 25.26
CA ILE A 682 30.55 -6.19 24.55
C ILE A 682 29.72 -6.09 23.26
N VAL A 683 29.63 -7.17 22.49
CA VAL A 683 28.82 -7.25 21.26
C VAL A 683 27.33 -7.02 21.56
N GLN A 684 26.76 -7.63 22.61
CA GLN A 684 25.37 -7.40 23.00
C GLN A 684 25.14 -5.95 23.45
N SER A 685 26.08 -5.34 24.16
CA SER A 685 26.03 -3.93 24.57
C SER A 685 26.06 -3.00 23.36
N VAL A 686 26.95 -3.26 22.39
CA VAL A 686 26.98 -2.55 21.09
C VAL A 686 25.68 -2.74 20.33
N GLY A 687 25.16 -3.98 20.23
CA GLY A 687 23.93 -4.30 19.52
C GLY A 687 22.72 -3.55 20.09
N LYS A 688 22.57 -3.57 21.42
CA LYS A 688 21.51 -2.81 22.12
C LYS A 688 21.62 -1.31 21.87
N ALA A 689 22.81 -0.74 22.02
CA ALA A 689 23.05 0.69 21.79
C ALA A 689 22.83 1.08 20.32
N ALA A 690 23.15 0.19 19.36
CA ALA A 690 22.93 0.40 17.94
C ALA A 690 21.44 0.35 17.56
N SER A 691 20.67 -0.58 18.14
CA SER A 691 19.21 -0.63 17.97
C SER A 691 18.54 0.66 18.43
N ASP A 692 18.96 1.21 19.59
CA ASP A 692 18.46 2.49 20.11
C ASP A 692 18.86 3.68 19.21
N ALA A 693 20.10 3.69 18.69
CA ALA A 693 20.63 4.77 17.84
C ALA A 693 20.14 4.74 16.38
N SER A 694 19.59 3.62 15.89
CA SER A 694 19.15 3.43 14.50
C SER A 694 17.87 4.21 14.12
N ARG A 695 17.16 4.78 15.11
CA ARG A 695 15.96 5.61 14.90
C ARG A 695 16.35 7.03 14.48
N VAL A 696 16.58 7.23 13.19
CA VAL A 696 16.78 8.58 12.61
C VAL A 696 15.41 9.24 12.45
N GLU A 697 15.05 10.12 13.38
CA GLU A 697 13.77 10.83 13.40
C GLU A 697 13.95 12.31 13.02
N VAL A 698 13.67 12.68 11.77
CA VAL A 698 13.67 14.09 11.38
C VAL A 698 12.45 14.78 12.01
N PRO A 699 12.60 15.78 12.90
CA PRO A 699 11.46 16.30 13.64
C PRO A 699 10.52 17.14 12.76
N PHE A 700 9.20 17.01 12.96
CA PHE A 700 8.16 17.73 12.18
C PHE A 700 8.35 19.26 12.12
N ARG A 701 8.95 19.87 13.14
CA ARG A 701 9.26 21.32 13.17
C ARG A 701 10.12 21.80 11.99
N VAL A 702 10.86 20.89 11.34
CA VAL A 702 11.67 21.22 10.15
C VAL A 702 10.80 21.65 8.97
N ILE A 703 9.54 21.20 8.92
CA ILE A 703 8.62 21.46 7.80
C ILE A 703 7.39 22.29 8.20
N ALA A 704 7.14 22.45 9.50
CA ALA A 704 6.07 23.27 10.03
C ALA A 704 6.36 24.78 9.83
N PRO A 705 5.34 25.62 9.64
CA PRO A 705 5.53 27.07 9.63
C PRO A 705 6.03 27.56 11.00
N GLU A 706 6.82 28.63 10.97
CA GLU A 706 7.12 29.42 12.18
C GLU A 706 5.83 30.05 12.73
N ASP A 707 5.77 30.28 14.04
CA ASP A 707 4.62 30.90 14.70
C ASP A 707 4.26 32.24 14.03
N GLY A 708 2.99 32.42 13.66
CA GLY A 708 2.49 33.59 12.95
C GLY A 708 2.54 33.49 11.41
N ARG A 709 3.15 32.43 10.85
CA ARG A 709 3.13 32.14 9.40
C ARG A 709 2.13 31.05 9.02
N GLU A 710 1.23 30.66 9.93
CA GLU A 710 0.16 29.72 9.60
C GLU A 710 -0.80 30.30 8.54
N TRP A 711 -1.18 29.46 7.58
CA TRP A 711 -2.00 29.82 6.42
C TRP A 711 -1.39 30.91 5.52
N SER A 712 -0.06 30.96 5.41
CA SER A 712 0.63 31.94 4.57
C SER A 712 0.78 31.52 3.09
N MET A 713 0.50 30.26 2.73
CA MET A 713 0.64 29.77 1.36
C MET A 713 -0.68 29.90 0.56
N ASN A 714 -0.55 30.06 -0.75
CA ASN A 714 -1.68 30.17 -1.69
C ASN A 714 -1.68 28.99 -2.66
N SER A 715 -2.83 28.33 -2.81
CA SER A 715 -2.96 27.13 -3.64
C SER A 715 -3.47 27.41 -5.06
N ALA A 716 -3.59 28.66 -5.51
CA ALA A 716 -4.20 29.00 -6.81
C ALA A 716 -3.46 28.35 -7.99
N GLY A 717 -2.14 28.51 -8.08
CA GLY A 717 -1.33 27.90 -9.15
C GLY A 717 -1.06 26.42 -8.90
N GLU A 718 -0.52 26.09 -7.73
CA GLU A 718 -0.20 24.73 -7.33
C GLU A 718 -0.26 24.58 -5.81
N LEU A 719 -0.43 23.35 -5.36
CA LEU A 719 -0.38 22.96 -3.96
C LEU A 719 1.01 22.43 -3.65
N ARG A 720 1.70 23.03 -2.67
CA ARG A 720 3.01 22.57 -2.18
C ARG A 720 2.90 22.17 -0.72
N VAL A 721 3.17 20.90 -0.41
CA VAL A 721 3.13 20.35 0.95
C VAL A 721 4.51 19.83 1.32
N PRO A 722 5.22 20.47 2.26
CA PRO A 722 6.47 19.94 2.80
C PRO A 722 6.28 18.56 3.46
N LEU A 723 7.15 17.59 3.15
CA LEU A 723 7.07 16.21 3.63
C LEU A 723 8.26 15.75 4.48
N GLY A 724 9.46 16.29 4.21
CA GLY A 724 10.70 15.71 4.72
C GLY A 724 11.94 16.41 4.22
N ARG A 725 13.10 15.74 4.35
CA ARG A 725 14.40 16.24 3.89
C ARG A 725 15.02 15.33 2.82
N THR A 726 15.56 15.95 1.80
CA THR A 726 16.40 15.32 0.77
C THR A 726 17.83 15.79 0.95
N GLY A 727 18.74 14.88 1.30
CA GLY A 727 20.12 15.22 1.67
C GLY A 727 20.19 16.09 2.93
N ALA A 728 21.28 16.87 3.07
CA ALA A 728 21.55 17.60 4.30
C ALA A 728 20.67 18.85 4.51
N THR A 729 20.20 19.54 3.46
CA THR A 729 19.57 20.87 3.62
C THR A 729 18.27 21.09 2.83
N ARG A 730 17.94 20.26 1.83
CA ARG A 730 16.77 20.50 0.98
C ARG A 730 15.52 19.88 1.60
N GLN A 731 14.40 20.59 1.53
CA GLN A 731 13.09 20.05 1.88
C GLN A 731 12.51 19.30 0.68
N GLN A 732 11.97 18.10 0.90
CA GLN A 732 11.14 17.43 -0.09
C GLN A 732 9.73 18.02 -0.03
N LEU A 733 9.24 18.53 -1.16
CA LEU A 733 7.89 19.06 -1.31
C LEU A 733 7.06 18.09 -2.16
N LEU A 734 5.84 17.81 -1.73
CA LEU A 734 4.78 17.28 -2.58
C LEU A 734 4.18 18.44 -3.35
N THR A 735 4.30 18.44 -4.68
CA THR A 735 3.77 19.51 -5.54
C THR A 735 2.67 18.95 -6.43
N LEU A 736 1.47 19.54 -6.37
CA LEU A 736 0.30 19.12 -7.14
C LEU A 736 -0.35 20.31 -7.85
N GLY A 737 -0.95 20.07 -9.03
CA GLY A 737 -1.62 21.13 -9.80
C GLY A 737 -0.86 21.61 -11.02
N ARG A 738 0.38 21.14 -11.25
CA ARG A 738 1.22 21.54 -12.38
C ARG A 738 1.58 20.35 -13.28
N GLY A 739 1.45 20.53 -14.59
CA GLY A 739 1.78 19.48 -15.57
C GLY A 739 0.99 18.19 -15.30
N THR A 740 1.71 17.06 -15.28
CA THR A 740 1.20 15.71 -14.96
C THR A 740 1.14 15.43 -13.45
N ALA A 741 1.76 16.25 -12.60
CA ALA A 741 1.76 16.10 -11.15
C ALA A 741 0.41 16.53 -10.55
N GLN A 742 -0.57 15.62 -10.57
CA GLN A 742 -1.95 15.89 -10.15
C GLN A 742 -2.45 14.92 -9.08
N HIS A 743 -2.00 13.67 -9.15
CA HIS A 743 -2.47 12.57 -8.32
C HIS A 743 -1.27 11.79 -7.79
N VAL A 744 -1.41 11.21 -6.60
CA VAL A 744 -0.31 10.58 -5.87
C VAL A 744 -0.64 9.12 -5.59
N LEU A 745 0.28 8.23 -5.92
CA LEU A 745 0.24 6.83 -5.51
C LEU A 745 1.31 6.61 -4.42
N ILE A 746 0.91 6.04 -3.29
CA ILE A 746 1.78 5.80 -2.14
C ILE A 746 1.77 4.32 -1.81
N ALA A 747 2.94 3.69 -1.69
CA ALA A 747 3.03 2.37 -1.08
C ALA A 747 4.22 2.17 -0.18
N GLY A 748 4.06 1.21 0.72
CA GLY A 748 5.07 0.78 1.66
C GLY A 748 4.54 -0.33 2.55
N LYS A 749 5.40 -1.30 2.89
CA LYS A 749 5.01 -2.40 3.79
C LYS A 749 4.64 -1.88 5.18
N THR A 750 3.96 -2.69 5.98
CA THR A 750 3.68 -2.33 7.39
C THR A 750 4.98 -1.98 8.13
N GLY A 751 4.96 -0.88 8.90
CA GLY A 751 6.13 -0.36 9.62
C GLY A 751 7.09 0.49 8.78
N SER A 752 6.87 0.68 7.48
CA SER A 752 7.72 1.51 6.61
C SER A 752 7.60 3.02 6.87
N GLY A 753 6.53 3.48 7.54
CA GLY A 753 6.25 4.89 7.80
C GLY A 753 5.09 5.50 6.98
N LYS A 754 4.31 4.68 6.26
CA LYS A 754 3.17 5.14 5.42
C LYS A 754 2.13 5.96 6.22
N SER A 755 1.65 5.46 7.36
CA SER A 755 0.68 6.19 8.19
C SER A 755 1.23 7.54 8.66
N ASN A 756 2.48 7.57 9.11
CA ASN A 756 3.16 8.82 9.49
C ASN A 756 3.29 9.80 8.31
N LEU A 757 3.55 9.33 7.08
CA LEU A 757 3.54 10.17 5.88
C LEU A 757 2.16 10.77 5.61
N LEU A 758 1.09 9.97 5.68
CA LEU A 758 -0.28 10.45 5.47
C LEU A 758 -0.64 11.53 6.51
N HIS A 759 -0.30 11.30 7.78
CA HIS A 759 -0.46 12.29 8.84
C HIS A 759 0.36 13.56 8.62
N ALA A 760 1.61 13.41 8.17
CA ALA A 760 2.46 14.55 7.84
C ALA A 760 1.87 15.38 6.69
N ILE A 761 1.31 14.74 5.64
CA ILE A 761 0.63 15.42 4.53
C ILE A 761 -0.57 16.22 5.03
N VAL A 762 -1.49 15.58 5.77
CA VAL A 762 -2.72 16.23 6.27
C VAL A 762 -2.36 17.40 7.19
N THR A 763 -1.47 17.18 8.15
CA THR A 763 -1.11 18.18 9.16
C THR A 763 -0.32 19.34 8.56
N SER A 764 0.64 19.05 7.67
CA SER A 764 1.45 20.06 6.97
C SER A 764 0.57 20.93 6.07
N ALA A 765 -0.33 20.32 5.29
CA ALA A 765 -1.27 21.07 4.44
C ALA A 765 -2.21 21.97 5.27
N ALA A 766 -2.75 21.47 6.38
CA ALA A 766 -3.65 22.23 7.25
C ALA A 766 -2.97 23.40 7.98
N LEU A 767 -1.66 23.31 8.24
CA LEU A 767 -0.88 24.41 8.83
C LEU A 767 -0.51 25.48 7.80
N TRP A 768 -0.19 25.09 6.56
CA TRP A 768 0.28 26.02 5.53
C TRP A 768 -0.86 26.70 4.74
N TYR A 769 -2.03 26.07 4.63
CA TYR A 769 -3.16 26.58 3.85
C TYR A 769 -4.42 26.71 4.71
N GLY A 770 -5.22 27.76 4.49
CA GLY A 770 -6.55 27.88 5.09
C GLY A 770 -7.58 26.93 4.46
N PRO A 771 -8.72 26.69 5.13
CA PRO A 771 -9.78 25.80 4.62
C PRO A 771 -10.53 26.38 3.41
N ASP A 772 -10.30 27.65 3.06
CA ASP A 772 -10.72 28.30 1.82
C ASP A 772 -9.78 27.95 0.62
N GLN A 773 -8.55 27.54 0.92
CA GLN A 773 -7.54 27.17 -0.07
C GLN A 773 -7.52 25.66 -0.35
N VAL A 774 -7.72 24.83 0.68
CA VAL A 774 -7.65 23.37 0.62
C VAL A 774 -8.76 22.75 1.46
N GLU A 775 -9.43 21.74 0.91
CA GLU A 775 -10.38 20.88 1.62
C GLU A 775 -9.99 19.41 1.48
N MET A 776 -10.36 18.58 2.45
CA MET A 776 -9.88 17.20 2.58
C MET A 776 -11.03 16.22 2.76
N TYR A 777 -10.91 15.08 2.06
CA TYR A 777 -11.73 13.89 2.22
C TYR A 777 -10.79 12.77 2.65
N LEU A 778 -10.99 12.25 3.86
CA LEU A 778 -10.10 11.27 4.49
C LEU A 778 -10.85 9.95 4.60
N VAL A 779 -10.36 8.90 3.95
CA VAL A 779 -10.99 7.58 3.94
C VAL A 779 -9.96 6.55 4.43
N ASP A 780 -10.29 5.84 5.50
CA ASP A 780 -9.50 4.75 6.05
C ASP A 780 -10.32 3.44 6.03
N PHE A 781 -9.84 2.45 5.26
CA PHE A 781 -10.44 1.11 5.21
C PHE A 781 -9.91 0.15 6.28
N LYS A 782 -8.80 0.50 6.94
CA LYS A 782 -8.16 -0.38 7.92
C LYS A 782 -8.99 -0.40 9.22
N LYS A 783 -8.81 -1.44 10.05
CA LYS A 783 -9.28 -1.49 11.45
C LYS A 783 -8.54 -0.49 12.38
N GLY A 784 -7.90 0.50 11.78
CA GLY A 784 -7.11 1.52 12.45
C GLY A 784 -7.94 2.80 12.57
N VAL A 785 -7.73 3.52 13.66
CA VAL A 785 -8.35 4.83 13.91
C VAL A 785 -7.47 5.96 13.36
N GLU A 786 -6.71 5.74 12.28
CA GLU A 786 -5.63 6.64 11.83
C GLU A 786 -6.18 8.06 11.66
N PHE A 787 -7.29 8.24 10.92
CA PHE A 787 -7.89 9.56 10.73
C PHE A 787 -8.87 10.01 11.84
N LYS A 788 -9.14 9.20 12.87
CA LYS A 788 -10.09 9.52 13.95
C LYS A 788 -9.72 10.79 14.71
N ILE A 789 -8.42 11.05 14.86
CA ILE A 789 -7.93 12.27 15.49
C ILE A 789 -8.42 13.55 14.81
N TYR A 790 -8.54 13.55 13.48
CA TYR A 790 -9.00 14.73 12.73
C TYR A 790 -10.50 14.97 12.90
N ALA A 791 -11.28 13.91 13.14
CA ALA A 791 -12.68 14.00 13.52
C ALA A 791 -12.84 14.54 14.95
N ALA A 792 -12.14 13.96 15.92
CA ALA A 792 -12.16 14.41 17.32
C ALA A 792 -11.68 15.86 17.47
N GLY A 793 -10.61 16.22 16.75
CA GLY A 793 -10.05 17.57 16.71
C GLY A 793 -10.89 18.57 15.91
N ARG A 794 -11.96 18.13 15.22
CA ARG A 794 -12.81 18.94 14.34
C ARG A 794 -12.01 19.76 13.33
N LEU A 795 -11.15 19.08 12.57
CA LEU A 795 -10.30 19.73 11.58
C LEU A 795 -11.15 20.54 10.57
N PRO A 796 -10.95 21.86 10.43
CA PRO A 796 -11.82 22.73 9.62
C PRO A 796 -11.69 22.46 8.11
N HIS A 797 -10.57 21.86 7.67
CA HIS A 797 -10.34 21.46 6.29
C HIS A 797 -11.11 20.20 5.89
N ALA A 798 -11.51 19.37 6.85
CA ALA A 798 -12.15 18.10 6.55
C ALA A 798 -13.63 18.28 6.15
N ARG A 799 -14.05 17.56 5.10
CA ARG A 799 -15.45 17.50 4.63
C ARG A 799 -16.10 16.17 4.92
N ALA A 800 -15.35 15.10 4.76
CA ALA A 800 -15.74 13.76 5.16
C ALA A 800 -14.54 13.04 5.76
N ILE A 801 -14.78 12.32 6.85
CA ILE A 801 -13.79 11.46 7.50
C ILE A 801 -14.47 10.10 7.69
N ALA A 802 -13.99 9.10 6.97
CA ALA A 802 -14.43 7.72 7.05
C ALA A 802 -13.41 6.92 7.86
N ILE A 803 -13.83 6.38 9.00
CA ILE A 803 -13.01 5.61 9.93
C ILE A 803 -13.57 4.19 9.97
N GLU A 804 -12.73 3.19 9.68
CA GLU A 804 -13.16 1.79 9.52
C GLU A 804 -14.32 1.67 8.51
N SER A 805 -14.16 2.32 7.36
CA SER A 805 -15.28 2.56 6.43
C SER A 805 -15.68 1.30 5.66
N ASP A 806 -17.00 1.10 5.56
CA ASP A 806 -17.60 0.23 4.55
C ASP A 806 -17.25 0.73 3.13
N ARG A 807 -17.13 -0.19 2.17
CA ARG A 807 -16.88 0.09 0.75
C ARG A 807 -17.96 1.02 0.17
N GLU A 808 -19.20 0.87 0.62
CA GLU A 808 -20.35 1.66 0.21
C GLU A 808 -20.22 3.13 0.60
N PHE A 809 -19.76 3.43 1.82
CA PHE A 809 -19.57 4.80 2.27
C PHE A 809 -18.41 5.45 1.50
N ALA A 810 -17.30 4.73 1.33
CA ALA A 810 -16.16 5.20 0.55
C ALA A 810 -16.55 5.46 -0.93
N LEU A 811 -17.41 4.61 -1.52
CA LEU A 811 -17.98 4.84 -2.85
C LEU A 811 -18.82 6.12 -2.87
N SER A 812 -19.61 6.39 -1.83
CA SER A 812 -20.39 7.63 -1.72
C SER A 812 -19.52 8.89 -1.67
N VAL A 813 -18.31 8.80 -1.08
CA VAL A 813 -17.31 9.87 -1.12
C VAL A 813 -16.86 10.13 -2.56
N LEU A 814 -16.57 9.07 -3.33
CA LEU A 814 -16.22 9.19 -4.75
C LEU A 814 -17.35 9.84 -5.57
N GLN A 815 -18.60 9.41 -5.35
CA GLN A 815 -19.79 9.98 -6.00
C GLN A 815 -19.98 11.47 -5.67
N LYS A 816 -19.73 11.86 -4.41
CA LYS A 816 -19.80 13.26 -3.98
C LYS A 816 -18.76 14.11 -4.69
N ILE A 817 -17.54 13.61 -4.84
CA ILE A 817 -16.45 14.32 -5.52
C ILE A 817 -16.70 14.37 -7.04
N ASP A 818 -17.26 13.33 -7.66
CA ASP A 818 -17.70 13.37 -9.06
C ASP A 818 -18.79 14.43 -9.29
N SER A 819 -19.73 14.55 -8.35
CA SER A 819 -20.76 15.60 -8.39
C SER A 819 -20.14 17.00 -8.27
N GLU A 820 -19.14 17.15 -7.41
CA GLU A 820 -18.37 18.40 -7.28
C GLU A 820 -17.59 18.72 -8.55
N LEU A 821 -16.99 17.72 -9.21
CA LEU A 821 -16.33 17.87 -10.51
C LEU A 821 -17.29 18.44 -11.56
N LYS A 822 -18.51 17.89 -11.66
CA LYS A 822 -19.56 18.38 -12.56
C LYS A 822 -19.97 19.82 -12.25
N ARG A 823 -20.21 20.13 -10.96
CA ARG A 823 -20.56 21.48 -10.48
C ARG A 823 -19.48 22.51 -10.83
N ARG A 824 -18.21 22.17 -10.63
CA ARG A 824 -17.08 23.04 -11.03
C ARG A 824 -17.05 23.23 -12.55
N GLY A 825 -17.30 22.17 -13.32
CA GLY A 825 -17.42 22.25 -14.78
C GLY A 825 -18.47 23.23 -15.27
N GLU A 826 -19.63 23.28 -14.61
CA GLU A 826 -20.68 24.26 -14.91
C GLU A 826 -20.24 25.69 -14.55
N LYS A 827 -19.73 25.89 -13.33
CA LYS A 827 -19.21 27.20 -12.90
C LYS A 827 -18.08 27.73 -13.80
N PHE A 828 -17.20 26.85 -14.28
CA PHE A 828 -16.10 27.24 -15.16
C PHE A 828 -16.61 27.63 -16.54
N ARG A 829 -17.60 26.91 -17.07
CA ARG A 829 -18.30 27.27 -18.32
C ARG A 829 -19.00 28.63 -18.19
N GLU A 830 -19.71 28.89 -17.10
CA GLU A 830 -20.36 30.17 -16.83
C GLU A 830 -19.37 31.33 -16.69
N ALA A 831 -18.18 31.07 -16.13
CA ALA A 831 -17.13 32.07 -15.98
C ALA A 831 -16.22 32.21 -17.22
N GLY A 832 -16.38 31.36 -18.25
CA GLY A 832 -15.56 31.38 -19.47
C GLY A 832 -14.10 30.95 -19.25
N VAL A 833 -13.83 30.11 -18.25
CA VAL A 833 -12.48 29.65 -17.86
C VAL A 833 -12.33 28.14 -18.04
N GLN A 834 -11.10 27.65 -18.13
CA GLN A 834 -10.82 26.22 -18.37
C GLN A 834 -10.31 25.47 -17.13
N ASP A 835 -9.84 26.19 -16.10
CA ASP A 835 -9.26 25.58 -14.91
C ASP A 835 -9.53 26.38 -13.63
N LEU A 836 -9.18 25.79 -12.49
CA LEU A 836 -9.37 26.38 -11.17
C LEU A 836 -8.60 27.70 -10.99
N ALA A 837 -7.40 27.80 -11.53
CA ALA A 837 -6.58 29.01 -11.43
C ALA A 837 -7.27 30.18 -12.14
N GLY A 838 -7.77 29.95 -13.36
CA GLY A 838 -8.58 30.90 -14.12
C GLY A 838 -9.86 31.27 -13.39
N PHE A 839 -10.57 30.29 -12.81
CA PHE A 839 -11.80 30.56 -12.06
C PHE A 839 -11.57 31.46 -10.84
N ARG A 840 -10.56 31.16 -10.01
CA ARG A 840 -10.21 31.99 -8.84
C ARG A 840 -9.76 33.39 -9.24
N GLY A 841 -9.09 33.53 -10.39
CA GLY A 841 -8.71 34.84 -10.94
C GLY A 841 -9.92 35.64 -11.45
N ALA A 842 -10.86 34.98 -12.14
CA ALA A 842 -12.06 35.62 -12.68
C ALA A 842 -13.12 35.93 -11.61
N ARG A 843 -13.19 35.14 -10.53
CA ARG A 843 -14.13 35.33 -9.42
C ARG A 843 -13.44 35.22 -8.04
N PRO A 844 -12.68 36.24 -7.60
CA PRO A 844 -11.94 36.21 -6.34
C PRO A 844 -12.80 36.05 -5.08
N GLY A 845 -14.08 36.45 -5.14
CA GLY A 845 -15.02 36.33 -4.03
C GLY A 845 -15.71 34.97 -3.90
N ASP A 846 -15.59 34.11 -4.92
CA ASP A 846 -16.23 32.80 -4.95
C ASP A 846 -15.20 31.73 -4.57
N ALA A 847 -15.01 31.52 -3.26
CA ALA A 847 -14.01 30.60 -2.74
C ALA A 847 -14.24 29.18 -3.27
N MET A 848 -13.19 28.60 -3.87
CA MET A 848 -13.22 27.24 -4.40
C MET A 848 -11.92 26.52 -4.02
N PRO A 849 -11.86 25.84 -2.86
CA PRO A 849 -10.65 25.16 -2.39
C PRO A 849 -10.22 24.02 -3.33
N ARG A 850 -8.92 23.69 -3.32
CA ARG A 850 -8.44 22.45 -3.93
C ARG A 850 -8.91 21.27 -3.09
N THR A 851 -9.42 20.24 -3.74
CA THR A 851 -9.94 19.06 -3.05
C THR A 851 -8.85 17.99 -2.98
N LEU A 852 -8.47 17.59 -1.77
CA LEU A 852 -7.58 16.47 -1.53
C LEU A 852 -8.40 15.25 -1.07
N LEU A 853 -8.41 14.20 -1.88
CA LEU A 853 -8.99 12.91 -1.51
C LEU A 853 -7.86 11.96 -1.10
N LEU A 854 -7.78 11.62 0.18
CA LEU A 854 -6.83 10.67 0.70
C LEU A 854 -7.57 9.38 1.04
N ILE A 855 -7.17 8.28 0.39
CA ILE A 855 -7.72 6.95 0.66
C ILE A 855 -6.57 6.06 1.10
N ASP A 856 -6.59 5.63 2.36
CA ASP A 856 -5.66 4.62 2.84
C ASP A 856 -6.20 3.20 2.61
N GLU A 857 -5.31 2.30 2.20
CA GLU A 857 -5.63 0.93 1.78
C GLU A 857 -6.70 0.86 0.68
N PHE A 858 -6.54 1.66 -0.38
CA PHE A 858 -7.56 1.78 -1.45
C PHE A 858 -7.88 0.44 -2.16
N GLN A 859 -6.99 -0.56 -2.09
CA GLN A 859 -7.22 -1.88 -2.65
C GLN A 859 -8.45 -2.59 -2.04
N GLU A 860 -8.88 -2.16 -0.84
CA GLU A 860 -10.08 -2.68 -0.17
C GLU A 860 -11.37 -2.43 -0.98
N PHE A 861 -11.38 -1.43 -1.87
CA PHE A 861 -12.46 -1.30 -2.85
C PHE A 861 -12.62 -2.53 -3.76
N PHE A 862 -11.53 -3.26 -4.01
CA PHE A 862 -11.40 -4.25 -5.09
C PHE A 862 -11.19 -5.69 -4.58
N VAL A 863 -11.35 -5.92 -3.27
CA VAL A 863 -11.23 -7.27 -2.68
C VAL A 863 -12.30 -8.24 -3.21
N SER A 864 -13.43 -7.73 -3.69
CA SER A 864 -14.49 -8.50 -4.33
C SER A 864 -14.78 -7.95 -5.72
N ASP A 865 -15.01 -8.83 -6.69
CA ASP A 865 -15.43 -8.46 -8.05
C ASP A 865 -16.96 -8.33 -8.10
N ASP A 866 -17.46 -7.19 -7.66
CA ASP A 866 -18.89 -6.86 -7.61
C ASP A 866 -19.18 -5.50 -8.28
N ALA A 867 -20.46 -5.14 -8.39
CA ALA A 867 -20.88 -3.87 -8.99
C ALA A 867 -20.28 -2.65 -8.27
N LEU A 868 -20.05 -2.74 -6.95
CA LEU A 868 -19.44 -1.66 -6.16
C LEU A 868 -18.00 -1.42 -6.59
N ALA A 869 -17.20 -2.48 -6.73
CA ALA A 869 -15.82 -2.40 -7.22
C ALA A 869 -15.77 -1.79 -8.64
N GLN A 870 -16.70 -2.18 -9.52
CA GLN A 870 -16.79 -1.65 -10.87
C GLN A 870 -17.12 -0.15 -10.88
N ASP A 871 -18.10 0.29 -10.09
CA ASP A 871 -18.47 1.69 -9.94
C ASP A 871 -17.33 2.53 -9.34
N ALA A 872 -16.66 2.01 -8.32
CA ALA A 872 -15.49 2.66 -7.70
C ALA A 872 -14.36 2.82 -8.72
N SER A 873 -14.08 1.80 -9.54
CA SER A 873 -13.07 1.84 -10.61
C SER A 873 -13.39 2.93 -11.64
N LEU A 874 -14.64 2.99 -12.12
CA LEU A 874 -15.09 3.99 -13.09
C LEU A 874 -15.01 5.43 -12.56
N LEU A 875 -15.40 5.63 -11.30
CA LEU A 875 -15.33 6.94 -10.66
C LEU A 875 -13.87 7.37 -10.43
N LEU A 876 -13.02 6.47 -9.94
CA LEU A 876 -11.60 6.75 -9.77
C LEU A 876 -10.92 7.08 -11.11
N ASP A 877 -11.18 6.32 -12.18
CA ASP A 877 -10.66 6.63 -13.51
C ASP A 877 -11.06 8.02 -13.98
N ARG A 878 -12.34 8.37 -13.83
CA ARG A 878 -12.84 9.69 -14.20
C ARG A 878 -12.19 10.80 -13.37
N LEU A 879 -12.12 10.64 -12.06
CA LEU A 879 -11.50 11.63 -11.16
C LEU A 879 -10.02 11.83 -11.48
N VAL A 880 -9.28 10.76 -11.76
CA VAL A 880 -7.86 10.82 -12.11
C VAL A 880 -7.65 11.43 -13.50
N ARG A 881 -8.51 11.16 -14.47
CA ARG A 881 -8.37 11.71 -15.83
C ARG A 881 -8.82 13.17 -15.94
N GLN A 882 -9.89 13.55 -15.23
CA GLN A 882 -10.52 14.87 -15.38
C GLN A 882 -10.20 15.83 -14.23
N GLY A 883 -9.80 15.32 -13.06
CA GLY A 883 -9.62 16.12 -11.83
C GLY A 883 -8.58 17.24 -11.94
N ARG A 884 -7.60 17.09 -12.84
CA ARG A 884 -6.54 18.08 -13.12
C ARG A 884 -7.07 19.51 -13.30
N ALA A 885 -8.06 19.70 -14.18
CA ALA A 885 -8.57 21.04 -14.49
C ALA A 885 -9.36 21.64 -13.32
N PHE A 886 -10.02 20.79 -12.54
CA PHE A 886 -10.94 21.18 -11.48
C PHE A 886 -10.28 21.32 -10.11
N GLY A 887 -8.96 21.10 -10.01
CA GLY A 887 -8.21 21.15 -8.76
C GLY A 887 -8.63 20.08 -7.75
N ILE A 888 -8.98 18.90 -8.27
CA ILE A 888 -9.28 17.70 -7.48
C ILE A 888 -8.06 16.79 -7.56
N HIS A 889 -7.53 16.38 -6.41
CA HIS A 889 -6.30 15.62 -6.29
C HIS A 889 -6.56 14.34 -5.48
N VAL A 890 -6.39 13.18 -6.13
CA VAL A 890 -6.51 11.87 -5.50
C VAL A 890 -5.14 11.38 -5.02
N LEU A 891 -5.07 10.96 -3.75
CA LEU A 891 -3.92 10.33 -3.11
C LEU A 891 -4.36 8.92 -2.65
N LEU A 892 -3.77 7.90 -3.25
CA LEU A 892 -4.09 6.49 -2.97
C LEU A 892 -2.92 5.85 -2.23
N GLY A 893 -3.17 5.38 -1.00
CA GLY A 893 -2.22 4.64 -0.17
C GLY A 893 -2.51 3.15 -0.17
N SER A 894 -1.48 2.32 -0.22
CA SER A 894 -1.61 0.86 -0.10
C SER A 894 -0.38 0.21 0.52
N GLN A 895 -0.54 -0.92 1.21
CA GLN A 895 0.59 -1.78 1.57
C GLN A 895 1.17 -2.56 0.39
N THR A 896 0.31 -3.01 -0.53
CA THR A 896 0.69 -3.78 -1.71
C THR A 896 -0.30 -3.55 -2.85
N LEU A 897 0.22 -3.37 -4.06
CA LEU A 897 -0.61 -3.22 -5.25
C LEU A 897 -1.03 -4.56 -5.87
N ALA A 898 -0.51 -5.68 -5.36
CA ALA A 898 -0.84 -7.02 -5.85
C ALA A 898 -2.31 -7.42 -5.62
N GLY A 899 -3.11 -6.63 -4.89
CA GLY A 899 -4.56 -6.86 -4.70
C GLY A 899 -5.46 -5.98 -5.57
N ALA A 900 -4.92 -5.02 -6.32
CA ALA A 900 -5.69 -3.98 -7.02
C ALA A 900 -5.85 -4.24 -8.53
N TYR A 901 -5.93 -5.50 -8.98
CA TYR A 901 -5.98 -5.86 -10.41
C TYR A 901 -7.17 -5.25 -11.17
N SER A 902 -8.25 -4.93 -10.47
CA SER A 902 -9.49 -4.38 -11.02
C SER A 902 -9.40 -2.89 -11.38
N LEU A 903 -8.42 -2.17 -10.82
CA LEU A 903 -8.14 -0.80 -11.24
C LEU A 903 -7.34 -0.84 -12.54
N ALA A 904 -7.86 -0.19 -13.58
CA ALA A 904 -7.21 -0.22 -14.88
C ALA A 904 -5.77 0.31 -14.79
N ARG A 905 -4.79 -0.41 -15.37
CA ARG A 905 -3.39 0.06 -15.45
C ARG A 905 -3.29 1.46 -16.07
N SER A 906 -4.23 1.82 -16.95
CA SER A 906 -4.36 3.17 -17.50
C SER A 906 -4.58 4.23 -16.43
N THR A 907 -5.43 3.96 -15.42
CA THR A 907 -5.71 4.89 -14.32
C THR A 907 -4.46 5.09 -13.46
N MET A 908 -3.78 4.00 -13.08
CA MET A 908 -2.50 4.10 -12.35
C MET A 908 -1.41 4.81 -13.17
N GLY A 909 -1.39 4.62 -14.49
CA GLY A 909 -0.49 5.33 -15.40
C GLY A 909 -0.69 6.84 -15.43
N GLN A 910 -1.89 7.34 -15.14
CA GLN A 910 -2.18 8.77 -15.04
C GLN A 910 -1.73 9.39 -13.70
N MET A 911 -1.36 8.57 -12.71
CA MET A 911 -0.84 9.03 -11.42
C MET A 911 0.68 9.21 -11.52
N ALA A 912 1.09 10.39 -11.99
CA ALA A 912 2.50 10.69 -12.24
C ALA A 912 3.34 10.77 -10.96
N VAL A 913 2.77 11.25 -9.85
CA VAL A 913 3.48 11.33 -8.57
C VAL A 913 3.38 9.99 -7.86
N ARG A 914 4.52 9.38 -7.59
CA ARG A 914 4.67 8.09 -6.90
C ARG A 914 5.60 8.28 -5.71
N ILE A 915 5.12 7.91 -4.52
CA ILE A 915 5.91 7.92 -3.29
C ILE A 915 6.03 6.48 -2.79
N ALA A 916 7.20 5.89 -2.97
CA ALA A 916 7.47 4.52 -2.56
C ALA A 916 8.32 4.52 -1.28
N LEU A 917 7.77 4.02 -0.19
CA LEU A 917 8.52 3.67 1.01
C LEU A 917 9.06 2.24 0.88
N GLN A 918 9.79 1.76 1.89
CA GLN A 918 10.32 0.40 1.89
C GLN A 918 9.22 -0.65 1.59
N CYS A 919 9.40 -1.42 0.52
CA CYS A 919 8.47 -2.47 0.08
C CYS A 919 9.21 -3.65 -0.56
N GLY A 920 8.46 -4.70 -0.92
CA GLY A 920 9.00 -5.83 -1.67
C GLY A 920 9.37 -5.44 -3.10
N GLU A 921 10.11 -6.31 -3.78
CA GLU A 921 10.57 -6.08 -5.16
C GLU A 921 9.40 -5.95 -6.15
N ALA A 922 8.43 -6.86 -6.07
CA ALA A 922 7.23 -6.82 -6.91
C ALA A 922 6.45 -5.52 -6.72
N ASP A 923 6.26 -5.07 -5.47
CA ASP A 923 5.56 -3.80 -5.18
C ASP A 923 6.35 -2.58 -5.66
N SER A 924 7.69 -2.61 -5.57
CA SER A 924 8.54 -1.54 -6.11
C SER A 924 8.32 -1.38 -7.61
N TYR A 925 8.30 -2.49 -8.36
CA TYR A 925 8.06 -2.45 -9.81
C TYR A 925 6.62 -2.07 -10.17
N LEU A 926 5.63 -2.48 -9.36
CA LEU A 926 4.24 -2.07 -9.59
C LEU A 926 4.04 -0.56 -9.35
N ILE A 927 4.70 0.01 -8.34
CA ILE A 927 4.57 1.43 -7.98
C ILE A 927 5.44 2.31 -8.87
N LEU A 928 6.73 2.01 -9.00
CA LEU A 928 7.70 2.86 -9.68
C LEU A 928 7.93 2.44 -11.14
N GLY A 929 7.35 1.34 -11.63
CA GLY A 929 7.53 0.88 -13.01
C GLY A 929 8.48 -0.31 -13.11
N GLU A 930 8.34 -1.08 -14.21
CA GLU A 930 8.90 -2.44 -14.36
C GLU A 930 10.44 -2.51 -14.25
N GLU A 931 11.16 -1.41 -14.48
CA GLU A 931 12.62 -1.34 -14.38
C GLU A 931 13.10 -0.66 -13.07
N ASN A 932 12.19 -0.18 -12.22
CA ASN A 932 12.52 0.65 -11.05
C ASN A 932 12.33 -0.08 -9.71
N GLY A 933 13.32 -0.89 -9.34
CA GLY A 933 13.36 -1.66 -8.08
C GLY A 933 13.85 -0.87 -6.86
N ALA A 934 13.98 0.46 -6.96
CA ALA A 934 14.74 1.27 -6.00
C ALA A 934 14.14 1.26 -4.58
N ALA A 935 12.81 1.08 -4.43
CA ALA A 935 12.16 1.09 -3.12
C ALA A 935 12.51 -0.13 -2.26
N ARG A 936 12.93 -1.24 -2.87
CA ARG A 936 13.47 -2.43 -2.18
C ARG A 936 14.76 -2.11 -1.41
N LEU A 937 15.56 -1.19 -1.92
CA LEU A 937 16.88 -0.85 -1.34
C LEU A 937 16.77 0.10 -0.14
N LEU A 938 15.59 0.68 0.09
CA LEU A 938 15.32 1.50 1.27
C LEU A 938 15.49 0.65 2.52
N SER A 939 16.18 1.19 3.51
CA SER A 939 16.67 0.40 4.63
C SER A 939 16.13 0.90 5.98
N ARG A 940 15.71 2.17 6.07
CA ARG A 940 15.25 2.79 7.32
C ARG A 940 13.74 3.10 7.27
N PRO A 941 13.01 2.98 8.38
CA PRO A 941 11.64 3.49 8.46
C PRO A 941 11.59 5.00 8.18
N GLY A 942 10.56 5.44 7.44
CA GLY A 942 10.42 6.83 7.01
C GLY A 942 11.32 7.23 5.83
N GLU A 943 12.20 6.35 5.35
CA GLU A 943 12.92 6.55 4.09
C GLU A 943 11.97 6.27 2.92
N ALA A 944 11.95 7.16 1.93
CA ALA A 944 11.04 7.07 0.80
C ALA A 944 11.67 7.61 -0.48
N ILE A 945 11.15 7.16 -1.63
CA ILE A 945 11.48 7.70 -2.95
C ILE A 945 10.29 8.53 -3.41
N TYR A 946 10.52 9.82 -3.65
CA TYR A 946 9.60 10.69 -4.36
C TYR A 946 9.92 10.64 -5.85
N ASN A 947 8.92 10.42 -6.70
CA ASN A 947 9.05 10.42 -8.16
C ASN A 947 7.84 11.15 -8.75
N ASP A 948 8.04 12.17 -9.58
CA ASP A 948 6.97 12.95 -10.22
C ASP A 948 6.85 12.72 -11.74
N ALA A 949 7.60 11.74 -12.27
CA ALA A 949 7.68 11.42 -13.69
C ALA A 949 7.14 10.01 -14.00
N GLY A 950 6.10 9.58 -13.31
CA GLY A 950 5.43 8.30 -13.59
C GLY A 950 6.32 7.08 -13.35
N GLY A 951 7.32 7.20 -12.48
CA GLY A 951 8.19 6.09 -12.09
C GLY A 951 9.54 6.02 -12.83
N ALA A 952 9.84 6.95 -13.73
CA ALA A 952 11.13 6.96 -14.43
C ALA A 952 12.33 6.98 -13.45
N ILE A 953 13.32 6.12 -13.65
CA ILE A 953 14.43 5.90 -12.69
C ILE A 953 15.22 7.19 -12.44
N GLU A 954 15.42 7.99 -13.49
CA GLU A 954 16.12 9.28 -13.46
C GLU A 954 15.42 10.34 -12.59
N ALA A 955 14.12 10.20 -12.34
CA ALA A 955 13.33 11.11 -11.52
C ALA A 955 13.22 10.66 -10.04
N ASN A 956 13.87 9.56 -9.66
CA ASN A 956 13.88 9.11 -8.27
C ASN A 956 14.61 10.12 -7.36
N SER A 957 13.88 10.67 -6.39
CA SER A 957 14.40 11.53 -5.33
C SER A 957 14.24 10.86 -3.97
N PRO A 958 15.29 10.18 -3.45
CA PRO A 958 15.27 9.63 -2.09
C PRO A 958 15.17 10.75 -1.04
N PHE A 959 14.34 10.57 -0.03
CA PHE A 959 14.16 11.53 1.06
C PHE A 959 13.76 10.83 2.36
N GLN A 960 13.99 11.50 3.48
CA GLN A 960 13.53 11.07 4.81
C GLN A 960 12.27 11.86 5.19
N ILE A 961 11.17 11.15 5.42
CA ILE A 961 9.91 11.70 5.91
C ILE A 961 10.12 12.21 7.33
N VAL A 962 9.50 13.35 7.68
CA VAL A 962 9.54 13.82 9.06
C VAL A 962 8.79 12.88 9.99
N PHE A 963 9.30 12.68 11.20
CA PHE A 963 8.57 12.02 12.26
C PHE A 963 7.59 13.00 12.90
N LEU A 964 6.32 12.62 12.94
CA LEU A 964 5.23 13.38 13.54
C LEU A 964 4.67 12.61 14.73
N PRO A 965 5.16 12.87 15.96
CA PRO A 965 4.61 12.28 17.18
C PRO A 965 3.14 12.66 17.37
N ASP A 966 2.35 11.77 17.99
CA ASP A 966 0.93 12.01 18.27
C ASP A 966 0.68 13.32 19.02
N SER A 967 1.47 13.61 20.06
CA SER A 967 1.35 14.86 20.83
C SER A 967 1.56 16.12 19.98
N VAL A 968 2.46 16.06 19.00
CA VAL A 968 2.74 17.18 18.08
C VAL A 968 1.61 17.31 17.06
N ARG A 969 1.10 16.19 16.53
CA ARG A 969 -0.05 16.16 15.61
C ARG A 969 -1.27 16.76 16.27
N ASP A 970 -1.62 16.28 17.47
CA ASP A 970 -2.81 16.69 18.18
C ASP A 970 -2.73 18.18 18.53
N GLY A 971 -1.57 18.65 19.00
CA GLY A 971 -1.30 20.07 19.22
C GLY A 971 -1.44 20.92 17.94
N ALA A 972 -0.98 20.41 16.78
CA ALA A 972 -1.15 21.09 15.51
C ALA A 972 -2.61 21.16 15.07
N VAL A 973 -3.39 20.09 15.22
CA VAL A 973 -4.84 20.08 14.92
C VAL A 973 -5.60 21.07 15.81
N HIS A 974 -5.31 21.09 17.11
CA HIS A 974 -5.88 22.07 18.03
C HIS A 974 -5.52 23.50 17.65
N ARG A 975 -4.26 23.75 17.26
CA ARG A 975 -3.82 25.06 16.77
C ARG A 975 -4.58 25.49 15.51
N VAL A 976 -4.71 24.61 14.52
CA VAL A 976 -5.47 24.89 13.29
C VAL A 976 -6.93 25.22 13.60
N ARG A 977 -7.57 24.46 14.50
CA ARG A 977 -8.94 24.73 14.95
C ARG A 977 -9.06 26.08 15.63
N HIS A 978 -8.14 26.43 16.54
CA HIS A 978 -8.13 27.73 17.20
C HIS A 978 -7.96 28.88 16.20
N ILE A 979 -7.11 28.71 15.17
CA ILE A 979 -6.96 29.71 14.10
C ILE A 979 -8.29 29.88 13.35
N ALA A 980 -8.97 28.79 13.00
CA ALA A 980 -10.29 28.85 12.34
C ALA A 980 -11.35 29.56 13.18
N GLU A 981 -11.45 29.23 14.48
CA GLU A 981 -12.37 29.86 15.42
C GLU A 981 -12.07 31.36 15.58
N SER A 982 -10.79 31.74 15.69
CA SER A 982 -10.37 33.15 15.82
C SER A 982 -10.64 33.98 14.55
N ARG A 983 -10.48 33.37 13.36
CA ARG A 983 -10.74 34.02 12.07
C ARG A 983 -12.21 33.90 11.62
N LYS A 984 -13.08 33.26 12.42
CA LYS A 984 -14.51 33.05 12.16
C LYS A 984 -14.79 32.47 10.76
N THR A 985 -14.01 31.47 10.36
CA THR A 985 -14.22 30.82 9.06
C THR A 985 -15.55 30.05 9.07
N ASP A 986 -16.49 30.42 8.20
CA ASP A 986 -17.80 29.78 8.06
C ASP A 986 -17.70 28.50 7.23
N GLN A 987 -17.31 27.40 7.89
CA GLN A 987 -17.01 26.14 7.25
C GLN A 987 -17.93 25.04 7.82
N PRO A 988 -18.58 24.22 6.96
CA PRO A 988 -19.46 23.17 7.44
C PRO A 988 -18.65 22.10 8.18
N ALA A 989 -19.22 21.60 9.29
CA ALA A 989 -18.63 20.49 10.04
C ALA A 989 -18.43 19.24 9.16
N PRO A 990 -17.34 18.48 9.35
CA PRO A 990 -17.09 17.27 8.59
C PRO A 990 -18.16 16.22 8.84
N ILE A 991 -18.53 15.46 7.80
CA ILE A 991 -19.30 14.24 7.93
C ILE A 991 -18.36 13.16 8.47
N VAL A 992 -18.62 12.68 9.68
CA VAL A 992 -17.82 11.64 10.32
C VAL A 992 -18.59 10.33 10.26
N PHE A 993 -18.00 9.32 9.65
CA PHE A 993 -18.55 7.97 9.60
C PHE A 993 -17.61 7.02 10.35
N GLU A 994 -18.10 6.43 11.44
CA GLU A 994 -17.39 5.41 12.21
C GLU A 994 -18.07 4.06 12.01
N GLY A 995 -17.39 3.16 11.32
CA GLY A 995 -17.99 1.92 10.83
C GLY A 995 -18.48 0.95 11.91
N ASN A 996 -18.02 1.02 13.16
CA ASN A 996 -18.38 0.00 14.15
C ASN A 996 -19.26 0.50 15.31
N GLU A 997 -19.59 1.79 15.36
CA GLU A 997 -20.40 2.38 16.44
C GLU A 997 -21.85 2.68 16.00
N SER A 998 -22.78 2.70 16.96
CA SER A 998 -24.15 3.20 16.72
C SER A 998 -24.12 4.68 16.34
N ALA A 999 -25.13 5.16 15.61
CA ALA A 999 -25.23 6.58 15.30
C ALA A 999 -25.60 7.37 16.56
N ASP A 1000 -25.10 8.60 16.68
CA ASP A 1000 -25.41 9.52 17.77
C ASP A 1000 -26.55 10.46 17.36
N LEU A 1001 -27.69 10.34 18.05
CA LEU A 1001 -28.89 11.11 17.79
C LEU A 1001 -28.67 12.63 17.92
N SER A 1002 -27.74 13.06 18.79
CA SER A 1002 -27.45 14.47 19.04
C SER A 1002 -26.76 15.17 17.86
N LEU A 1003 -26.13 14.41 16.96
CA LEU A 1003 -25.47 14.91 15.76
C LEU A 1003 -26.44 15.16 14.60
N ASN A 1004 -27.68 14.68 14.70
CA ASN A 1004 -28.71 14.89 13.70
C ASN A 1004 -29.18 16.36 13.74
N LYS A 1005 -28.68 17.16 12.79
CA LYS A 1005 -29.00 18.59 12.68
C LYS A 1005 -30.49 18.84 12.47
N ASP A 1006 -31.13 18.08 11.59
CA ASP A 1006 -32.55 18.19 11.30
C ASP A 1006 -33.39 17.98 12.56
N LEU A 1007 -33.06 16.94 13.34
CA LEU A 1007 -33.73 16.66 14.60
C LEU A 1007 -33.41 17.74 15.64
N ALA A 1008 -32.16 18.18 15.77
CA ALA A 1008 -31.77 19.21 16.73
C ALA A 1008 -32.48 20.56 16.45
N GLU A 1009 -32.63 20.94 15.19
CA GLU A 1009 -33.40 22.11 14.77
C GLU A 1009 -34.87 21.98 15.16
N VAL A 1010 -35.46 20.83 14.86
CA VAL A 1010 -36.83 20.55 15.27
C VAL A 1010 -36.93 20.54 16.79
N VAL A 1011 -36.05 19.91 17.55
CA VAL A 1011 -36.03 19.88 19.04
C VAL A 1011 -35.81 21.28 19.66
N ARG A 1012 -35.29 22.26 18.93
CA ARG A 1012 -35.14 23.66 19.39
C ARG A 1012 -36.31 24.60 19.11
N GLY A 1013 -37.35 24.16 18.40
CA GLY A 1013 -38.51 25.01 18.12
C GLY A 1013 -38.71 25.39 16.66
N LEU A 1014 -37.78 25.04 15.76
CA LEU A 1014 -37.88 25.43 14.36
C LEU A 1014 -39.00 24.61 13.67
N PRO A 1015 -40.03 25.27 13.10
CA PRO A 1015 -41.14 24.56 12.48
C PRO A 1015 -40.67 23.88 11.18
N ARG A 1016 -40.92 22.57 11.07
CA ARG A 1016 -40.72 21.82 9.83
C ARG A 1016 -42.05 21.69 9.09
N VAL A 1017 -42.09 22.15 7.84
CA VAL A 1017 -43.24 21.99 6.94
C VAL A 1017 -43.02 20.72 6.13
N GLY A 1018 -43.95 19.76 6.20
CA GLY A 1018 -43.87 18.51 5.43
C GLY A 1018 -44.33 17.26 6.18
N GLU A 1019 -44.00 16.10 5.62
CA GLU A 1019 -44.31 14.77 6.17
C GLU A 1019 -43.57 14.51 7.49
N ARG A 1020 -44.17 13.70 8.37
CA ARG A 1020 -43.58 13.35 9.66
C ARG A 1020 -42.56 12.24 9.49
N MET A 1021 -41.37 12.44 10.04
CA MET A 1021 -40.25 11.52 9.84
C MET A 1021 -39.82 10.90 11.18
N ALA A 1022 -39.87 9.59 11.31
CA ALA A 1022 -39.18 8.88 12.38
C ALA A 1022 -37.71 8.71 11.95
N TRP A 1023 -36.81 9.53 12.48
CA TRP A 1023 -35.37 9.40 12.18
C TRP A 1023 -34.81 8.17 12.88
N LEU A 1024 -34.21 7.29 12.07
CA LEU A 1024 -33.76 5.96 12.49
C LEU A 1024 -32.25 5.90 12.65
N GLY A 1025 -31.48 6.65 11.87
CA GLY A 1025 -30.03 6.60 11.94
C GLY A 1025 -29.31 7.35 10.83
N ASP A 1026 -28.00 7.16 10.75
CA ASP A 1026 -27.16 7.77 9.73
C ASP A 1026 -26.94 6.80 8.56
N PRO A 1027 -27.15 7.22 7.31
CA PRO A 1027 -26.93 6.35 6.14
C PRO A 1027 -25.46 5.95 6.01
N VAL A 1028 -25.19 4.76 5.44
CA VAL A 1028 -23.84 4.35 5.00
C VAL A 1028 -23.49 5.03 3.66
N ALA A 1029 -23.83 6.32 3.53
CA ALA A 1029 -23.58 7.15 2.37
C ALA A 1029 -23.67 8.64 2.75
N ILE A 1030 -23.03 9.54 1.98
CA ILE A 1030 -23.19 11.01 2.17
C ILE A 1030 -24.59 11.46 1.70
N ARG A 1031 -25.61 11.33 2.56
CA ARG A 1031 -27.01 11.74 2.33
C ARG A 1031 -27.68 12.19 3.64
N SER A 1032 -28.94 12.63 3.57
CA SER A 1032 -29.74 12.97 4.75
C SER A 1032 -29.95 11.75 5.65
N PRO A 1033 -30.14 11.95 6.98
CA PRO A 1033 -30.38 10.85 7.91
C PRO A 1033 -31.52 9.92 7.47
N THR A 1034 -31.32 8.61 7.65
CA THR A 1034 -32.30 7.59 7.32
C THR A 1034 -33.52 7.76 8.20
N ALA A 1035 -34.71 7.83 7.58
CA ALA A 1035 -35.97 8.02 8.29
C ALA A 1035 -37.12 7.28 7.63
N ALA A 1036 -38.02 6.75 8.47
CA ALA A 1036 -39.31 6.26 8.05
C ALA A 1036 -40.32 7.42 7.98
N VAL A 1037 -41.00 7.55 6.85
CA VAL A 1037 -41.98 8.62 6.64
C VAL A 1037 -43.36 8.11 7.04
N MET A 1038 -44.05 8.86 7.91
CA MET A 1038 -45.39 8.52 8.40
C MET A 1038 -46.45 9.29 7.61
N ARG A 1039 -46.88 8.71 6.48
CA ARG A 1039 -47.92 9.26 5.59
C ARG A 1039 -49.30 8.76 5.99
N ARG A 1040 -50.36 9.54 5.75
CA ARG A 1040 -51.76 9.09 5.92
C ARG A 1040 -52.21 8.18 4.77
N GLN A 1041 -51.55 7.03 4.64
CA GLN A 1041 -51.75 6.07 3.56
C GLN A 1041 -51.62 4.65 4.14
N GLY A 1042 -52.43 3.71 3.63
CA GLY A 1042 -52.31 2.29 3.97
C GLY A 1042 -50.86 1.78 3.82
N GLY A 1043 -50.44 0.89 4.72
CA GLY A 1043 -49.07 0.41 4.76
C GLY A 1043 -48.05 1.33 5.44
N SER A 1044 -48.40 2.58 5.84
CA SER A 1044 -47.47 3.49 6.55
C SER A 1044 -47.29 3.12 8.04
N ASN A 1045 -46.81 1.90 8.26
CA ASN A 1045 -46.38 1.36 9.55
C ASN A 1045 -44.90 0.95 9.45
N LEU A 1046 -44.20 0.95 10.59
CA LEU A 1046 -42.78 0.58 10.68
C LEU A 1046 -42.61 -0.73 11.44
N LEU A 1047 -41.98 -1.71 10.81
CA LEU A 1047 -41.58 -2.96 11.44
C LEU A 1047 -40.07 -3.02 11.60
N ILE A 1048 -39.60 -3.35 12.80
CA ILE A 1048 -38.18 -3.58 13.09
C ILE A 1048 -38.02 -5.08 13.40
N VAL A 1049 -37.15 -5.77 12.68
CA VAL A 1049 -36.91 -7.22 12.84
C VAL A 1049 -35.45 -7.50 13.12
N GLY A 1050 -35.20 -8.23 14.22
CA GLY A 1050 -33.90 -8.82 14.51
C GLY A 1050 -33.58 -8.90 16.00
N GLN A 1051 -32.60 -9.74 16.34
CA GLN A 1051 -32.30 -10.15 17.72
C GLN A 1051 -31.60 -9.10 18.57
N ARG A 1052 -31.20 -7.96 17.98
CA ARG A 1052 -30.45 -6.89 18.67
C ARG A 1052 -31.39 -5.96 19.43
N GLU A 1053 -31.81 -6.39 20.61
CA GLU A 1053 -32.79 -5.66 21.44
C GLU A 1053 -32.33 -4.24 21.79
N GLU A 1054 -31.06 -4.02 22.15
CA GLU A 1054 -30.51 -2.70 22.48
C GLU A 1054 -30.60 -1.71 21.30
N ALA A 1055 -30.21 -2.15 20.10
CA ALA A 1055 -30.30 -1.32 18.90
C ALA A 1055 -31.76 -1.02 18.53
N ALA A 1056 -32.67 -1.99 18.72
CA ALA A 1056 -34.11 -1.77 18.54
C ALA A 1056 -34.66 -0.73 19.52
N ARG A 1057 -34.21 -0.73 20.79
CA ARG A 1057 -34.60 0.31 21.76
C ARG A 1057 -34.11 1.69 21.35
N GLY A 1058 -32.87 1.80 20.86
CA GLY A 1058 -32.35 3.06 20.30
C GLY A 1058 -33.19 3.60 19.14
N LEU A 1059 -33.62 2.72 18.22
CA LEU A 1059 -34.56 3.06 17.15
C LEU A 1059 -35.93 3.52 17.65
N PHE A 1060 -36.46 2.87 18.69
CA PHE A 1060 -37.72 3.28 19.33
C PHE A 1060 -37.57 4.65 20.02
N ALA A 1061 -36.49 4.85 20.78
CA ALA A 1061 -36.20 6.10 21.48
C ALA A 1061 -36.06 7.27 20.49
N SER A 1062 -35.26 7.10 19.44
CA SER A 1062 -35.07 8.10 18.39
C SER A 1062 -36.38 8.40 17.63
N SER A 1063 -37.17 7.38 17.29
CA SER A 1063 -38.48 7.55 16.65
C SER A 1063 -39.48 8.30 17.55
N LEU A 1064 -39.54 7.96 18.84
CA LEU A 1064 -40.37 8.64 19.84
C LEU A 1064 -40.04 10.14 19.93
N ILE A 1065 -38.76 10.47 20.09
CA ILE A 1065 -38.29 11.86 20.19
C ILE A 1065 -38.56 12.60 18.88
N SER A 1066 -38.25 11.97 17.74
CA SER A 1066 -38.42 12.56 16.40
C SER A 1066 -39.86 12.99 16.13
N LEU A 1067 -40.81 12.09 16.38
CA LEU A 1067 -42.24 12.34 16.13
C LEU A 1067 -42.80 13.33 17.17
N ALA A 1068 -42.42 13.20 18.44
CA ALA A 1068 -42.86 14.13 19.49
C ALA A 1068 -42.34 15.57 19.28
N ALA A 1069 -41.14 15.73 18.70
CA ALA A 1069 -40.54 17.03 18.42
C ALA A 1069 -41.17 17.74 17.21
N GLN A 1070 -41.58 16.99 16.17
CA GLN A 1070 -42.21 17.55 14.97
C GLN A 1070 -43.67 17.99 15.21
N ASP A 1071 -44.38 17.36 16.15
CA ASP A 1071 -45.77 17.68 16.50
C ASP A 1071 -45.89 18.46 17.82
N ARG A 1072 -45.27 19.65 17.86
CA ARG A 1072 -45.35 20.57 19.01
C ARG A 1072 -46.70 21.26 19.16
N PRO A 1073 -47.14 21.58 20.40
CA PRO A 1073 -48.31 22.42 20.63
C PRO A 1073 -48.05 23.87 20.20
N GLY A 1074 -48.86 24.37 19.26
CA GLY A 1074 -48.77 25.74 18.75
C GLY A 1074 -49.76 26.07 17.62
N SER A 1075 -50.28 25.08 16.90
CA SER A 1075 -51.44 25.22 15.99
C SER A 1075 -52.71 24.72 16.68
N LYS A 1076 -53.88 25.17 16.22
CA LYS A 1076 -55.21 25.02 16.84
C LYS A 1076 -55.72 23.57 17.07
N ASP A 1077 -54.89 22.55 16.92
CA ASP A 1077 -55.20 21.14 17.14
C ASP A 1077 -54.13 20.50 18.05
N ASN A 1078 -54.58 19.76 19.08
CA ASN A 1078 -53.73 19.09 20.07
C ASN A 1078 -52.56 18.31 19.42
N GLY A 1079 -51.36 18.29 20.01
CA GLY A 1079 -50.20 17.56 19.46
C GLY A 1079 -50.38 16.03 19.37
N ALA A 1080 -49.41 15.34 18.78
CA ALA A 1080 -49.43 13.89 18.61
C ALA A 1080 -49.59 13.12 19.94
N LEU A 1081 -50.33 12.01 19.92
CA LEU A 1081 -50.46 11.10 21.05
C LEU A 1081 -49.56 9.88 20.83
N LEU A 1082 -48.68 9.59 21.79
CA LEU A 1082 -47.74 8.47 21.71
C LEU A 1082 -48.12 7.41 22.76
N PHE A 1083 -48.41 6.19 22.31
CA PHE A 1083 -48.67 5.03 23.15
C PHE A 1083 -47.49 4.06 23.03
N VAL A 1084 -46.86 3.71 24.14
CA VAL A 1084 -45.70 2.81 24.19
C VAL A 1084 -46.06 1.57 24.98
N LEU A 1085 -46.19 0.43 24.32
CA LEU A 1085 -46.29 -0.88 24.94
C LEU A 1085 -44.89 -1.49 25.03
N ASP A 1086 -44.34 -1.54 26.24
CA ASP A 1086 -43.03 -2.12 26.50
C ASP A 1086 -43.18 -3.48 27.19
N SER A 1087 -42.87 -4.56 26.47
CA SER A 1087 -42.91 -5.94 26.98
C SER A 1087 -41.55 -6.44 27.48
N THR A 1088 -40.61 -5.53 27.73
CA THR A 1088 -39.31 -5.86 28.33
C THR A 1088 -39.51 -6.39 29.76
N PRO A 1089 -38.95 -7.56 30.12
CA PRO A 1089 -39.02 -8.07 31.48
C PRO A 1089 -38.40 -7.06 32.47
N PRO A 1090 -38.99 -6.85 33.67
CA PRO A 1090 -38.49 -5.85 34.62
C PRO A 1090 -37.03 -6.06 35.07
N GLU A 1091 -36.55 -7.31 35.03
CA GLU A 1091 -35.18 -7.68 35.39
C GLU A 1091 -34.19 -7.58 34.21
N ALA A 1092 -34.66 -7.34 32.99
CA ALA A 1092 -33.80 -7.26 31.83
C ALA A 1092 -32.99 -5.94 31.83
N PRO A 1093 -31.71 -5.95 31.40
CA PRO A 1093 -30.93 -4.73 31.25
C PRO A 1093 -31.66 -3.74 30.33
N GLY A 1094 -31.84 -2.49 30.79
CA GLY A 1094 -32.51 -1.41 30.05
C GLY A 1094 -34.04 -1.45 30.05
N ALA A 1095 -34.69 -2.18 30.97
CA ALA A 1095 -36.16 -2.24 31.09
C ALA A 1095 -36.84 -0.87 31.33
N ASP A 1096 -36.11 0.11 31.86
CA ASP A 1096 -36.62 1.47 32.12
C ASP A 1096 -36.29 2.47 31.00
N ASP A 1097 -35.56 2.06 29.95
CA ASP A 1097 -35.02 2.98 28.94
C ASP A 1097 -36.13 3.76 28.21
N LEU A 1098 -37.15 3.05 27.69
CA LEU A 1098 -38.27 3.69 26.99
C LEU A 1098 -39.18 4.47 27.95
N ARG A 1099 -39.24 4.09 29.24
CA ARG A 1099 -39.94 4.87 30.28
C ARG A 1099 -39.23 6.21 30.52
N ARG A 1100 -37.90 6.22 30.60
CA ARG A 1100 -37.09 7.45 30.75
C ARG A 1100 -37.26 8.38 29.55
N VAL A 1101 -37.20 7.85 28.33
CA VAL A 1101 -37.42 8.64 27.10
C VAL A 1101 -38.83 9.22 27.07
N SER A 1102 -39.84 8.42 27.41
CA SER A 1102 -41.24 8.86 27.47
C SER A 1102 -41.45 9.95 28.53
N ALA A 1103 -40.82 9.81 29.70
CA ALA A 1103 -40.85 10.83 30.75
C ALA A 1103 -40.21 12.16 30.29
N ALA A 1104 -39.12 12.11 29.52
CA ALA A 1104 -38.51 13.30 28.92
C ALA A 1104 -39.45 14.00 27.92
N ILE A 1105 -40.28 13.26 27.18
CA ILE A 1105 -41.28 13.81 26.25
C ILE A 1105 -42.49 14.43 26.98
N GLY A 1106 -42.82 13.93 28.17
CA GLY A 1106 -43.91 14.42 29.03
C GLY A 1106 -45.26 13.71 28.84
N ALA A 1107 -46.36 14.35 29.24
CA ALA A 1107 -47.70 13.74 29.35
C ALA A 1107 -48.31 13.19 28.04
N ARG A 1108 -47.68 13.47 26.89
CA ARG A 1108 -48.07 12.99 25.56
C ARG A 1108 -47.67 11.53 25.30
N ALA A 1109 -46.68 11.03 26.03
CA ALA A 1109 -46.21 9.64 25.94
C ALA A 1109 -46.80 8.81 27.08
N ARG A 1110 -47.69 7.86 26.74
CA ARG A 1110 -48.30 6.93 27.68
C ARG A 1110 -47.61 5.58 27.56
N VAL A 1111 -46.95 5.15 28.62
CA VAL A 1111 -46.27 3.85 28.66
C VAL A 1111 -47.15 2.83 29.36
N GLY A 1112 -47.32 1.66 28.75
CA GLY A 1112 -47.99 0.51 29.34
C GLY A 1112 -47.16 -0.77 29.22
N ASP A 1113 -47.46 -1.74 30.07
CA ASP A 1113 -46.83 -3.07 30.07
C ASP A 1113 -47.75 -4.14 29.46
N TRP A 1114 -47.34 -5.42 29.55
CA TRP A 1114 -48.10 -6.56 29.02
C TRP A 1114 -49.52 -6.69 29.59
N SER A 1115 -49.79 -6.16 30.79
CA SER A 1115 -51.13 -6.21 31.40
C SER A 1115 -52.09 -5.17 30.82
N GLN A 1116 -51.56 -4.13 30.17
CA GLN A 1116 -52.33 -3.01 29.64
C GLN A 1116 -52.56 -3.07 28.13
N VAL A 1117 -52.06 -4.10 27.45
CA VAL A 1117 -52.15 -4.28 25.98
C VAL A 1117 -53.58 -4.17 25.49
N ASP A 1118 -54.51 -4.95 26.05
CA ASP A 1118 -55.90 -5.00 25.59
C ASP A 1118 -56.60 -3.65 25.79
N SER A 1119 -56.24 -2.93 26.86
CA SER A 1119 -56.77 -1.61 27.16
C SER A 1119 -56.27 -0.55 26.16
N PHE A 1120 -54.99 -0.57 25.80
CA PHE A 1120 -54.38 0.35 24.84
C PHE A 1120 -54.93 0.11 23.43
N VAL A 1121 -54.95 -1.15 22.98
CA VAL A 1121 -55.46 -1.52 21.67
C VAL A 1121 -56.95 -1.21 21.55
N SER A 1122 -57.75 -1.49 22.58
CA SER A 1122 -59.18 -1.13 22.60
C SER A 1122 -59.40 0.39 22.56
N LEU A 1123 -58.56 1.17 23.25
CA LEU A 1123 -58.66 2.63 23.25
C LEU A 1123 -58.35 3.21 21.87
N ILE A 1124 -57.30 2.73 21.22
CA ILE A 1124 -56.89 3.16 19.88
C ILE A 1124 -57.90 2.68 18.83
N GLY A 1125 -58.43 1.47 18.96
CA GLY A 1125 -59.49 0.95 18.09
C GLY A 1125 -60.76 1.80 18.13
N LYS A 1126 -61.19 2.23 19.32
CA LYS A 1126 -62.31 3.18 19.46
C LYS A 1126 -62.02 4.53 18.80
N GLU A 1127 -60.77 4.99 18.86
CA GLU A 1127 -60.36 6.22 18.18
C GLU A 1127 -60.34 6.06 16.65
N LEU A 1128 -59.93 4.90 16.13
CA LEU A 1128 -60.03 4.55 14.71
C LEU A 1128 -61.48 4.57 14.24
N ASP A 1129 -62.38 3.86 14.93
CA ASP A 1129 -63.81 3.84 14.63
C ASP A 1129 -64.39 5.25 14.64
N ARG A 1130 -64.05 6.06 15.67
CA ARG A 1130 -64.49 7.45 15.77
C ARG A 1130 -64.04 8.31 14.60
N ARG A 1131 -62.78 8.17 14.15
CA ARG A 1131 -62.23 8.92 13.00
C ARG A 1131 -62.88 8.50 11.69
N ARG A 1132 -63.05 7.19 11.50
CA ARG A 1132 -63.69 6.60 10.32
C ARG A 1132 -65.14 7.05 10.18
N ASP A 1133 -65.92 6.88 11.25
CA ASP A 1133 -67.37 7.17 11.24
C ASP A 1133 -67.65 8.67 11.07
N LYS A 1134 -66.79 9.54 11.64
CA LYS A 1134 -66.91 11.00 11.53
C LYS A 1134 -66.12 11.61 10.37
N ARG A 1135 -65.43 10.79 9.56
CA ARG A 1135 -64.55 11.20 8.45
C ARG A 1135 -63.55 12.29 8.83
N MET A 1136 -62.86 12.12 9.95
CA MET A 1136 -61.89 13.12 10.45
C MET A 1136 -60.51 12.91 9.83
N THR A 1137 -60.18 13.66 8.79
CA THR A 1137 -58.91 13.53 8.05
C THR A 1137 -57.74 14.32 8.67
N ASP A 1138 -58.04 15.41 9.40
CA ASP A 1138 -57.04 16.34 9.95
C ASP A 1138 -56.81 16.17 11.47
N SER A 1139 -57.22 15.03 12.04
CA SER A 1139 -57.01 14.77 13.47
C SER A 1139 -55.51 14.63 13.79
N PRO A 1140 -55.06 15.00 15.00
CA PRO A 1140 -53.67 14.77 15.42
C PRO A 1140 -53.24 13.31 15.27
N PRO A 1141 -51.99 13.03 14.86
CA PRO A 1141 -51.55 11.66 14.65
C PRO A 1141 -51.46 10.88 15.97
N VAL A 1142 -51.75 9.59 15.90
CA VAL A 1142 -51.57 8.63 17.01
C VAL A 1142 -50.49 7.64 16.62
N TYR A 1143 -49.50 7.47 17.48
CA TYR A 1143 -48.41 6.52 17.26
C TYR A 1143 -48.48 5.42 18.32
N LEU A 1144 -48.61 4.17 17.88
CA LEU A 1144 -48.57 2.98 18.73
C LEU A 1144 -47.22 2.29 18.57
N PHE A 1145 -46.38 2.40 19.59
CA PHE A 1145 -45.10 1.71 19.70
C PHE A 1145 -45.32 0.38 20.43
N VAL A 1146 -44.93 -0.73 19.81
CA VAL A 1146 -45.04 -2.09 20.35
C VAL A 1146 -43.65 -2.70 20.43
N PHE A 1147 -43.00 -2.58 21.59
CA PHE A 1147 -41.67 -3.13 21.83
C PHE A 1147 -41.79 -4.56 22.34
N GLY A 1148 -41.38 -5.53 21.51
CA GLY A 1148 -41.40 -6.96 21.82
C GLY A 1148 -42.71 -7.64 21.46
N LEU A 1149 -43.17 -7.45 20.22
CA LEU A 1149 -44.43 -7.97 19.70
C LEU A 1149 -44.60 -9.49 19.95
N HIS A 1150 -43.53 -10.28 19.77
CA HIS A 1150 -43.49 -11.73 20.02
C HIS A 1150 -43.82 -12.15 21.47
N ARG A 1151 -43.76 -11.22 22.43
CA ARG A 1151 -44.04 -11.46 23.85
C ARG A 1151 -45.52 -11.23 24.20
N LEU A 1152 -46.27 -10.55 23.32
CA LEU A 1152 -47.64 -10.11 23.59
C LEU A 1152 -48.68 -11.12 23.10
N ARG A 1153 -49.00 -12.12 23.92
CA ARG A 1153 -49.89 -13.23 23.55
C ARG A 1153 -51.30 -12.81 23.11
N SER A 1154 -51.85 -11.70 23.64
CA SER A 1154 -53.20 -11.24 23.28
C SER A 1154 -53.29 -10.65 21.87
N LEU A 1155 -52.16 -10.40 21.20
CA LEU A 1155 -52.11 -9.92 19.82
C LEU A 1155 -51.83 -11.04 18.81
N LYS A 1156 -51.76 -12.30 19.25
CA LYS A 1156 -51.44 -13.46 18.41
C LYS A 1156 -52.68 -13.96 17.68
N VAL A 1157 -52.61 -14.06 16.35
CA VAL A 1157 -53.66 -14.67 15.52
C VAL A 1157 -53.69 -16.20 15.73
N ARG A 1158 -54.87 -16.78 16.00
CA ARG A 1158 -55.10 -18.24 16.11
C ARG A 1158 -55.62 -18.81 14.79
N GLU A 1159 -55.13 -19.98 14.36
CA GLU A 1159 -55.47 -20.64 13.09
C GLU A 1159 -56.76 -21.48 13.12
N ASP A 1160 -57.43 -21.64 14.27
CA ASP A 1160 -58.57 -22.56 14.42
C ASP A 1160 -59.89 -21.83 14.66
N ASP A 1161 -60.72 -21.73 13.60
CA ASP A 1161 -62.12 -21.28 13.66
C ASP A 1161 -63.11 -22.43 14.01
N PHE A 1162 -62.63 -23.49 14.69
CA PHE A 1162 -63.47 -24.61 15.15
C PHE A 1162 -63.17 -25.00 16.61
N SER A 1163 -63.49 -24.12 17.56
CA SER A 1163 -63.67 -24.53 18.97
C SER A 1163 -65.05 -24.13 19.49
N PHE A 1164 -65.95 -25.10 19.61
CA PHE A 1164 -67.14 -25.00 20.44
C PHE A 1164 -66.72 -25.11 21.92
N SER A 1165 -66.38 -23.98 22.54
CA SER A 1165 -66.36 -23.86 24.00
C SER A 1165 -66.71 -22.44 24.41
N VAL A 1166 -67.80 -22.32 25.15
CA VAL A 1166 -68.26 -21.10 25.81
C VAL A 1166 -67.26 -20.74 26.92
N SER A 1167 -66.92 -19.46 27.02
CA SER A 1167 -66.11 -18.74 28.02
C SER A 1167 -64.60 -18.56 27.76
N GLU A 1168 -64.23 -17.46 27.06
CA GLU A 1168 -63.16 -16.50 27.42
C GLU A 1168 -63.17 -15.30 26.42
N GLU A 1169 -64.01 -14.29 26.66
CA GLU A 1169 -64.34 -13.21 25.71
C GLU A 1169 -63.31 -12.04 25.58
N ALA A 1170 -62.15 -12.09 26.23
CA ALA A 1170 -61.22 -10.95 26.25
C ALA A 1170 -60.11 -11.00 25.17
N SER A 1171 -59.51 -12.18 24.94
CA SER A 1171 -58.37 -12.33 24.01
C SER A 1171 -58.78 -12.26 22.54
N ASP A 1172 -59.95 -12.76 22.18
CA ASP A 1172 -60.43 -12.88 20.78
C ASP A 1172 -60.84 -11.54 20.14
N LYS A 1173 -60.72 -10.43 20.89
CA LYS A 1173 -61.09 -9.09 20.45
C LYS A 1173 -59.88 -8.20 20.17
N ALA A 1174 -58.78 -8.37 20.92
CA ALA A 1174 -57.61 -7.49 20.83
C ALA A 1174 -56.81 -7.72 19.54
N ASP A 1175 -56.64 -8.97 19.11
CA ASP A 1175 -55.99 -9.36 17.85
C ASP A 1175 -56.72 -8.80 16.62
N ARG A 1176 -58.05 -8.92 16.57
CA ARG A 1176 -58.90 -8.40 15.48
C ARG A 1176 -58.86 -6.89 15.40
N VAL A 1177 -58.92 -6.21 16.55
CA VAL A 1177 -58.81 -4.75 16.62
C VAL A 1177 -57.41 -4.30 16.20
N PHE A 1178 -56.35 -4.99 16.64
CA PHE A 1178 -54.98 -4.68 16.24
C PHE A 1178 -54.77 -4.86 14.73
N LYS A 1179 -55.33 -5.92 14.12
CA LYS A 1179 -55.33 -6.11 12.67
C LYS A 1179 -56.01 -4.95 11.94
N SER A 1180 -57.18 -4.49 12.42
CA SER A 1180 -57.85 -3.32 11.84
C SER A 1180 -57.03 -2.02 12.00
N ILE A 1181 -56.36 -1.83 13.14
CA ILE A 1181 -55.43 -0.71 13.34
C ILE A 1181 -54.28 -0.75 12.34
N LEU A 1182 -53.68 -1.93 12.07
CA LEU A 1182 -52.60 -2.05 11.10
C LEU A 1182 -53.05 -1.75 9.66
N THR A 1183 -54.19 -2.32 9.24
CA THR A 1183 -54.68 -2.21 7.86
C THR A 1183 -55.34 -0.85 7.56
N GLU A 1184 -56.24 -0.38 8.43
CA GLU A 1184 -57.02 0.85 8.19
C GLU A 1184 -56.43 2.08 8.90
N GLY A 1185 -55.73 1.89 10.02
CA GLY A 1185 -55.26 2.96 10.89
C GLY A 1185 -54.41 4.04 10.19
N PRO A 1186 -53.42 3.67 9.35
CA PRO A 1186 -52.55 4.65 8.72
C PRO A 1186 -53.29 5.71 7.91
N SER A 1187 -54.35 5.33 7.19
CA SER A 1187 -55.19 6.26 6.42
C SER A 1187 -55.90 7.31 7.29
N TRP A 1188 -56.08 7.02 8.59
CA TRP A 1188 -56.67 7.91 9.59
C TRP A 1188 -55.62 8.57 10.51
N GLY A 1189 -54.34 8.45 10.17
CA GLY A 1189 -53.21 8.98 10.94
C GLY A 1189 -52.95 8.24 12.25
N ILE A 1190 -53.22 6.93 12.27
CA ILE A 1190 -52.86 6.03 13.35
C ILE A 1190 -51.78 5.09 12.83
N HIS A 1191 -50.56 5.20 13.34
CA HIS A 1191 -49.41 4.45 12.83
C HIS A 1191 -48.87 3.49 13.88
N VAL A 1192 -48.46 2.31 13.45
CA VAL A 1192 -47.85 1.29 14.32
C VAL A 1192 -46.35 1.20 14.05
N ILE A 1193 -45.57 1.20 15.12
CA ILE A 1193 -44.12 0.96 15.12
C ILE A 1193 -43.88 -0.26 15.99
N ALA A 1194 -43.48 -1.39 15.41
CA ALA A 1194 -43.37 -2.66 16.13
C ALA A 1194 -41.97 -3.27 16.00
N TRP A 1195 -41.49 -3.90 17.07
CA TRP A 1195 -40.25 -4.71 17.03
C TRP A 1195 -40.53 -6.18 17.31
N CYS A 1196 -39.90 -7.06 16.52
CA CYS A 1196 -39.89 -8.51 16.70
C CYS A 1196 -38.47 -9.07 16.57
N ASP A 1197 -38.15 -10.15 17.29
CA ASP A 1197 -36.77 -10.67 17.37
C ASP A 1197 -36.34 -11.44 16.11
N THR A 1198 -37.25 -12.20 15.50
CA THR A 1198 -36.99 -13.10 14.38
C THR A 1198 -38.19 -13.17 13.45
N LEU A 1199 -37.96 -13.50 12.18
CA LEU A 1199 -39.05 -13.73 11.22
C LEU A 1199 -39.96 -14.87 11.67
N THR A 1200 -39.41 -15.96 12.21
CA THR A 1200 -40.19 -17.09 12.70
C THR A 1200 -41.17 -16.68 13.80
N MET A 1201 -40.76 -15.85 14.76
CA MET A 1201 -41.68 -15.38 15.80
C MET A 1201 -42.70 -14.38 15.24
N LEU A 1202 -42.33 -13.57 14.25
CA LEU A 1202 -43.25 -12.67 13.56
C LEU A 1202 -44.34 -13.46 12.81
N GLU A 1203 -43.98 -14.47 12.02
CA GLU A 1203 -44.93 -15.34 11.29
C GLU A 1203 -45.83 -16.15 12.26
N ARG A 1204 -45.37 -16.40 13.50
CA ARG A 1204 -46.21 -16.99 14.55
C ARG A 1204 -47.20 -16.01 15.17
N MET A 1205 -46.95 -14.70 15.05
CA MET A 1205 -47.82 -13.65 15.60
C MET A 1205 -48.88 -13.23 14.59
N MET A 1206 -48.55 -13.18 13.29
CA MET A 1206 -49.42 -12.69 12.24
C MET A 1206 -49.16 -13.34 10.89
N GLU A 1207 -50.20 -13.42 10.06
CA GLU A 1207 -50.15 -13.93 8.69
C GLU A 1207 -49.25 -13.04 7.79
N ARG A 1208 -48.70 -13.63 6.71
CA ARG A 1208 -47.91 -12.89 5.70
C ARG A 1208 -48.66 -11.72 5.08
N SER A 1209 -49.98 -11.83 4.91
CA SER A 1209 -50.86 -10.75 4.43
C SER A 1209 -50.80 -9.53 5.35
N THR A 1210 -50.71 -9.74 6.66
CA THR A 1210 -50.69 -8.70 7.68
C THR A 1210 -49.29 -8.12 7.85
N VAL A 1211 -48.23 -8.91 7.70
CA VAL A 1211 -46.84 -8.42 7.67
C VAL A 1211 -46.63 -7.39 6.54
N ARG A 1212 -47.33 -7.55 5.40
CA ARG A 1212 -47.27 -6.60 4.29
C ARG A 1212 -47.81 -5.21 4.62
N GLU A 1213 -48.66 -5.07 5.64
CA GLU A 1213 -49.17 -3.78 6.12
C GLU A 1213 -48.09 -2.92 6.82
N PHE A 1214 -46.90 -3.48 7.03
CA PHE A 1214 -45.69 -2.73 7.38
C PHE A 1214 -44.89 -2.39 6.13
N GLY A 1215 -45.28 -1.34 5.42
CA GLY A 1215 -44.61 -0.88 4.20
C GLY A 1215 -43.20 -0.35 4.44
N SER A 1216 -42.89 0.09 5.66
CA SER A 1216 -41.51 0.39 6.10
C SER A 1216 -40.98 -0.73 7.00
N ARG A 1217 -39.80 -1.27 6.67
CA ARG A 1217 -39.16 -2.36 7.42
C ARG A 1217 -37.70 -2.02 7.73
N VAL A 1218 -37.26 -2.29 8.95
CA VAL A 1218 -35.86 -2.22 9.37
C VAL A 1218 -35.40 -3.62 9.74
N LEU A 1219 -34.39 -4.12 9.05
CA LEU A 1219 -33.86 -5.46 9.24
C LEU A 1219 -32.44 -5.39 9.81
N PHE A 1220 -32.21 -6.05 10.94
CA PHE A 1220 -30.85 -6.34 11.40
C PHE A 1220 -30.28 -7.59 10.69
N GLN A 1221 -29.05 -7.98 11.04
CA GLN A 1221 -28.42 -9.17 10.47
C GLN A 1221 -29.31 -10.42 10.65
N MET A 1222 -29.58 -11.14 9.57
CA MET A 1222 -30.44 -12.33 9.54
C MET A 1222 -30.03 -13.32 8.44
N SER A 1223 -30.74 -14.44 8.28
CA SER A 1223 -30.41 -15.40 7.22
C SER A 1223 -30.75 -14.85 5.82
N VAL A 1224 -30.09 -15.39 4.78
CA VAL A 1224 -30.40 -15.08 3.36
C VAL A 1224 -31.89 -15.30 3.06
N THR A 1225 -32.46 -16.40 3.57
CA THR A 1225 -33.87 -16.77 3.39
C THR A 1225 -34.80 -15.76 4.07
N ASP A 1226 -34.50 -15.37 5.31
CA ASP A 1226 -35.35 -14.42 6.05
C ASP A 1226 -35.32 -13.03 5.41
N SER A 1227 -34.12 -12.58 5.01
CA SER A 1227 -33.94 -11.30 4.30
C SER A 1227 -34.75 -11.29 3.00
N THR A 1228 -34.64 -12.34 2.19
CA THR A 1228 -35.36 -12.43 0.91
C THR A 1228 -36.88 -12.50 1.13
N SER A 1229 -37.34 -13.16 2.19
CA SER A 1229 -38.77 -13.23 2.52
C SER A 1229 -39.38 -11.89 2.93
N LEU A 1230 -38.59 -11.02 3.59
CA LEU A 1230 -39.07 -9.73 4.11
C LEU A 1230 -38.93 -8.56 3.12
N ILE A 1231 -37.89 -8.58 2.27
CA ILE A 1231 -37.53 -7.45 1.40
C ILE A 1231 -37.13 -7.86 -0.03
N ASP A 1232 -37.40 -9.10 -0.45
CA ASP A 1232 -37.10 -9.64 -1.79
C ASP A 1232 -35.61 -9.62 -2.21
N THR A 1233 -34.70 -9.44 -1.25
CA THR A 1233 -33.24 -9.44 -1.47
C THR A 1233 -32.49 -10.05 -0.29
N PRO A 1234 -31.32 -10.69 -0.48
CA PRO A 1234 -30.49 -11.21 0.61
C PRO A 1234 -29.68 -10.14 1.38
N ALA A 1235 -29.93 -8.85 1.13
CA ALA A 1235 -29.11 -7.73 1.61
C ALA A 1235 -28.88 -7.67 3.13
N ALA A 1236 -29.83 -8.15 3.95
CA ALA A 1236 -29.68 -8.15 5.41
C ALA A 1236 -28.76 -9.27 5.94
N SER A 1237 -28.33 -10.22 5.09
CA SER A 1237 -27.49 -11.34 5.54
C SER A 1237 -26.02 -10.97 5.78
N GLY A 1238 -25.49 -10.04 4.99
CA GLY A 1238 -24.10 -9.55 5.08
C GLY A 1238 -23.89 -8.37 6.03
N LEU A 1239 -24.86 -8.05 6.89
CA LEU A 1239 -24.74 -6.90 7.80
C LEU A 1239 -23.73 -7.16 8.92
N GLY A 1240 -22.85 -6.19 9.16
CA GLY A 1240 -21.98 -6.17 10.34
C GLY A 1240 -22.69 -5.68 11.62
N PRO A 1241 -21.97 -5.60 12.75
CA PRO A 1241 -22.50 -5.00 13.97
C PRO A 1241 -22.85 -3.52 13.75
N ASN A 1242 -23.86 -3.02 14.47
CA ASN A 1242 -24.33 -1.62 14.34
C ASN A 1242 -24.69 -1.22 12.90
N ARG A 1243 -25.28 -2.15 12.16
CA ARG A 1243 -25.90 -1.93 10.84
C ARG A 1243 -27.30 -2.49 10.77
N ALA A 1244 -28.12 -1.84 9.95
CA ALA A 1244 -29.43 -2.31 9.57
C ALA A 1244 -29.72 -1.95 8.10
N ILE A 1245 -30.65 -2.67 7.49
CA ILE A 1245 -31.28 -2.28 6.21
C ILE A 1245 -32.60 -1.60 6.53
N PHE A 1246 -32.82 -0.42 5.98
CA PHE A 1246 -34.13 0.20 5.87
C PHE A 1246 -34.71 -0.10 4.49
N PHE A 1247 -35.94 -0.62 4.47
CA PHE A 1247 -36.69 -0.93 3.27
C PHE A 1247 -38.01 -0.16 3.29
N ALA A 1248 -38.26 0.63 2.25
CA ALA A 1248 -39.53 1.31 2.03
C ALA A 1248 -40.16 0.76 0.75
N GLU A 1249 -41.25 0.01 0.90
CA GLU A 1249 -41.92 -0.72 -0.18
C GLU A 1249 -42.55 0.22 -1.21
N ASP A 1250 -43.11 1.33 -0.76
CA ASP A 1250 -43.75 2.35 -1.59
C ASP A 1250 -42.76 3.09 -2.51
N GLU A 1251 -41.52 3.27 -2.05
CA GLU A 1251 -40.44 3.93 -2.78
C GLU A 1251 -39.54 2.94 -3.53
N GLY A 1252 -39.70 1.63 -3.31
CA GLY A 1252 -38.75 0.61 -3.76
C GLY A 1252 -37.33 0.85 -3.23
N ARG A 1253 -37.22 1.53 -2.07
CA ARG A 1253 -35.95 2.03 -1.55
C ARG A 1253 -35.37 1.05 -0.54
N ILE A 1254 -34.14 0.61 -0.80
CA ILE A 1254 -33.34 -0.21 0.11
C ILE A 1254 -32.09 0.57 0.50
N GLU A 1255 -31.85 0.75 1.79
CA GLU A 1255 -30.76 1.58 2.30
C GLU A 1255 -30.08 0.93 3.50
N LYS A 1256 -28.76 0.78 3.43
CA LYS A 1256 -27.93 0.36 4.58
C LYS A 1256 -27.62 1.59 5.44
N PHE A 1257 -27.86 1.49 6.74
CA PHE A 1257 -27.67 2.60 7.67
C PHE A 1257 -27.15 2.13 9.04
N ARG A 1258 -26.64 3.08 9.82
CA ARG A 1258 -26.23 2.94 11.21
C ARG A 1258 -27.39 3.37 12.10
N PRO A 1259 -28.06 2.45 12.82
CA PRO A 1259 -29.17 2.80 13.69
C PRO A 1259 -28.71 3.69 14.84
N TYR A 1260 -29.56 4.65 15.25
CA TYR A 1260 -29.30 5.46 16.43
C TYR A 1260 -29.28 4.58 17.69
N GLY A 1261 -28.28 4.82 18.54
CA GLY A 1261 -28.21 4.23 19.88
C GLY A 1261 -29.20 4.87 20.85
N MET A 1262 -29.13 4.45 22.12
CA MET A 1262 -29.84 5.15 23.19
C MET A 1262 -29.32 6.59 23.32
N PRO A 1263 -30.21 7.60 23.43
CA PRO A 1263 -29.80 8.99 23.61
C PRO A 1263 -29.06 9.19 24.94
N SER A 1264 -28.07 10.10 24.94
CA SER A 1264 -27.33 10.46 26.15
C SER A 1264 -28.22 11.18 27.17
N ALA A 1265 -27.82 11.14 28.44
CA ALA A 1265 -28.52 11.85 29.51
C ALA A 1265 -28.63 13.36 29.22
N ASP A 1266 -27.53 13.99 28.79
CA ASP A 1266 -27.50 15.41 28.43
C ASP A 1266 -28.50 15.75 27.31
N PHE A 1267 -28.62 14.88 26.30
CA PHE A 1267 -29.58 15.07 25.22
C PHE A 1267 -31.02 14.87 25.69
N LEU A 1268 -31.28 13.90 26.56
CA LEU A 1268 -32.61 13.71 27.16
C LEU A 1268 -33.01 14.89 28.06
N ASP A 1269 -32.07 15.49 28.77
CA ASP A 1269 -32.30 16.70 29.56
C ASP A 1269 -32.64 17.90 28.65
N GLU A 1270 -31.99 18.03 27.49
CA GLU A 1270 -32.37 19.02 26.47
C GLU A 1270 -33.78 18.77 25.94
N VAL A 1271 -34.09 17.52 25.57
CA VAL A 1271 -35.42 17.13 25.10
C VAL A 1271 -36.48 17.44 26.16
N SER A 1272 -36.22 17.12 27.43
CA SER A 1272 -37.13 17.41 28.55
C SER A 1272 -37.35 18.90 28.74
N ARG A 1273 -36.30 19.72 28.60
CA ARG A 1273 -36.41 21.18 28.71
C ARG A 1273 -37.23 21.79 27.57
N GLN A 1274 -37.09 21.27 26.35
CA GLN A 1274 -37.73 21.81 25.15
C GLN A 1274 -39.14 21.24 24.88
N LEU A 1275 -39.39 19.99 25.24
CA LEU A 1275 -40.65 19.27 24.96
C LEU A 1275 -41.48 18.96 26.20
N GLY A 1276 -40.85 18.88 27.38
CA GLY A 1276 -41.49 18.53 28.66
C GLY A 1276 -42.01 19.71 29.48
N ALA A 1277 -41.64 20.96 29.15
CA ALA A 1277 -42.11 22.18 29.82
C ALA A 1277 -43.50 22.68 29.34
N GLY A 1278 -44.34 21.79 28.79
CA GLY A 1278 -45.67 22.09 28.25
C GLY A 1278 -46.79 21.46 29.06
#